data_AF-A0A453LY83-F1
#
_entry.id   AF-A0A453LY83-F1
#
_cell.length_a   1.000
_cell.length_b   1.000
_cell.length_c   1.000
_cell.angle_alpha   90.00
_cell.angle_beta   90.00
_cell.angle_gamma   90.00
#
_symmetry.space_group_name_H-M   'P 1'
#
loop_
_entity.id
_entity.type
_entity.pdbx_description
1 polymer ?
#
loop_
_entity_poly.entity_id
_entity_poly.type
_entity_poly.pdbx_seq_one_letter_code
_entity_poly.pdbx_strand_id
1 'polypeptide(L)'
;TRIEDGRRHEREFFSQYKLVCSIWAQLLAGLVGAGGHSPLLHPSKFILDSEHRAHPRTTKPEATFSSSDPKIMGNNTHETELDELKDIGLQIIANCGGLPLAIKVMGGVLSVRHVQRPDWMRVLNDFIPSCELPEVINHSVYLSYEDLAPCLKQCFLHYSLLPTNAVFYENDIVGMWISEGFIHGNSHDYWRDSEDLGSEYYRELILRNLIEPDARDEALVAHNGDMYGYLSSRKFYQLSLESKELESDMLVWSLVQEQTSLRTLVSIGQIKLKPGDSLMAFPSPRTLHIESTNAAVLVESLCQLKHLRYLSVAHTDVSSLPENINTMKFLQHINLQGCESFEKLPDSIIKLEQLRYLNLNDTGINVIPRGFCILTNLSKLYGFPAYMDGNWCSLEELWPLSRLKEIELKGLDNVAAGLFAESASLYQMRLSYLKLECSTRVGGGGLVIEGRSVFQDEENQRIEAVFDELHPPQRLSTLVIQGYFGLQLPVWMRTEDRLECLVVLTMEDLACCTQLPCCLSQLPYLEVLKIQRAPAISCVGPEFLGVSEHHDQTAIMFPRLHELVFSGMVKWEEWVWEKQLNAMPALEELLVDNCKLRSFPPGLAFRARALRRLVVTAAQNLNSLDSFASVVELDVYFSPTLTSIANLHQLQKLTIIFCPKLEKLIGVPAIRRLVLEDYDMETLPRYLQDVGNLSLLQLDCSLELLTSIAMGQPGPEWKKYSHVKHVEAYAHDGDNQREWYVLYTKDPYKFETNINQRSSKLAGEDKLIGKEAEQLLGIDSSSDSAVSEDNSELVGIENPCQSIIKLLTHGDEEELKMVSICGTGGLGKTTVAHAVYRKIANEFKYNFFVDMPRNLDIKVIIGTICAEVGCPRPKFEECGVQQLVDRLKIFFEGKRYLIVFDGLWTTSVWDQILPALKDNRHGSRIIITTRNVSIAEHVGGLYRLPLLSCDDSNMLFFRRTLFGSKDDCPSQFRELSEKMLSRCGQLPLAITVITDLLPKDRVLEEWQKVCDSIERGNGMENIRRVLKHSYDDLPPDLQRCLLCLSIFPEGYEIGRDSLVQRWMAEDLIRGKHGQNLQELGESYFSELVNSNMIQPIEFDGSGRDLVYRVPVTTLDLIVDLSIRENFVTILPSLQRTDLPSEVQRLSLRGSNNKHELKAIKNIDQVSSLSLFNGAGLMQPLSKFQGLQVLHLQKCDSVKNEGDSVKNERDSVKNEGVSVKNEGDSVKNEDLNGLESLDKLRYLVLGSSHITEIPKMIGKLRHLQI
;
A
#
# COMPACT_ATOMS: atom_id res chain seq x y z
N THR A 1 28.26 -40.25 35.86
CA THR A 1 27.35 -41.00 34.96
C THR A 1 25.92 -40.72 35.36
N ARG A 2 25.07 -40.37 34.38
CA ARG A 2 23.76 -39.66 34.46
C ARG A 2 23.86 -38.14 34.50
N ILE A 3 23.78 -37.50 33.32
CA ILE A 3 22.86 -36.39 32.99
C ILE A 3 22.82 -36.29 31.44
N GLU A 4 21.85 -36.91 30.78
CA GLU A 4 21.47 -36.59 29.38
C GLU A 4 19.96 -36.80 29.24
N ASP A 5 19.17 -35.77 29.57
CA ASP A 5 17.75 -35.69 29.18
C ASP A 5 17.23 -34.23 29.09
N GLY A 6 18.11 -33.25 28.90
CA GLY A 6 17.77 -31.81 29.03
C GLY A 6 17.60 -30.99 27.74
N ARG A 7 17.96 -31.49 26.55
CA ARG A 7 18.20 -30.61 25.38
C ARG A 7 17.02 -30.37 24.41
N ARG A 8 15.84 -30.97 24.63
CA ARG A 8 14.66 -30.73 23.77
C ARG A 8 13.72 -29.64 24.26
N HIS A 9 13.73 -29.29 25.55
CA HIS A 9 12.88 -28.21 26.07
C HIS A 9 13.52 -26.82 25.98
N GLU A 10 14.83 -26.69 25.76
CA GLU A 10 15.50 -25.38 25.69
C GLU A 10 15.24 -24.61 24.37
N ARG A 11 14.96 -25.29 23.25
CA ARG A 11 14.76 -24.60 21.94
C ARG A 11 13.39 -23.95 21.78
N GLU A 12 12.33 -24.54 22.32
CA GLU A 12 11.00 -23.89 22.41
C GLU A 12 11.00 -22.78 23.46
N PHE A 13 11.72 -23.00 24.58
CA PHE A 13 11.88 -21.98 25.61
C PHE A 13 12.59 -20.73 25.07
N PHE A 14 13.68 -20.85 24.28
CA PHE A 14 14.43 -19.70 23.76
C PHE A 14 13.68 -18.84 22.70
N SER A 15 12.78 -19.44 21.91
CA SER A 15 11.93 -18.69 20.97
C SER A 15 10.83 -17.92 21.71
N GLN A 16 10.23 -18.54 22.72
CA GLN A 16 9.26 -17.88 23.59
C GLN A 16 9.94 -16.82 24.48
N TYR A 17 11.17 -17.06 24.97
CA TYR A 17 11.93 -16.10 25.79
C TYR A 17 12.34 -14.84 25.02
N LYS A 18 12.69 -14.93 23.72
CA LYS A 18 12.99 -13.75 22.89
C LYS A 18 11.76 -12.90 22.60
N LEU A 19 10.61 -13.54 22.39
CA LEU A 19 9.33 -12.86 22.23
C LEU A 19 8.91 -12.21 23.55
N VAL A 20 8.99 -12.95 24.66
CA VAL A 20 8.73 -12.48 26.03
C VAL A 20 9.65 -11.33 26.41
N CYS A 21 10.96 -11.35 26.10
CA CYS A 21 11.88 -10.24 26.38
C CYS A 21 11.61 -9.00 25.53
N SER A 22 11.18 -9.16 24.27
CA SER A 22 10.75 -8.05 23.42
C SER A 22 9.46 -7.42 23.94
N ILE A 23 8.52 -8.25 24.40
CA ILE A 23 7.26 -7.82 25.01
C ILE A 23 7.50 -7.21 26.40
N TRP A 24 8.42 -7.76 27.19
CA TRP A 24 8.83 -7.22 28.49
C TRP A 24 9.57 -5.89 28.34
N ALA A 25 10.37 -5.70 27.29
CA ALA A 25 11.00 -4.42 26.98
C ALA A 25 9.95 -3.36 26.58
N GLN A 26 8.90 -3.75 25.86
CA GLN A 26 7.77 -2.86 25.52
C GLN A 26 6.88 -2.55 26.74
N LEU A 27 6.61 -3.55 27.60
CA LEU A 27 5.91 -3.36 28.89
C LEU A 27 6.74 -2.49 29.85
N LEU A 28 8.04 -2.69 29.96
CA LEU A 28 8.94 -1.86 30.78
C LEU A 28 9.06 -0.43 30.23
N ALA A 29 9.08 -0.25 28.90
CA ALA A 29 9.07 1.08 28.29
C ALA A 29 7.77 1.85 28.60
N GLY A 30 6.62 1.16 28.67
CA GLY A 30 5.35 1.73 29.11
C GLY A 30 5.28 1.99 30.62
N LEU A 31 5.85 1.11 31.45
CA LEU A 31 5.81 1.19 32.91
C LEU A 31 6.78 2.23 33.51
N VAL A 32 7.92 2.50 32.86
CA VAL A 32 8.84 3.59 33.26
C VAL A 32 8.19 4.97 33.06
N GLY A 33 7.15 5.08 32.21
CA GLY A 33 6.34 6.28 32.04
C GLY A 33 5.26 6.52 33.11
N ALA A 34 4.96 5.54 33.97
CA ALA A 34 3.81 5.59 34.89
C ALA A 34 4.17 5.83 36.37
N GLY A 35 5.46 5.92 36.73
CA GLY A 35 5.91 6.06 38.12
C GLY A 35 6.30 7.49 38.51
N GLY A 36 5.34 8.30 38.96
CA GLY A 36 5.68 9.57 39.64
C GLY A 36 4.50 10.50 39.91
N HIS A 37 3.82 10.34 41.06
CA HIS A 37 3.01 11.42 41.63
C HIS A 37 3.92 12.57 42.10
N SER A 38 4.02 13.62 41.30
CA SER A 38 4.32 15.01 41.71
C SER A 38 3.72 15.94 40.66
N PRO A 39 3.03 17.03 41.04
CA PRO A 39 2.30 17.86 40.10
C PRO A 39 3.29 18.74 39.32
N LEU A 40 2.98 19.00 38.05
CA LEU A 40 3.74 19.84 37.09
C LEU A 40 4.90 19.12 36.37
N LEU A 41 4.59 18.35 35.32
CA LEU A 41 5.45 18.13 34.15
C LEU A 41 4.55 17.64 33.00
N HIS A 42 4.44 18.44 31.94
CA HIS A 42 3.65 18.16 30.74
C HIS A 42 4.18 16.93 29.98
N PRO A 43 3.30 16.00 29.53
CA PRO A 43 3.69 14.90 28.64
C PRO A 43 3.55 15.36 27.17
N SER A 44 4.62 15.92 26.61
CA SER A 44 4.76 16.24 25.18
C SER A 44 5.71 15.29 24.45
N LYS A 45 5.89 14.06 24.96
CA LYS A 45 7.01 13.17 24.57
C LYS A 45 6.63 11.86 23.86
N PHE A 46 5.53 11.81 23.10
CA PHE A 46 5.12 10.59 22.39
C PHE A 46 4.52 10.79 21.00
N ILE A 47 4.74 11.94 20.36
CA ILE A 47 4.31 12.17 18.97
C ILE A 47 5.49 12.74 18.22
N LEU A 48 6.16 11.87 17.45
CA LEU A 48 7.15 12.06 16.37
C LEU A 48 8.22 10.98 16.50
N ASP A 49 7.86 9.75 16.09
CA ASP A 49 8.77 8.69 15.67
C ASP A 49 7.92 7.62 14.96
N SER A 50 7.52 7.91 13.72
CA SER A 50 6.86 6.94 12.82
C SER A 50 7.62 6.74 11.51
N GLU A 51 8.95 6.63 11.57
CA GLU A 51 9.73 5.96 10.52
C GLU A 51 10.67 4.92 11.13
N HIS A 52 10.20 3.71 11.42
CA HIS A 52 11.00 2.47 11.46
C HIS A 52 10.12 1.25 11.83
N ARG A 53 9.40 0.66 10.86
CA ARG A 53 8.98 -0.76 10.96
C ARG A 53 10.07 -1.64 10.34
N ALA A 54 11.10 -1.96 11.12
CA ALA A 54 12.05 -3.04 10.79
C ALA A 54 11.58 -4.37 11.40
N HIS A 55 11.38 -5.38 10.55
CA HIS A 55 11.27 -6.78 10.94
C HIS A 55 12.47 -7.21 11.81
N PRO A 56 12.28 -8.05 12.84
CA PRO A 56 13.38 -8.46 13.72
C PRO A 56 14.35 -9.41 13.01
N ARG A 57 15.55 -8.91 12.67
CA ARG A 57 16.72 -9.74 12.35
C ARG A 57 17.41 -10.20 13.63
N THR A 58 17.67 -11.50 13.68
CA THR A 58 18.35 -12.25 14.74
C THR A 58 19.77 -11.74 15.04
N THR A 59 20.07 -11.43 16.31
CA THR A 59 21.45 -11.35 16.84
C THR A 59 21.83 -12.65 17.56
N LYS A 60 23.09 -13.10 17.36
CA LYS A 60 23.72 -14.23 18.07
C LYS A 60 24.11 -13.80 19.49
N PRO A 61 24.05 -14.69 20.50
CA PRO A 61 24.39 -14.38 21.88
C PRO A 61 25.84 -14.77 22.17
N GLU A 62 26.70 -13.80 22.50
CA GLU A 62 27.92 -13.98 23.31
C GLU A 62 28.64 -12.63 23.42
N ALA A 63 28.22 -11.83 24.41
CA ALA A 63 29.03 -10.85 25.15
C ALA A 63 28.08 -9.99 25.99
N THR A 64 28.37 -9.86 27.29
CA THR A 64 27.78 -8.99 28.33
C THR A 64 26.95 -9.66 29.41
N PHE A 65 27.60 -10.53 30.20
CA PHE A 65 27.46 -10.50 31.66
C PHE A 65 28.87 -10.60 32.27
N SER A 66 29.55 -9.46 32.38
CA SER A 66 30.65 -9.31 33.32
C SER A 66 30.88 -7.83 33.66
N SER A 67 30.95 -7.58 34.97
CA SER A 67 31.52 -6.45 35.70
C SER A 67 30.84 -5.07 35.63
N SER A 68 29.96 -4.85 36.61
CA SER A 68 30.05 -3.83 37.67
C SER A 68 30.48 -2.40 37.33
N ASP A 69 29.57 -1.45 37.55
CA ASP A 69 29.90 -0.12 38.10
C ASP A 69 28.85 0.33 39.15
N PRO A 70 29.23 0.70 40.38
CA PRO A 70 28.31 0.97 41.48
C PRO A 70 28.13 2.48 41.65
N LYS A 71 27.05 3.06 41.10
CA LYS A 71 26.52 4.37 41.52
C LYS A 71 25.22 4.66 40.78
N ILE A 72 24.10 4.33 41.42
CA ILE A 72 22.86 5.11 41.58
C ILE A 72 22.06 4.26 42.58
N MET A 73 22.24 4.52 43.87
CA MET A 73 21.34 4.00 44.91
C MET A 73 20.17 4.97 45.01
N GLY A 74 19.00 4.49 44.59
CA GLY A 74 17.70 5.15 44.77
C GLY A 74 16.59 4.11 44.74
N ASN A 75 16.25 3.59 45.93
CA ASN A 75 15.10 2.75 46.31
C ASN A 75 14.79 1.48 45.48
N ASN A 76 15.37 0.36 45.95
CA ASN A 76 15.03 -1.03 45.56
C ASN A 76 13.69 -1.51 46.15
N THR A 77 12.56 -0.89 45.79
CA THR A 77 11.22 -1.45 46.04
C THR A 77 10.54 -1.96 44.78
N HIS A 78 10.93 -1.48 43.59
CA HIS A 78 10.27 -1.85 42.33
C HIS A 78 10.80 -3.12 41.66
N GLU A 79 12.07 -3.51 41.89
CA GLU A 79 12.63 -4.74 41.31
C GLU A 79 11.98 -6.02 41.87
N THR A 80 11.58 -6.01 43.14
CA THR A 80 10.93 -7.16 43.80
C THR A 80 9.47 -7.31 43.39
N GLU A 81 8.74 -6.21 43.16
CA GLU A 81 7.35 -6.23 42.67
C GLU A 81 7.26 -6.69 41.19
N LEU A 82 8.25 -6.34 40.35
CA LEU A 82 8.28 -6.76 38.94
C LEU A 82 8.59 -8.26 38.77
N ASP A 83 9.41 -8.85 39.64
CA ASP A 83 9.67 -10.29 39.63
C ASP A 83 8.43 -11.12 40.02
N GLU A 84 7.55 -10.59 40.87
CA GLU A 84 6.28 -11.21 41.26
C GLU A 84 5.16 -11.10 40.20
N LEU A 85 5.35 -10.31 39.14
CA LEU A 85 4.39 -10.12 38.03
C LEU A 85 4.79 -10.85 36.75
N LYS A 86 6.05 -11.31 36.65
CA LYS A 86 6.57 -12.08 35.51
C LYS A 86 5.79 -13.36 35.26
N ASP A 87 5.40 -14.05 36.33
CA ASP A 87 4.61 -15.29 36.27
C ASP A 87 3.21 -15.05 35.67
N ILE A 88 2.55 -13.95 36.03
CA ILE A 88 1.23 -13.58 35.52
C ILE A 88 1.33 -13.07 34.08
N GLY A 89 2.32 -12.21 33.78
CA GLY A 89 2.56 -11.72 32.42
C GLY A 89 2.84 -12.84 31.42
N LEU A 90 3.61 -13.85 31.82
CA LEU A 90 3.87 -15.04 31.00
C LEU A 90 2.59 -15.86 30.73
N GLN A 91 1.69 -15.97 31.71
CA GLN A 91 0.41 -16.65 31.54
C GLN A 91 -0.53 -15.89 30.59
N ILE A 92 -0.57 -14.56 30.68
CA ILE A 92 -1.33 -13.72 29.74
C ILE A 92 -0.80 -13.90 28.30
N ILE A 93 0.53 -13.88 28.12
CA ILE A 93 1.16 -14.11 26.80
C ILE A 93 0.86 -15.52 26.27
N ALA A 94 0.89 -16.53 27.14
CA ALA A 94 0.54 -17.91 26.77
C ALA A 94 -0.93 -18.03 26.32
N ASN A 95 -1.84 -17.36 27.02
CA ASN A 95 -3.26 -17.32 26.66
C ASN A 95 -3.54 -16.57 25.35
N CYS A 96 -2.67 -15.64 24.95
CA CYS A 96 -2.75 -14.97 23.65
C CYS A 96 -2.33 -15.86 22.46
N GLY A 97 -1.90 -17.11 22.69
CA GLY A 97 -1.60 -18.09 21.63
C GLY A 97 -0.44 -17.70 20.70
N GLY A 98 0.41 -16.75 21.10
CA GLY A 98 1.50 -16.25 20.27
C GLY A 98 1.09 -15.24 19.19
N LEU A 99 -0.17 -14.76 19.19
CA LEU A 99 -0.68 -13.77 18.24
C LEU A 99 -0.13 -12.36 18.54
N PRO A 100 0.62 -11.73 17.61
CA PRO A 100 1.22 -10.42 17.86
C PRO A 100 0.21 -9.33 18.23
N LEU A 101 -0.98 -9.31 17.62
CA LEU A 101 -2.00 -8.29 17.88
C LEU A 101 -2.67 -8.47 19.25
N ALA A 102 -3.07 -9.70 19.61
CA ALA A 102 -3.65 -9.99 20.92
C ALA A 102 -2.66 -9.65 22.05
N ILE A 103 -1.38 -9.99 21.87
CA ILE A 103 -0.30 -9.64 22.80
C ILE A 103 -0.15 -8.11 22.93
N LYS A 104 -0.18 -7.37 21.80
CA LYS A 104 -0.11 -5.90 21.81
C LYS A 104 -1.29 -5.26 22.56
N VAL A 105 -2.50 -5.70 22.28
CA VAL A 105 -3.72 -5.20 22.94
C VAL A 105 -3.66 -5.47 24.45
N MET A 106 -3.32 -6.71 24.85
CA MET A 106 -3.20 -7.05 26.27
C MET A 106 -2.02 -6.34 26.94
N GLY A 107 -0.91 -6.13 26.24
CA GLY A 107 0.21 -5.32 26.72
C GLY A 107 -0.20 -3.86 26.97
N GLY A 108 -1.05 -3.30 26.11
CA GLY A 108 -1.65 -1.98 26.27
C GLY A 108 -2.62 -1.89 27.46
N VAL A 109 -3.40 -2.93 27.75
CA VAL A 109 -4.25 -2.99 28.96
C VAL A 109 -3.41 -3.02 30.24
N LEU A 110 -2.28 -3.72 30.22
CA LEU A 110 -1.40 -3.84 31.38
C LEU A 110 -0.57 -2.57 31.64
N SER A 111 -0.25 -1.78 30.61
CA SER A 111 0.57 -0.57 30.74
C SER A 111 -0.13 0.57 31.50
N VAL A 112 -1.46 0.54 31.55
CA VAL A 112 -2.33 1.53 32.21
C VAL A 112 -2.86 1.07 33.57
N ARG A 113 -2.51 -0.15 34.00
CA ARG A 113 -2.90 -0.72 35.31
C ARG A 113 -1.83 -0.46 36.36
N HIS A 114 -2.23 -0.50 37.63
CA HIS A 114 -1.25 -0.52 38.72
C HIS A 114 -0.37 -1.77 38.65
N VAL A 115 0.91 -1.60 38.95
CA VAL A 115 1.93 -2.67 38.98
C VAL A 115 1.76 -3.49 40.26
N GLN A 116 0.58 -4.10 40.44
CA GLN A 116 0.27 -4.95 41.59
C GLN A 116 -0.36 -6.27 41.15
N ARG A 117 0.03 -7.34 41.84
CA ARG A 117 -0.41 -8.72 41.58
C ARG A 117 -1.93 -8.89 41.43
N PRO A 118 -2.79 -8.29 42.29
CA PRO A 118 -4.24 -8.45 42.17
C PRO A 118 -4.83 -7.89 40.87
N ASP A 119 -4.26 -6.81 40.34
CA ASP A 119 -4.76 -6.16 39.12
C ASP A 119 -4.43 -6.96 37.87
N TRP A 120 -3.21 -7.50 37.77
CA TRP A 120 -2.81 -8.38 36.68
C TRP A 120 -3.50 -9.75 36.75
N MET A 121 -3.74 -10.28 37.96
CA MET A 121 -4.51 -11.54 38.13
C MET A 121 -5.98 -11.38 37.71
N ARG A 122 -6.58 -10.19 37.90
CA ARG A 122 -7.95 -9.93 37.42
C ARG A 122 -7.99 -10.03 35.89
N VAL A 123 -7.07 -9.37 35.20
CA VAL A 123 -6.94 -9.44 33.73
C VAL A 123 -6.74 -10.87 33.24
N LEU A 124 -5.91 -11.67 33.93
CA LEU A 124 -5.70 -13.08 33.60
C LEU A 124 -6.96 -13.94 33.80
N ASN A 125 -7.71 -13.73 34.89
CA ASN A 125 -8.90 -14.50 35.23
C ASN A 125 -10.09 -14.22 34.28
N ASP A 126 -10.15 -13.02 33.72
CA ASP A 126 -11.19 -12.62 32.77
C ASP A 126 -10.90 -13.13 31.33
N PHE A 127 -9.73 -13.74 31.10
CA PHE A 127 -9.32 -14.30 29.82
C PHE A 127 -9.83 -15.74 29.64
N ILE A 128 -10.51 -16.04 28.53
CA ILE A 128 -11.09 -17.38 28.26
C ILE A 128 -10.08 -18.22 27.44
N PRO A 129 -9.50 -19.31 27.98
CA PRO A 129 -8.43 -20.07 27.31
C PRO A 129 -8.88 -21.01 26.18
N SER A 130 -10.18 -21.13 25.91
CA SER A 130 -10.76 -22.17 25.03
C SER A 130 -11.23 -21.66 23.67
N CYS A 131 -10.87 -20.44 23.28
CA CYS A 131 -11.36 -19.77 22.07
C CYS A 131 -10.49 -20.05 20.84
N GLU A 132 -11.10 -20.08 19.66
CA GLU A 132 -10.40 -20.19 18.38
C GLU A 132 -9.64 -18.88 18.05
N LEU A 133 -8.66 -18.93 17.13
CA LEU A 133 -7.74 -17.81 16.83
C LEU A 133 -8.44 -16.44 16.59
N PRO A 134 -9.54 -16.34 15.82
CA PRO A 134 -10.27 -15.08 15.62
C PRO A 134 -11.02 -14.61 16.88
N GLU A 135 -11.55 -15.55 17.66
CA GLU A 135 -12.22 -15.26 18.92
C GLU A 135 -11.23 -14.75 19.97
N VAL A 136 -9.98 -15.22 19.97
CA VAL A 136 -8.93 -14.72 20.88
C VAL A 136 -8.61 -13.25 20.62
N ILE A 137 -8.57 -12.81 19.36
CA ILE A 137 -8.35 -11.41 18.99
C ILE A 137 -9.57 -10.57 19.40
N ASN A 138 -10.77 -11.00 19.03
CA ASN A 138 -12.01 -10.30 19.39
C ASN A 138 -12.20 -10.21 20.90
N HIS A 139 -11.86 -11.27 21.65
CA HIS A 139 -11.93 -11.30 23.11
C HIS A 139 -10.88 -10.39 23.74
N SER A 140 -9.65 -10.35 23.22
CA SER A 140 -8.60 -9.44 23.71
C SER A 140 -8.96 -7.97 23.50
N VAL A 141 -9.52 -7.64 22.32
CA VAL A 141 -10.04 -6.29 22.02
C VAL A 141 -11.24 -5.97 22.90
N TYR A 142 -12.15 -6.92 23.10
CA TYR A 142 -13.32 -6.75 23.97
C TYR A 142 -12.93 -6.55 25.44
N LEU A 143 -11.95 -7.29 25.96
CA LEU A 143 -11.42 -7.09 27.32
C LEU A 143 -10.75 -5.72 27.48
N SER A 144 -9.99 -5.29 26.47
CA SER A 144 -9.41 -3.95 26.45
C SER A 144 -10.48 -2.86 26.44
N TYR A 145 -11.55 -3.05 25.65
CA TYR A 145 -12.72 -2.18 25.64
C TYR A 145 -13.44 -2.17 27.00
N GLU A 146 -13.71 -3.33 27.60
CA GLU A 146 -14.42 -3.43 28.88
C GLU A 146 -13.67 -2.74 30.03
N ASP A 147 -12.34 -2.71 29.97
CA ASP A 147 -11.48 -2.04 30.93
C ASP A 147 -11.42 -0.51 30.78
N LEU A 148 -11.93 0.05 29.68
CA LEU A 148 -11.97 1.50 29.50
C LEU A 148 -12.91 2.18 30.51
N ALA A 149 -12.52 3.36 30.98
CA ALA A 149 -13.42 4.21 31.75
C ALA A 149 -14.69 4.57 30.91
N PRO A 150 -15.85 4.83 31.54
CA PRO A 150 -17.09 5.09 30.79
C PRO A 150 -16.98 6.21 29.74
N CYS A 151 -16.23 7.28 30.03
CA CYS A 151 -15.99 8.37 29.07
C CYS A 151 -15.12 7.91 27.88
N LEU A 152 -14.08 7.11 28.12
CA LEU A 152 -13.20 6.54 27.08
C LEU A 152 -13.94 5.52 26.20
N LYS A 153 -14.86 4.72 26.78
CA LYS A 153 -15.75 3.85 25.98
C LYS A 153 -16.58 4.65 24.97
N GLN A 154 -17.10 5.81 25.38
CA GLN A 154 -17.85 6.70 24.50
C GLN A 154 -16.97 7.32 23.42
N CYS A 155 -15.75 7.76 23.78
CA CYS A 155 -14.76 8.27 22.84
C CYS A 155 -14.36 7.22 21.79
N PHE A 156 -14.07 5.99 22.23
CA PHE A 156 -13.72 4.87 21.34
C PHE A 156 -14.87 4.50 20.40
N LEU A 157 -16.10 4.38 20.91
CA LEU A 157 -17.27 4.13 20.07
C LEU A 157 -17.51 5.26 19.06
N HIS A 158 -17.34 6.51 19.46
CA HIS A 158 -17.45 7.64 18.53
C HIS A 158 -16.34 7.61 17.46
N TYR A 159 -15.10 7.28 17.84
CA TYR A 159 -13.99 7.13 16.90
C TYR A 159 -14.27 6.03 15.87
N SER A 160 -14.88 4.91 16.29
CA SER A 160 -15.27 3.81 15.38
C SER A 160 -16.32 4.19 14.32
N LEU A 161 -16.96 5.36 14.45
CA LEU A 161 -17.91 5.89 13.46
C LEU A 161 -17.24 6.74 12.38
N LEU A 162 -15.96 7.08 12.54
CA LEU A 162 -15.25 7.91 11.56
C LEU A 162 -14.94 7.10 10.29
N PRO A 163 -15.11 7.68 9.10
CA PRO A 163 -14.80 7.01 7.83
C PRO A 163 -13.32 6.64 7.70
N THR A 164 -13.02 5.53 7.02
CA THR A 164 -11.67 4.96 6.97
C THR A 164 -10.83 5.48 5.81
N ASN A 165 -11.42 6.12 4.78
CA ASN A 165 -10.65 6.75 3.69
C ASN A 165 -10.47 8.28 3.89
N ALA A 166 -10.77 8.80 5.07
CA ALA A 166 -10.68 10.23 5.37
C ALA A 166 -9.67 10.53 6.49
N VAL A 167 -8.98 11.67 6.38
CA VAL A 167 -7.95 12.07 7.34
C VAL A 167 -8.58 12.97 8.39
N PHE A 168 -8.63 12.49 9.64
CA PHE A 168 -9.01 13.29 10.79
C PHE A 168 -7.81 13.61 11.65
N TYR A 169 -7.63 14.89 11.98
CA TYR A 169 -6.60 15.28 12.92
C TYR A 169 -7.10 15.11 14.38
N GLU A 170 -6.16 14.98 15.32
CA GLU A 170 -6.47 14.87 16.76
C GLU A 170 -7.43 15.98 17.23
N ASN A 171 -7.23 17.21 16.73
CA ASN A 171 -8.06 18.37 17.05
C ASN A 171 -9.53 18.20 16.63
N ASP A 172 -9.80 17.55 15.49
CA ASP A 172 -11.16 17.31 15.01
C ASP A 172 -11.86 16.30 15.91
N ILE A 173 -11.17 15.20 16.23
CA ILE A 173 -11.69 14.11 17.06
C ILE A 173 -11.98 14.60 18.48
N VAL A 174 -11.01 15.28 19.10
CA VAL A 174 -11.17 15.85 20.45
C VAL A 174 -12.28 16.91 20.46
N GLY A 175 -12.34 17.77 19.43
CA GLY A 175 -13.40 18.76 19.27
C GLY A 175 -14.79 18.13 19.20
N MET A 176 -14.96 17.03 18.47
CA MET A 176 -16.20 16.25 18.42
C MET A 176 -16.54 15.64 19.80
N TRP A 177 -15.57 15.05 20.51
CA TRP A 177 -15.80 14.47 21.84
C TRP A 177 -16.22 15.50 22.90
N ILE A 178 -15.63 16.71 22.89
CA ILE A 178 -16.03 17.82 23.76
C ILE A 178 -17.45 18.28 23.43
N SER A 179 -17.75 18.40 22.13
CA SER A 179 -19.05 18.87 21.64
C SER A 179 -20.17 17.88 21.96
N GLU A 180 -19.89 16.58 21.88
CA GLU A 180 -20.79 15.54 22.34
C GLU A 180 -20.85 15.41 23.87
N GLY A 181 -19.93 16.06 24.59
CA GLY A 181 -19.89 16.03 26.05
C GLY A 181 -19.48 14.66 26.59
N PHE A 182 -18.65 13.92 25.86
CA PHE A 182 -18.00 12.71 26.40
C PHE A 182 -16.90 13.10 27.40
N ILE A 183 -16.28 14.25 27.16
CA ILE A 183 -15.29 14.84 28.06
C ILE A 183 -16.00 15.77 29.04
N HIS A 184 -15.94 15.42 30.31
CA HIS A 184 -16.49 16.21 31.40
C HIS A 184 -15.32 16.85 32.16
N GLY A 185 -15.15 18.15 32.03
CA GLY A 185 -14.23 18.87 32.91
C GLY A 185 -14.73 18.76 34.35
N ASN A 186 -13.99 18.09 35.22
CA ASN A 186 -14.31 18.09 36.64
C ASN A 186 -14.23 19.53 37.15
N SER A 187 -15.35 20.05 37.67
CA SER A 187 -15.47 21.43 38.18
C SER A 187 -14.56 21.74 39.37
N HIS A 188 -13.78 20.76 39.85
CA HIS A 188 -12.86 20.89 40.98
C HIS A 188 -11.39 21.09 40.57
N ASP A 189 -11.00 20.79 39.33
CA ASP A 189 -9.62 20.96 38.85
C ASP A 189 -9.52 22.16 37.91
N TYR A 190 -9.35 23.34 38.51
CA TYR A 190 -9.28 24.65 37.83
C TYR A 190 -8.14 24.80 36.80
N TRP A 191 -7.32 23.76 36.61
CA TRP A 191 -6.11 23.74 35.78
C TRP A 191 -6.20 22.82 34.56
N ARG A 192 -7.25 22.00 34.42
CA ARG A 192 -7.33 21.00 33.36
C ARG A 192 -8.40 21.37 32.34
N ASP A 193 -7.94 21.84 31.18
CA ASP A 193 -8.83 22.17 30.07
C ASP A 193 -9.39 20.89 29.43
N SER A 194 -10.57 20.99 28.82
CA SER A 194 -11.26 19.84 28.21
C SER A 194 -10.51 19.31 26.99
N GLU A 195 -9.80 20.19 26.31
CA GLU A 195 -8.92 19.92 25.18
C GLU A 195 -7.74 19.04 25.61
N ASP A 196 -7.07 19.38 26.72
CA ASP A 196 -5.95 18.60 27.26
C ASP A 196 -6.41 17.21 27.72
N LEU A 197 -7.54 17.14 28.42
CA LEU A 197 -8.13 15.86 28.86
C LEU A 197 -8.57 14.99 27.67
N GLY A 198 -9.06 15.61 26.59
CA GLY A 198 -9.40 14.91 25.35
C GLY A 198 -8.18 14.35 24.63
N SER A 199 -7.11 15.13 24.52
CA SER A 199 -5.82 14.69 23.97
C SER A 199 -5.22 13.53 24.78
N GLU A 200 -5.35 13.57 26.11
CA GLU A 200 -4.95 12.44 26.96
C GLU A 200 -5.75 11.17 26.67
N TYR A 201 -7.07 11.27 26.52
CA TYR A 201 -7.91 10.12 26.16
C TYR A 201 -7.56 9.57 24.77
N TYR A 202 -7.27 10.44 23.80
CA TYR A 202 -6.83 10.04 22.48
C TYR A 202 -5.52 9.23 22.55
N ARG A 203 -4.54 9.72 23.32
CA ARG A 203 -3.27 9.01 23.55
C ARG A 203 -3.44 7.71 24.31
N GLU A 204 -4.34 7.64 25.28
CA GLU A 204 -4.62 6.39 26.01
C GLU A 204 -5.14 5.29 25.07
N LEU A 205 -6.03 5.62 24.13
CA LEU A 205 -6.53 4.67 23.14
C LEU A 205 -5.41 4.17 22.21
N ILE A 206 -4.47 5.05 21.83
CA ILE A 206 -3.26 4.68 21.07
C ILE A 206 -2.38 3.73 21.90
N LEU A 207 -2.10 4.08 23.15
CA LEU A 207 -1.27 3.28 24.06
C LEU A 207 -1.87 1.89 24.32
N ARG A 208 -3.20 1.78 24.32
CA ARG A 208 -3.93 0.52 24.44
C ARG A 208 -3.97 -0.30 23.13
N ASN A 209 -3.38 0.21 22.04
CA ASN A 209 -3.45 -0.35 20.68
C ASN A 209 -4.90 -0.56 20.20
N LEU A 210 -5.84 0.28 20.66
CA LEU A 210 -7.24 0.25 20.22
C LEU A 210 -7.47 1.14 18.99
N ILE A 211 -6.62 2.15 18.80
CA ILE A 211 -6.56 3.00 17.60
C ILE A 211 -5.09 3.13 17.20
N GLU A 212 -4.79 3.14 15.90
CA GLU A 212 -3.40 3.31 15.43
C GLU A 212 -3.09 4.79 15.17
N PRO A 213 -1.89 5.28 15.51
CA PRO A 213 -1.51 6.68 15.34
C PRO A 213 -1.29 7.09 13.86
N ASP A 214 -1.35 6.13 12.93
CA ASP A 214 -1.16 6.34 11.49
C ASP A 214 -1.88 5.23 10.68
N ALA A 215 -3.16 4.98 10.98
CA ALA A 215 -3.98 4.04 10.22
C ALA A 215 -4.27 4.59 8.80
N ARG A 216 -3.34 4.37 7.88
CA ARG A 216 -3.65 4.21 6.45
C ARG A 216 -3.85 2.72 6.16
N ASP A 217 -4.92 2.46 5.43
CA ASP A 217 -5.30 1.17 4.84
C ASP A 217 -5.55 0.04 5.85
N GLU A 218 -6.74 0.04 6.48
CA GLU A 218 -7.47 -1.17 6.93
C GLU A 218 -8.67 -0.74 7.83
N ALA A 219 -9.90 -0.69 7.28
CA ALA A 219 -11.17 -1.03 7.96
C ALA A 219 -12.42 -0.53 7.18
N LEU A 220 -13.57 -1.09 7.57
CA LEU A 220 -14.88 -1.11 6.94
C LEU A 220 -15.44 0.25 6.44
N VAL A 221 -15.81 0.29 5.15
CA VAL A 221 -16.65 1.34 4.55
C VAL A 221 -18.02 0.77 4.26
N ALA A 222 -19.08 1.45 4.71
CA ALA A 222 -20.43 1.15 4.23
C ALA A 222 -20.58 1.68 2.79
N HIS A 223 -20.46 0.79 1.80
CA HIS A 223 -20.69 1.14 0.40
C HIS A 223 -22.19 1.10 0.05
N ASN A 224 -22.68 2.20 -0.53
CA ASN A 224 -24.09 2.52 -0.68
C ASN A 224 -24.76 1.80 -1.86
N GLY A 225 -25.47 0.71 -1.55
CA GLY A 225 -26.77 0.36 -2.15
C GLY A 225 -27.92 0.38 -1.13
N ASP A 226 -27.60 0.20 0.17
CA ASP A 226 -28.58 0.03 1.24
C ASP A 226 -28.90 1.32 2.06
N MET A 227 -28.12 2.41 1.96
CA MET A 227 -28.35 3.63 2.77
C MET A 227 -29.75 4.22 2.58
N TYR A 228 -30.27 4.21 1.36
CA TYR A 228 -31.59 4.75 1.05
C TYR A 228 -32.69 4.00 1.83
N GLY A 229 -32.57 2.69 2.03
CA GLY A 229 -33.48 1.88 2.83
C GLY A 229 -33.29 2.03 4.35
N TYR A 230 -32.05 2.16 4.82
CA TYR A 230 -31.73 2.30 6.25
C TYR A 230 -32.07 3.69 6.80
N LEU A 231 -31.73 4.76 6.07
CA LEU A 231 -32.07 6.14 6.44
C LEU A 231 -33.60 6.32 6.44
N SER A 232 -34.31 5.81 5.44
CA SER A 232 -35.78 5.94 5.38
C SER A 232 -36.55 5.10 6.42
N SER A 233 -35.90 4.09 7.05
CA SER A 233 -36.58 3.12 7.94
C SER A 233 -36.23 3.23 9.43
N ARG A 234 -35.13 3.90 9.78
CA ARG A 234 -34.67 4.06 11.16
C ARG A 234 -34.24 5.50 11.43
N LYS A 235 -34.46 5.95 12.67
CA LYS A 235 -33.96 7.23 13.15
C LYS A 235 -32.59 7.03 13.79
N PHE A 236 -31.61 7.83 13.36
CA PHE A 236 -30.26 7.80 13.91
C PHE A 236 -30.01 9.00 14.81
N TYR A 237 -29.23 8.77 15.88
CA TYR A 237 -28.69 9.85 16.72
C TYR A 237 -27.31 10.32 16.23
N GLN A 238 -26.53 9.43 15.64
CA GLN A 238 -25.23 9.71 15.04
C GLN A 238 -25.20 9.09 13.65
N LEU A 239 -24.71 9.84 12.66
CA LEU A 239 -24.63 9.41 11.27
C LEU A 239 -23.31 9.86 10.68
N SER A 240 -22.60 8.91 10.08
CA SER A 240 -21.36 9.12 9.35
C SER A 240 -21.54 8.63 7.93
N LEU A 241 -21.22 9.47 6.96
CA LEU A 241 -21.46 9.28 5.55
C LEU A 241 -20.14 9.41 4.79
N GLU A 242 -19.90 8.50 3.85
CA GLU A 242 -18.71 8.51 3.00
C GLU A 242 -19.12 8.20 1.55
N SER A 243 -18.69 9.01 0.59
CA SER A 243 -18.98 8.83 -0.84
C SER A 243 -17.76 9.02 -1.72
N LYS A 244 -17.56 8.16 -2.72
CA LYS A 244 -16.46 8.22 -3.72
C LYS A 244 -16.83 9.13 -4.91
N GLU A 245 -15.82 9.69 -5.59
CA GLU A 245 -15.87 10.83 -6.53
C GLU A 245 -16.71 10.70 -7.82
N LEU A 246 -17.52 9.66 -8.01
CA LEU A 246 -18.34 9.49 -9.22
C LEU A 246 -19.63 10.34 -9.13
N GLU A 247 -19.84 11.24 -10.10
CA GLU A 247 -20.93 12.23 -10.11
C GLU A 247 -22.37 11.64 -10.08
N SER A 248 -22.57 10.33 -10.34
CA SER A 248 -23.90 9.70 -10.34
C SER A 248 -24.38 9.19 -8.97
N ASP A 249 -23.47 9.02 -7.99
CA ASP A 249 -23.73 8.37 -6.69
C ASP A 249 -23.84 9.34 -5.52
N MET A 250 -23.91 10.65 -5.80
CA MET A 250 -24.00 11.66 -4.77
C MET A 250 -25.24 11.43 -3.88
N LEU A 251 -25.00 11.33 -2.57
CA LEU A 251 -26.06 11.27 -1.56
C LEU A 251 -27.01 12.46 -1.74
N VAL A 252 -28.32 12.19 -1.86
CA VAL A 252 -29.33 13.24 -1.97
C VAL A 252 -29.63 13.77 -0.57
N TRP A 253 -29.38 15.07 -0.35
CA TRP A 253 -29.60 15.75 0.93
C TRP A 253 -30.98 15.52 1.54
N SER A 254 -32.01 15.34 0.70
CA SER A 254 -33.39 15.08 1.12
C SER A 254 -33.55 13.85 2.03
N LEU A 255 -32.68 12.84 1.94
CA LEU A 255 -32.75 11.64 2.80
C LEU A 255 -32.11 11.87 4.17
N VAL A 256 -31.07 12.68 4.20
CA VAL A 256 -30.48 13.14 5.46
C VAL A 256 -31.51 13.99 6.18
N GLN A 257 -32.24 14.87 5.48
CA GLN A 257 -33.30 15.71 6.05
C GLN A 257 -34.44 14.92 6.75
N GLU A 258 -34.67 13.64 6.43
CA GLU A 258 -35.69 12.84 7.12
C GLU A 258 -35.28 12.47 8.56
N GLN A 259 -34.00 12.65 8.91
CA GLN A 259 -33.45 12.27 10.21
C GLN A 259 -33.64 13.35 11.30
N THR A 260 -34.88 13.53 11.74
CA THR A 260 -35.26 14.55 12.75
C THR A 260 -34.62 14.37 14.13
N SER A 261 -33.95 13.24 14.39
CA SER A 261 -33.37 12.89 15.70
C SER A 261 -31.85 13.00 15.73
N LEU A 262 -31.22 13.45 14.64
CA LEU A 262 -29.77 13.55 14.55
C LEU A 262 -29.19 14.53 15.56
N ARG A 263 -28.07 14.08 16.13
CA ARG A 263 -27.23 14.84 17.04
C ARG A 263 -25.81 15.02 16.47
N THR A 264 -25.29 14.01 15.77
CA THR A 264 -23.99 14.04 15.08
C THR A 264 -24.19 13.70 13.61
N LEU A 265 -23.69 14.55 12.71
CA LEU A 265 -23.61 14.28 11.28
C LEU A 265 -22.16 14.51 10.83
N VAL A 266 -21.52 13.46 10.35
CA VAL A 266 -20.22 13.50 9.66
C VAL A 266 -20.46 13.06 8.22
N SER A 267 -20.00 13.85 7.26
CA SER A 267 -20.12 13.50 5.85
C SER A 267 -18.86 13.89 5.10
N ILE A 268 -18.23 12.91 4.47
CA ILE A 268 -17.01 13.09 3.68
C ILE A 268 -17.29 12.65 2.25
N GLY A 269 -17.08 13.57 1.31
CA GLY A 269 -17.35 13.37 -0.11
C GLY A 269 -18.57 14.16 -0.63
N GLN A 270 -18.88 13.94 -1.90
CA GLN A 270 -19.85 14.75 -2.66
C GLN A 270 -21.32 14.49 -2.29
N ILE A 271 -21.96 15.44 -1.60
CA ILE A 271 -23.42 15.46 -1.37
C ILE A 271 -24.08 16.36 -2.42
N LYS A 272 -25.14 15.87 -3.07
CA LYS A 272 -25.90 16.65 -4.05
C LYS A 272 -26.86 17.60 -3.36
N LEU A 273 -26.35 18.78 -3.00
CA LEU A 273 -27.12 19.90 -2.47
C LEU A 273 -27.79 20.67 -3.61
N LYS A 274 -29.09 20.96 -3.47
CA LYS A 274 -29.88 21.74 -4.44
C LYS A 274 -30.27 23.10 -3.84
N PRO A 275 -30.38 24.16 -4.66
CA PRO A 275 -30.90 25.44 -4.20
C PRO A 275 -32.25 25.28 -3.48
N GLY A 276 -32.31 25.67 -2.21
CA GLY A 276 -33.49 25.51 -1.34
C GLY A 276 -33.36 24.39 -0.29
N ASP A 277 -32.35 23.53 -0.39
CA ASP A 277 -31.98 22.57 0.65
C ASP A 277 -31.57 23.31 1.94
N SER A 278 -31.92 22.73 3.08
CA SER A 278 -31.84 23.41 4.37
C SER A 278 -31.60 22.44 5.52
N LEU A 279 -30.92 22.93 6.57
CA LEU A 279 -30.71 22.26 7.85
C LEU A 279 -31.93 22.33 8.79
N MET A 280 -33.03 22.99 8.40
CA MET A 280 -34.25 23.14 9.22
C MET A 280 -34.83 21.84 9.75
N ALA A 281 -34.56 20.72 9.08
CA ALA A 281 -35.07 19.42 9.45
C ALA A 281 -34.37 18.82 10.70
N PHE A 282 -33.26 19.41 11.16
CA PHE A 282 -32.48 18.97 12.31
C PHE A 282 -32.66 19.93 13.50
N PRO A 283 -33.61 19.66 14.42
CA PRO A 283 -33.90 20.60 15.50
C PRO A 283 -32.82 20.66 16.60
N SER A 284 -31.92 19.67 16.69
CA SER A 284 -30.98 19.55 17.82
C SER A 284 -29.58 18.96 17.52
N PRO A 285 -28.96 19.15 16.33
CA PRO A 285 -27.60 18.68 16.11
C PRO A 285 -26.61 19.42 17.03
N ARG A 286 -25.64 18.68 17.56
CA ARG A 286 -24.49 19.21 18.30
C ARG A 286 -23.23 19.22 17.44
N THR A 287 -23.09 18.26 16.54
CA THR A 287 -21.90 18.10 15.69
C THR A 287 -22.31 18.00 14.24
N LEU A 288 -21.74 18.89 13.42
CA LEU A 288 -21.91 18.92 11.97
C LEU A 288 -20.53 19.01 11.32
N HIS A 289 -20.14 17.98 10.58
CA HIS A 289 -18.91 17.93 9.81
C HIS A 289 -19.27 17.56 8.37
N ILE A 290 -19.00 18.46 7.42
CA ILE A 290 -19.30 18.28 6.00
C ILE A 290 -18.07 18.65 5.18
N GLU A 291 -17.55 17.72 4.41
CA GLU A 291 -16.47 17.93 3.44
C GLU A 291 -17.02 17.66 2.03
N SER A 292 -17.72 18.66 1.45
CA SER A 292 -18.40 18.58 0.14
C SER A 292 -18.31 19.90 -0.63
N THR A 293 -18.05 19.85 -1.94
CA THR A 293 -17.78 21.06 -2.75
C THR A 293 -19.00 21.94 -3.06
N ASN A 294 -20.20 21.64 -2.56
CA ASN A 294 -21.43 22.45 -2.77
C ASN A 294 -22.14 22.84 -1.45
N ALA A 295 -21.41 22.89 -0.33
CA ALA A 295 -21.93 23.19 1.00
C ALA A 295 -22.46 24.65 1.18
N ALA A 296 -22.11 25.58 0.28
CA ALA A 296 -22.55 26.98 0.33
C ALA A 296 -24.08 27.14 0.45
N VAL A 297 -24.86 26.21 -0.11
CA VAL A 297 -26.34 26.23 -0.05
C VAL A 297 -26.88 26.14 1.39
N LEU A 298 -26.14 25.52 2.31
CA LEU A 298 -26.60 25.27 3.68
C LEU A 298 -26.36 26.45 4.63
N VAL A 299 -25.51 27.41 4.26
CA VAL A 299 -24.99 28.49 5.13
C VAL A 299 -26.11 29.28 5.81
N GLU A 300 -27.13 29.71 5.05
CA GLU A 300 -28.25 30.50 5.57
C GLU A 300 -29.06 29.75 6.64
N SER A 301 -29.14 28.41 6.52
CA SER A 301 -29.87 27.57 7.46
C SER A 301 -29.10 27.21 8.73
N LEU A 302 -27.78 27.46 8.79
CA LEU A 302 -26.97 27.18 9.98
C LEU A 302 -27.52 27.91 11.22
N CYS A 303 -27.99 29.15 11.08
CA CYS A 303 -28.52 29.97 12.18
C CYS A 303 -29.73 29.35 12.91
N GLN A 304 -30.35 28.31 12.34
CA GLN A 304 -31.48 27.61 12.92
C GLN A 304 -31.04 26.50 13.89
N LEU A 305 -29.79 26.05 13.80
CA LEU A 305 -29.22 24.97 14.62
C LEU A 305 -28.78 25.46 16.00
N LYS A 306 -29.76 25.86 16.83
CA LYS A 306 -29.52 26.51 18.13
C LYS A 306 -28.72 25.69 19.15
N HIS A 307 -28.61 24.37 18.96
CA HIS A 307 -27.89 23.45 19.84
C HIS A 307 -26.50 23.05 19.31
N LEU A 308 -26.09 23.56 18.14
CA LEU A 308 -24.83 23.22 17.51
C LEU A 308 -23.64 23.67 18.36
N ARG A 309 -22.62 22.82 18.43
CA ARG A 309 -21.38 23.01 19.20
C ARG A 309 -20.13 22.83 18.33
N TYR A 310 -20.18 21.91 17.38
CA TYR A 310 -19.11 21.68 16.40
C TYR A 310 -19.64 21.90 14.98
N LEU A 311 -18.93 22.73 14.23
CA LEU A 311 -19.15 22.99 12.82
C LEU A 311 -17.82 22.81 12.08
N SER A 312 -17.76 21.88 11.13
CA SER A 312 -16.70 21.82 10.13
C SER A 312 -17.33 21.84 8.74
N VAL A 313 -16.85 22.76 7.91
CA VAL A 313 -17.11 22.81 6.46
C VAL A 313 -15.78 22.93 5.71
N ALA A 314 -14.76 22.23 6.19
CA ALA A 314 -13.43 22.26 5.59
C ALA A 314 -13.46 21.76 4.14
N HIS A 315 -12.58 22.33 3.30
CA HIS A 315 -12.42 22.01 1.88
C HIS A 315 -13.74 22.11 1.07
N THR A 316 -14.56 23.12 1.36
CA THR A 316 -15.85 23.38 0.67
C THR A 316 -15.89 24.73 -0.05
N ASP A 317 -16.95 24.97 -0.84
CA ASP A 317 -17.21 26.21 -1.59
C ASP A 317 -17.82 27.34 -0.74
N VAL A 318 -17.83 27.20 0.59
CA VAL A 318 -18.41 28.19 1.51
C VAL A 318 -17.59 29.48 1.48
N SER A 319 -18.25 30.58 1.11
CA SER A 319 -17.63 31.92 1.01
C SER A 319 -17.96 32.86 2.17
N SER A 320 -18.96 32.54 2.99
CA SER A 320 -19.35 33.33 4.17
C SER A 320 -20.09 32.50 5.21
N LEU A 321 -20.15 33.01 6.45
CA LEU A 321 -21.01 32.49 7.52
C LEU A 321 -22.23 33.41 7.68
N PRO A 322 -23.39 32.92 8.19
CA PRO A 322 -24.59 33.74 8.30
C PRO A 322 -24.39 34.93 9.27
N GLU A 323 -24.90 36.10 8.91
CA GLU A 323 -24.79 37.33 9.72
C GLU A 323 -25.37 37.19 11.14
N ASN A 324 -26.30 36.25 11.35
CA ASN A 324 -26.88 35.95 12.65
C ASN A 324 -26.26 34.70 13.33
N ILE A 325 -24.98 34.40 13.09
CA ILE A 325 -24.29 33.23 13.68
C ILE A 325 -24.40 33.20 15.21
N ASN A 326 -24.49 34.36 15.86
CA ASN A 326 -24.68 34.52 17.31
C ASN A 326 -25.94 33.86 17.89
N THR A 327 -26.89 33.45 17.03
CA THR A 327 -28.05 32.65 17.45
C THR A 327 -27.66 31.26 17.96
N MET A 328 -26.54 30.70 17.51
CA MET A 328 -25.96 29.42 17.94
C MET A 328 -25.08 29.60 19.18
N LYS A 329 -25.68 29.97 20.31
CA LYS A 329 -24.96 30.36 21.55
C LYS A 329 -24.06 29.28 22.17
N PHE A 330 -24.20 28.02 21.76
CA PHE A 330 -23.41 26.90 22.27
C PHE A 330 -22.25 26.51 21.35
N LEU A 331 -22.04 27.22 20.24
CA LEU A 331 -20.99 26.91 19.27
C LEU A 331 -19.61 27.05 19.94
N GLN A 332 -18.81 26.00 19.86
CA GLN A 332 -17.51 25.82 20.52
C GLN A 332 -16.38 25.61 19.52
N HIS A 333 -16.65 24.96 18.39
CA HIS A 333 -15.64 24.58 17.40
C HIS A 333 -16.12 24.95 15.99
N ILE A 334 -15.28 25.70 15.27
CA ILE A 334 -15.50 26.10 13.88
C ILE A 334 -14.25 25.78 13.07
N ASN A 335 -14.38 24.91 12.07
CA ASN A 335 -13.32 24.59 11.11
C ASN A 335 -13.75 25.00 9.68
N LEU A 336 -13.01 25.94 9.09
CA LEU A 336 -13.20 26.47 7.74
C LEU A 336 -11.98 26.21 6.84
N GLN A 337 -11.09 25.30 7.25
CA GLN A 337 -9.83 25.09 6.53
C GLN A 337 -10.06 24.80 5.05
N GLY A 338 -9.27 25.40 4.16
CA GLY A 338 -9.36 25.15 2.71
C GLY A 338 -10.59 25.74 2.02
N CYS A 339 -11.38 26.59 2.70
CA CYS A 339 -12.43 27.38 2.05
C CYS A 339 -11.81 28.60 1.36
N GLU A 340 -11.22 28.39 0.19
CA GLU A 340 -10.39 29.40 -0.50
C GLU A 340 -11.12 30.73 -0.78
N SER A 341 -12.44 30.67 -1.01
CA SER A 341 -13.29 31.85 -1.29
C SER A 341 -13.83 32.55 -0.03
N PHE A 342 -13.44 32.13 1.17
CA PHE A 342 -13.93 32.69 2.43
C PHE A 342 -13.16 33.96 2.82
N GLU A 343 -13.75 35.14 2.62
CA GLU A 343 -13.03 36.43 2.75
C GLU A 343 -13.31 37.20 4.06
N LYS A 344 -14.47 37.00 4.69
CA LYS A 344 -14.92 37.80 5.84
C LYS A 344 -15.65 36.99 6.91
N LEU A 345 -15.32 37.23 8.18
CA LEU A 345 -16.12 36.78 9.32
C LEU A 345 -17.31 37.73 9.61
N PRO A 346 -18.51 37.21 9.95
CA PRO A 346 -19.67 38.04 10.26
C PRO A 346 -19.49 38.76 11.60
N ASP A 347 -20.00 40.01 11.71
CA ASP A 347 -19.81 40.87 12.90
C ASP A 347 -20.39 40.25 14.17
N SER A 348 -21.38 39.36 14.04
CA SER A 348 -22.02 38.71 15.19
C SER A 348 -21.20 37.57 15.80
N ILE A 349 -20.10 37.11 15.16
CA ILE A 349 -19.25 36.03 15.68
C ILE A 349 -18.66 36.36 17.06
N ILE A 350 -18.38 37.64 17.33
CA ILE A 350 -17.83 38.12 18.62
C ILE A 350 -18.77 37.88 19.80
N LYS A 351 -20.04 37.54 19.54
CA LYS A 351 -21.05 37.21 20.57
C LYS A 351 -21.09 35.72 20.91
N LEU A 352 -20.26 34.89 20.28
CA LEU A 352 -20.16 33.45 20.55
C LEU A 352 -19.25 33.19 21.75
N GLU A 353 -19.70 33.54 22.95
CA GLU A 353 -18.91 33.46 24.19
C GLU A 353 -18.34 32.06 24.51
N GLN A 354 -18.91 31.00 23.94
CA GLN A 354 -18.47 29.61 24.16
C GLN A 354 -17.43 29.12 23.14
N LEU A 355 -17.06 29.95 22.15
CA LEU A 355 -16.12 29.55 21.11
C LEU A 355 -14.73 29.26 21.69
N ARG A 356 -14.16 28.10 21.31
CA ARG A 356 -12.90 27.53 21.80
C ARG A 356 -11.90 27.26 20.68
N TYR A 357 -12.39 26.92 19.49
CA TYR A 357 -11.57 26.58 18.34
C TYR A 357 -12.08 27.30 17.09
N LEU A 358 -11.18 27.96 16.38
CA LEU A 358 -11.44 28.57 15.09
C LEU A 358 -10.26 28.29 14.14
N ASN A 359 -10.51 27.58 13.05
CA ASN A 359 -9.50 27.31 12.02
C ASN A 359 -9.88 27.99 10.69
N LEU A 360 -9.01 28.90 10.24
CA LEU A 360 -9.13 29.69 9.02
C LEU A 360 -7.97 29.42 8.05
N ASN A 361 -7.23 28.33 8.25
CA ASN A 361 -6.11 28.00 7.37
C ASN A 361 -6.57 27.79 5.93
N ASP A 362 -5.73 28.17 4.98
CA ASP A 362 -5.98 28.01 3.55
C ASP A 362 -7.32 28.65 3.09
N THR A 363 -7.72 29.75 3.75
CA THR A 363 -8.86 30.60 3.35
C THR A 363 -8.38 31.95 2.81
N GLY A 364 -9.25 32.65 2.08
CA GLY A 364 -9.03 34.03 1.62
C GLY A 364 -9.27 35.11 2.69
N ILE A 365 -9.31 34.76 3.98
CA ILE A 365 -9.75 35.64 5.06
C ILE A 365 -8.87 36.88 5.16
N ASN A 366 -9.48 38.05 5.08
CA ASN A 366 -8.78 39.33 5.22
C ASN A 366 -9.51 40.31 6.16
N VAL A 367 -10.75 39.97 6.57
CA VAL A 367 -11.56 40.82 7.44
C VAL A 367 -12.06 40.04 8.67
N ILE A 368 -11.59 40.44 9.85
CA ILE A 368 -12.08 40.01 11.16
C ILE A 368 -12.79 41.19 11.85
N PRO A 369 -13.99 40.99 12.44
CA PRO A 369 -14.73 42.06 13.10
C PRO A 369 -14.07 42.52 14.40
N ARG A 370 -14.10 43.83 14.64
CA ARG A 370 -13.59 44.47 15.86
C ARG A 370 -14.36 44.00 17.11
N GLY A 371 -13.69 43.92 18.26
CA GLY A 371 -14.24 43.39 19.51
C GLY A 371 -14.07 41.88 19.67
N PHE A 372 -13.14 41.28 18.92
CA PHE A 372 -12.83 39.85 18.93
C PHE A 372 -12.23 39.41 20.28
N CYS A 373 -11.59 40.32 21.01
CA CYS A 373 -11.00 40.10 22.34
C CYS A 373 -12.00 39.61 23.42
N ILE A 374 -13.31 39.70 23.16
CA ILE A 374 -14.38 39.25 24.07
C ILE A 374 -14.48 37.71 24.09
N LEU A 375 -13.97 37.02 23.07
CA LEU A 375 -13.99 35.55 22.93
C LEU A 375 -12.97 34.86 23.85
N THR A 376 -13.00 35.17 25.14
CA THR A 376 -12.02 34.74 26.16
C THR A 376 -11.90 33.23 26.38
N ASN A 377 -12.84 32.42 25.85
CA ASN A 377 -12.78 30.96 25.88
C ASN A 377 -11.99 30.35 24.71
N LEU A 378 -11.55 31.17 23.74
CA LEU A 378 -10.80 30.72 22.59
C LEU A 378 -9.45 30.13 23.04
N SER A 379 -9.20 28.88 22.66
CA SER A 379 -8.01 28.11 23.01
C SER A 379 -7.11 27.86 21.80
N LYS A 380 -7.69 27.66 20.61
CA LYS A 380 -6.95 27.45 19.37
C LYS A 380 -7.49 28.36 18.26
N LEU A 381 -6.59 29.07 17.59
CA LEU A 381 -6.91 30.02 16.52
C LEU A 381 -5.90 29.89 15.39
N TYR A 382 -6.33 29.34 14.25
CA TYR A 382 -5.45 29.20 13.09
C TYR A 382 -5.85 30.13 11.95
N GLY A 383 -4.85 30.61 11.20
CA GLY A 383 -5.05 31.44 10.01
C GLY A 383 -5.48 32.88 10.27
N PHE A 384 -5.14 33.45 11.43
CA PHE A 384 -5.56 34.82 11.77
C PHE A 384 -4.79 35.85 10.92
N PRO A 385 -5.46 36.69 10.11
CA PRO A 385 -4.81 37.70 9.27
C PRO A 385 -4.28 38.87 10.10
N ALA A 386 -2.99 39.16 9.97
CA ALA A 386 -2.34 40.32 10.57
C ALA A 386 -2.58 41.57 9.70
N TYR A 387 -3.73 42.22 9.88
CA TYR A 387 -4.09 43.46 9.17
C TYR A 387 -4.37 44.59 10.16
N MET A 388 -3.87 45.81 9.90
CA MET A 388 -3.85 46.90 10.89
C MET A 388 -4.55 48.19 10.45
N ASP A 389 -5.01 48.30 9.20
CA ASP A 389 -5.63 49.53 8.68
C ASP A 389 -7.13 49.36 8.41
N GLY A 390 -8.01 49.86 9.28
CA GLY A 390 -9.45 49.90 9.01
C GLY A 390 -10.35 49.83 10.25
N ASN A 391 -11.64 49.55 10.04
CA ASN A 391 -12.64 49.35 11.11
C ASN A 391 -12.67 47.90 11.62
N TRP A 392 -11.57 47.15 11.48
CA TRP A 392 -11.48 45.71 11.67
C TRP A 392 -10.62 45.34 12.90
N CYS A 393 -10.60 44.07 13.29
CA CYS A 393 -9.84 43.58 14.42
C CYS A 393 -8.33 43.77 14.21
N SER A 394 -7.68 44.49 15.13
CA SER A 394 -6.22 44.65 15.15
C SER A 394 -5.56 43.57 16.00
N LEU A 395 -4.23 43.44 15.89
CA LEU A 395 -3.44 42.52 16.72
C LEU A 395 -3.56 42.80 18.23
N GLU A 396 -3.86 44.05 18.63
CA GLU A 396 -4.14 44.47 20.02
C GLU A 396 -5.23 43.65 20.70
N GLU A 397 -6.15 43.08 19.91
CA GLU A 397 -7.27 42.32 20.43
C GLU A 397 -6.94 40.86 20.73
N LEU A 398 -5.72 40.40 20.41
CA LEU A 398 -5.27 39.03 20.68
C LEU A 398 -4.83 38.82 22.12
N TRP A 399 -4.02 39.72 22.69
CA TRP A 399 -3.46 39.56 24.03
C TRP A 399 -4.51 39.33 25.15
N PRO A 400 -5.72 39.92 25.11
CA PRO A 400 -6.74 39.67 26.14
C PRO A 400 -7.30 38.24 26.14
N LEU A 401 -7.04 37.46 25.08
CA LEU A 401 -7.47 36.05 24.94
C LEU A 401 -6.60 35.12 25.80
N SER A 402 -6.72 35.26 27.12
CA SER A 402 -5.87 34.60 28.12
C SER A 402 -5.88 33.06 28.14
N ARG A 403 -6.82 32.40 27.45
CA ARG A 403 -6.93 30.94 27.32
C ARG A 403 -6.33 30.38 26.04
N LEU A 404 -5.85 31.25 25.15
CA LEU A 404 -5.25 30.85 23.88
C LEU A 404 -3.94 30.09 24.14
N LYS A 405 -3.86 28.88 23.59
CA LYS A 405 -2.70 27.97 23.65
C LYS A 405 -2.02 27.83 22.29
N GLU A 406 -2.80 27.90 21.21
CA GLU A 406 -2.28 27.71 19.86
C GLU A 406 -2.75 28.85 18.97
N ILE A 407 -1.81 29.51 18.30
CA ILE A 407 -2.11 30.60 17.36
C ILE A 407 -1.27 30.51 16.08
N GLU A 408 -1.91 30.76 14.95
CA GLU A 408 -1.25 30.99 13.66
C GLU A 408 -1.63 32.37 13.11
N LEU A 409 -0.62 33.20 12.86
CA LEU A 409 -0.75 34.53 12.27
C LEU A 409 -0.32 34.49 10.80
N LYS A 410 -1.19 34.93 9.90
CA LYS A 410 -0.94 34.98 8.46
C LYS A 410 -0.85 36.40 7.93
N GLY A 411 -0.13 36.56 6.82
CA GLY A 411 -0.03 37.83 6.11
C GLY A 411 0.73 38.90 6.89
N LEU A 412 1.73 38.50 7.67
CA LEU A 412 2.56 39.43 8.46
C LEU A 412 3.32 40.45 7.58
N ASP A 413 3.51 40.13 6.29
CA ASP A 413 4.04 41.03 5.28
C ASP A 413 3.10 42.18 4.89
N ASN A 414 1.84 42.15 5.34
CA ASN A 414 0.91 43.26 5.20
C ASN A 414 0.96 44.25 6.37
N VAL A 415 1.70 43.95 7.43
CA VAL A 415 1.82 44.84 8.60
C VAL A 415 2.69 46.05 8.24
N ALA A 416 2.15 47.26 8.43
CA ALA A 416 2.78 48.50 7.96
C ALA A 416 4.07 48.87 8.71
N ALA A 417 4.19 48.51 10.00
CA ALA A 417 5.34 48.82 10.85
C ALA A 417 5.40 47.91 12.10
N GLY A 418 6.59 47.76 12.68
CA GLY A 418 6.82 46.92 13.87
C GLY A 418 5.96 47.28 15.08
N LEU A 419 5.75 48.57 15.35
CA LEU A 419 4.92 49.05 16.47
C LEU A 419 3.48 48.48 16.48
N PHE A 420 2.97 48.13 15.31
CA PHE A 420 1.65 47.52 15.20
C PHE A 420 1.67 46.04 15.61
N ALA A 421 2.81 45.37 15.45
CA ALA A 421 3.00 44.01 15.90
C ALA A 421 3.26 43.92 17.41
N GLU A 422 3.95 44.90 18.02
CA GLU A 422 4.17 45.01 19.47
C GLU A 422 2.84 44.93 20.26
N SER A 423 1.82 45.55 19.67
CA SER A 423 0.46 45.62 20.17
C SER A 423 -0.18 44.24 20.40
N ALA A 424 0.27 43.19 19.69
CA ALA A 424 -0.14 41.79 19.86
C ALA A 424 0.23 41.22 21.23
N SER A 425 1.31 41.72 21.84
CA SER A 425 1.80 41.32 23.17
C SER A 425 1.87 39.79 23.40
N LEU A 426 2.30 39.04 22.38
CA LEU A 426 2.35 37.56 22.42
C LEU A 426 3.14 37.00 23.60
N TYR A 427 4.18 37.70 24.05
CA TYR A 427 5.01 37.34 25.19
C TYR A 427 4.23 37.25 26.52
N GLN A 428 3.08 37.91 26.63
CA GLN A 428 2.21 37.85 27.81
C GLN A 428 1.27 36.63 27.79
N MET A 429 1.13 35.97 26.64
CA MET A 429 0.23 34.84 26.46
C MET A 429 0.86 33.52 26.95
N ARG A 430 0.06 32.47 27.09
CA ARG A 430 0.51 31.14 27.53
C ARG A 430 0.41 30.12 26.39
N LEU A 431 1.08 30.42 25.29
CA LEU A 431 1.05 29.59 24.09
C LEU A 431 1.98 28.37 24.20
N SER A 432 1.53 27.24 23.67
CA SER A 432 2.33 26.04 23.37
C SER A 432 2.69 25.96 21.89
N TYR A 433 1.85 26.48 21.00
CA TYR A 433 2.09 26.51 19.54
C TYR A 433 1.96 27.93 18.99
N LEU A 434 2.93 28.34 18.18
CA LEU A 434 2.94 29.62 17.47
C LEU A 434 3.43 29.41 16.04
N LYS A 435 2.62 29.81 15.06
CA LYS A 435 3.04 29.91 13.67
C LYS A 435 2.96 31.35 13.17
N LEU A 436 4.03 31.83 12.56
CA LEU A 436 4.17 33.15 11.96
C LEU A 436 4.37 32.97 10.45
N GLU A 437 3.40 33.42 9.65
CA GLU A 437 3.36 33.18 8.20
C GLU A 437 3.31 34.48 7.40
N CYS A 438 4.21 34.58 6.43
CA CYS A 438 4.26 35.58 5.38
C CYS A 438 3.98 34.94 4.02
N SER A 439 3.62 35.76 3.02
CA SER A 439 3.54 35.31 1.63
C SER A 439 4.88 34.75 1.14
N THR A 440 4.87 33.54 0.54
CA THR A 440 6.10 32.93 0.00
C THR A 440 6.71 33.76 -1.14
N ARG A 441 8.04 33.90 -1.12
CA ARG A 441 8.83 34.60 -2.14
C ARG A 441 9.78 33.68 -2.91
N VAL A 442 9.71 32.37 -2.63
CA VAL A 442 10.54 31.34 -3.24
C VAL A 442 9.70 30.59 -4.26
N GLY A 443 10.15 30.51 -5.52
CA GLY A 443 9.46 29.78 -6.57
C GLY A 443 9.71 28.26 -6.49
N GLY A 444 9.01 27.49 -7.31
CA GLY A 444 9.11 26.01 -7.31
C GLY A 444 10.51 25.43 -7.51
N GLY A 445 11.46 26.21 -8.04
CA GLY A 445 12.87 25.83 -8.17
C GLY A 445 13.75 26.13 -6.95
N GLY A 446 13.18 26.56 -5.82
CA GLY A 446 13.94 26.91 -4.60
C GLY A 446 14.72 28.22 -4.70
N LEU A 447 14.47 29.03 -5.74
CA LEU A 447 15.08 30.34 -5.94
C LEU A 447 14.07 31.45 -5.66
N VAL A 448 14.57 32.62 -5.29
CA VAL A 448 13.74 33.82 -5.10
C VAL A 448 13.10 34.20 -6.44
N ILE A 449 11.78 34.47 -6.44
CA ILE A 449 11.04 34.85 -7.64
C ILE A 449 11.56 36.19 -8.18
N GLU A 450 12.15 36.18 -9.38
CA GLU A 450 12.71 37.38 -10.02
C GLU A 450 11.59 38.33 -10.50
N GLY A 451 11.64 39.60 -10.07
CA GLY A 451 10.65 40.63 -10.46
C GLY A 451 10.32 41.69 -9.41
N ARG A 452 10.75 41.54 -8.14
CA ARG A 452 10.51 42.51 -7.06
C ARG A 452 11.75 43.33 -6.64
N SER A 453 12.68 43.59 -7.56
CA SER A 453 14.05 44.03 -7.24
C SER A 453 14.27 45.52 -6.92
N VAL A 454 13.23 46.33 -6.68
CA VAL A 454 13.39 47.79 -6.43
C VAL A 454 13.00 48.21 -5.00
N PHE A 455 12.28 47.36 -4.25
CA PHE A 455 11.81 47.66 -2.89
C PHE A 455 12.30 46.64 -1.82
N GLN A 456 13.26 45.77 -2.16
CA GLN A 456 13.67 44.67 -1.28
C GLN A 456 14.22 45.15 0.08
N ASP A 457 15.08 46.17 0.13
CA ASP A 457 15.71 46.55 1.40
C ASP A 457 14.74 47.17 2.41
N GLU A 458 13.82 48.04 1.97
CA GLU A 458 12.80 48.64 2.85
C GLU A 458 11.77 47.61 3.32
N GLU A 459 11.33 46.70 2.44
CA GLU A 459 10.42 45.61 2.81
C GLU A 459 11.07 44.63 3.79
N ASN A 460 12.36 44.30 3.58
CA ASN A 460 13.13 43.42 4.46
C ASN A 460 13.31 44.04 5.86
N GLN A 461 13.66 45.32 5.94
CA GLN A 461 13.75 46.03 7.22
C GLN A 461 12.41 46.12 7.94
N ARG A 462 11.32 46.31 7.18
CA ARG A 462 9.97 46.33 7.75
C ARG A 462 9.59 44.98 8.34
N ILE A 463 9.82 43.88 7.63
CA ILE A 463 9.47 42.55 8.15
C ILE A 463 10.35 42.14 9.34
N GLU A 464 11.63 42.53 9.34
CA GLU A 464 12.51 42.40 10.50
C GLU A 464 11.91 43.13 11.71
N ALA A 465 11.55 44.41 11.56
CA ALA A 465 10.93 45.19 12.63
C ALA A 465 9.59 44.60 13.11
N VAL A 466 8.79 44.00 12.23
CA VAL A 466 7.53 43.32 12.60
C VAL A 466 7.80 42.07 13.43
N PHE A 467 8.72 41.22 12.99
CA PHE A 467 9.03 39.99 13.74
C PHE A 467 9.80 40.27 15.03
N ASP A 468 10.62 41.32 15.07
CA ASP A 468 11.33 41.75 16.28
C ASP A 468 10.33 42.05 17.41
N GLU A 469 9.20 42.67 17.11
CA GLU A 469 8.17 43.01 18.12
C GLU A 469 7.23 41.84 18.46
N LEU A 470 7.22 40.76 17.68
CA LEU A 470 6.42 39.55 17.91
C LEU A 470 7.14 38.53 18.80
N HIS A 471 7.51 38.96 20.02
CA HIS A 471 8.19 38.11 21.01
C HIS A 471 7.35 36.90 21.41
N PRO A 472 7.83 35.65 21.20
CA PRO A 472 7.11 34.47 21.63
C PRO A 472 7.16 34.28 23.16
N PRO A 473 6.16 33.60 23.75
CA PRO A 473 6.14 33.36 25.20
C PRO A 473 7.15 32.27 25.61
N GLN A 474 7.66 32.34 26.84
CA GLN A 474 8.70 31.43 27.35
C GLN A 474 8.30 29.94 27.41
N ARG A 475 6.99 29.65 27.51
CA ARG A 475 6.45 28.29 27.61
C ARG A 475 6.12 27.66 26.26
N LEU A 476 6.48 28.32 25.16
CA LEU A 476 6.23 27.83 23.82
C LEU A 476 6.98 26.52 23.58
N SER A 477 6.28 25.48 23.12
CA SER A 477 6.87 24.19 22.76
C SER A 477 7.14 24.06 21.26
N THR A 478 6.32 24.68 20.42
CA THR A 478 6.42 24.60 18.95
C THR A 478 6.37 25.98 18.33
N LEU A 479 7.39 26.30 17.53
CA LEU A 479 7.49 27.53 16.77
C LEU A 479 7.68 27.22 15.29
N VAL A 480 6.82 27.79 14.45
CA VAL A 480 6.92 27.71 12.99
C VAL A 480 7.03 29.11 12.41
N ILE A 481 8.05 29.35 11.58
CA ILE A 481 8.22 30.58 10.81
C ILE A 481 8.19 30.21 9.34
N GLN A 482 7.29 30.82 8.58
CA GLN A 482 7.08 30.51 7.17
C GLN A 482 7.09 31.78 6.32
N GLY A 483 7.81 31.75 5.19
CA GLY A 483 7.83 32.84 4.21
C GLY A 483 8.64 34.06 4.64
N TYR A 484 9.46 33.95 5.69
CA TYR A 484 10.22 35.08 6.21
C TYR A 484 11.29 35.57 5.22
N PHE A 485 11.29 36.88 4.92
CA PHE A 485 12.20 37.48 3.95
C PHE A 485 13.07 38.60 4.54
N GLY A 486 13.25 38.65 5.86
CA GLY A 486 14.29 39.50 6.47
C GLY A 486 15.70 38.97 6.15
N LEU A 487 16.69 39.87 6.16
CA LEU A 487 18.10 39.53 6.00
C LEU A 487 18.67 38.85 7.25
N GLN A 488 18.20 39.31 8.42
CA GLN A 488 18.55 38.77 9.74
C GLN A 488 17.31 38.15 10.40
N LEU A 489 17.50 37.13 11.22
CA LEU A 489 16.42 36.58 12.05
C LEU A 489 16.09 37.53 13.21
N PRO A 490 14.91 37.38 13.84
CA PRO A 490 14.45 38.33 14.85
C PRO A 490 15.40 38.44 16.05
N VAL A 491 15.47 39.61 16.70
CA VAL A 491 16.39 39.92 17.81
C VAL A 491 16.27 38.93 18.96
N TRP A 492 15.05 38.54 19.32
CA TRP A 492 14.79 37.55 20.37
C TRP A 492 15.26 36.12 20.02
N MET A 493 15.55 35.83 18.75
CA MET A 493 16.27 34.60 18.34
C MET A 493 17.80 34.79 18.37
N ARG A 494 18.29 35.98 18.68
CA ARG A 494 19.72 36.32 18.71
C ARG A 494 20.20 36.76 20.09
N THR A 495 19.28 37.10 21.00
CA THR A 495 19.56 37.43 22.40
C THR A 495 19.34 36.21 23.31
N GLU A 496 19.83 36.27 24.55
CA GLU A 496 19.68 35.20 25.53
C GLU A 496 18.26 35.09 26.13
N ASP A 497 17.23 35.68 25.52
CA ASP A 497 15.85 35.62 25.99
C ASP A 497 15.26 34.24 25.69
N ARG A 498 15.38 33.35 26.68
CA ARG A 498 15.30 31.91 26.45
C ARG A 498 13.86 31.44 26.21
N LEU A 499 13.62 30.88 25.02
CA LEU A 499 12.50 29.99 24.75
C LEU A 499 12.75 28.62 25.42
N GLU A 500 12.81 28.62 26.76
CA GLU A 500 13.31 27.48 27.55
C GLU A 500 12.51 26.21 27.35
N CYS A 501 11.26 26.29 26.90
CA CYS A 501 10.40 25.13 26.69
C CYS A 501 10.33 24.68 25.22
N LEU A 502 11.08 25.32 24.30
CA LEU A 502 10.96 25.03 22.87
C LEU A 502 11.49 23.63 22.54
N VAL A 503 10.63 22.81 21.95
CA VAL A 503 10.88 21.42 21.54
C VAL A 503 11.04 21.32 20.02
N VAL A 504 10.20 22.02 19.26
CA VAL A 504 10.18 21.97 17.80
C VAL A 504 10.32 23.38 17.24
N LEU A 505 11.32 23.58 16.38
CA LEU A 505 11.51 24.79 15.59
C LEU A 505 11.55 24.46 14.11
N THR A 506 10.59 25.00 13.35
CA THR A 506 10.57 24.89 11.88
C THR A 506 10.66 26.28 11.26
N MET A 507 11.60 26.45 10.33
CA MET A 507 11.77 27.67 9.56
C MET A 507 11.75 27.31 8.07
N GLU A 508 10.77 27.82 7.35
CA GLU A 508 10.50 27.49 5.95
C GLU A 508 10.41 28.76 5.10
N ASP A 509 10.90 28.71 3.86
CA ASP A 509 10.91 29.85 2.94
C ASP A 509 11.66 31.08 3.48
N LEU A 510 12.87 30.87 3.99
CA LEU A 510 13.77 31.95 4.43
C LEU A 510 14.44 32.65 3.23
N ALA A 511 13.65 33.37 2.44
CA ALA A 511 14.03 33.83 1.10
C ALA A 511 15.31 34.70 1.05
N CYS A 512 15.47 35.61 2.02
CA CYS A 512 16.57 36.58 2.05
C CYS A 512 17.50 36.41 3.26
N CYS A 513 17.21 35.46 4.15
CA CYS A 513 17.98 35.26 5.37
C CYS A 513 19.41 34.80 5.04
N THR A 514 20.41 35.48 5.60
CA THR A 514 21.82 35.22 5.27
C THR A 514 22.54 34.37 6.31
N GLN A 515 22.03 34.30 7.54
CA GLN A 515 22.68 33.67 8.68
C GLN A 515 21.66 33.00 9.61
N LEU A 516 22.05 31.89 10.22
CA LEU A 516 21.27 31.23 11.27
C LEU A 516 21.60 31.81 12.66
N PRO A 517 20.68 31.76 13.63
CA PRO A 517 20.90 32.39 14.92
C PRO A 517 21.85 31.57 15.79
N CYS A 518 22.64 32.27 16.61
CA CYS A 518 23.65 31.65 17.46
C CYS A 518 23.11 31.06 18.76
N CYS A 519 21.99 31.55 19.28
CA CYS A 519 21.46 31.11 20.58
C CYS A 519 20.61 29.83 20.51
N LEU A 520 20.25 29.35 19.30
CA LEU A 520 19.44 28.12 19.15
C LEU A 520 20.11 26.91 19.79
N SER A 521 21.45 26.88 19.79
CA SER A 521 22.24 25.81 20.39
C SER A 521 22.09 25.68 21.90
N GLN A 522 21.62 26.73 22.58
CA GLN A 522 21.49 26.77 24.02
C GLN A 522 20.10 26.32 24.50
N LEU A 523 19.18 26.03 23.58
CA LEU A 523 17.82 25.61 23.91
C LEU A 523 17.83 24.20 24.55
N PRO A 524 17.42 24.05 25.83
CA PRO A 524 17.68 22.83 26.59
C PRO A 524 16.75 21.67 26.24
N TYR A 525 15.62 21.94 25.59
CA TYR A 525 14.61 20.94 25.23
C TYR A 525 14.37 20.81 23.73
N LEU A 526 15.14 21.49 22.89
CA LEU A 526 14.96 21.41 21.44
C LEU A 526 15.29 20.00 20.96
N GLU A 527 14.29 19.30 20.43
CA GLU A 527 14.36 17.94 19.93
C GLU A 527 14.34 17.90 18.39
N VAL A 528 13.64 18.84 17.74
CA VAL A 528 13.51 18.89 16.27
C VAL A 528 13.82 20.29 15.74
N LEU A 529 14.75 20.37 14.79
CA LEU A 529 15.09 21.60 14.08
C LEU A 529 15.03 21.39 12.56
N LYS A 530 14.12 22.09 11.90
CA LYS A 530 13.94 22.02 10.43
C LYS A 530 14.14 23.39 9.80
N ILE A 531 15.07 23.47 8.85
CA ILE A 531 15.38 24.68 8.08
C ILE A 531 15.26 24.34 6.60
N GLN A 532 14.25 24.92 5.95
CA GLN A 532 13.84 24.54 4.61
C GLN A 532 13.74 25.76 3.70
N ARG A 533 14.19 25.61 2.45
CA ARG A 533 14.13 26.64 1.40
C ARG A 533 14.71 27.98 1.87
N ALA A 534 15.99 27.96 2.26
CA ALA A 534 16.75 29.14 2.68
C ALA A 534 17.86 29.49 1.64
N PRO A 535 17.49 30.05 0.47
CA PRO A 535 18.41 30.17 -0.67
C PRO A 535 19.50 31.24 -0.51
N ALA A 536 19.42 32.14 0.47
CA ALA A 536 20.40 33.19 0.71
C ALA A 536 21.54 32.77 1.67
N ILE A 537 21.37 31.66 2.40
CA ILE A 537 22.40 31.15 3.31
C ILE A 537 23.48 30.43 2.51
N SER A 538 24.72 30.95 2.58
CA SER A 538 25.88 30.36 1.89
C SER A 538 26.85 29.63 2.83
N CYS A 539 26.85 29.96 4.12
CA CYS A 539 27.72 29.36 5.12
C CYS A 539 26.96 29.20 6.44
N VAL A 540 27.22 28.10 7.15
CA VAL A 540 26.80 27.86 8.53
C VAL A 540 28.07 27.68 9.36
N GLY A 541 28.49 28.72 10.08
CA GLY A 541 29.71 28.71 10.85
C GLY A 541 29.54 28.31 12.32
N PRO A 542 30.62 28.41 13.13
CA PRO A 542 30.61 28.11 14.56
C PRO A 542 29.64 28.98 15.36
N GLU A 543 29.25 30.14 14.84
CA GLU A 543 28.23 31.01 15.42
C GLU A 543 26.91 30.27 15.63
N PHE A 544 26.54 29.32 14.76
CA PHE A 544 25.34 28.50 14.92
C PHE A 544 25.35 27.64 16.20
N LEU A 545 26.54 27.37 16.76
CA LEU A 545 26.72 26.69 18.03
C LEU A 545 26.75 27.63 19.24
N GLY A 546 26.58 28.94 19.06
CA GLY A 546 26.58 29.91 20.16
C GLY A 546 27.98 30.18 20.72
N VAL A 547 29.03 29.90 19.95
CA VAL A 547 30.41 30.12 20.37
C VAL A 547 30.79 31.58 20.15
N SER A 548 30.70 32.40 21.20
CA SER A 548 31.44 33.66 21.29
C SER A 548 32.81 33.39 21.94
N GLU A 549 33.80 34.25 21.69
CA GLU A 549 35.21 34.11 22.13
C GLU A 549 35.40 33.99 23.68
N HIS A 550 34.33 33.96 24.47
CA HIS A 550 34.32 34.02 25.94
C HIS A 550 33.50 32.95 26.68
N HIS A 551 33.01 31.88 26.03
CA HIS A 551 32.20 30.85 26.71
C HIS A 551 32.96 29.64 27.26
N ASP A 552 32.46 29.12 28.39
CA ASP A 552 32.93 27.90 29.07
C ASP A 552 32.92 26.68 28.13
N GLN A 553 34.08 26.04 27.97
CA GLN A 553 34.29 24.84 27.13
C GLN A 553 33.53 23.58 27.62
N THR A 554 32.64 23.72 28.61
CA THR A 554 31.91 22.60 29.25
C THR A 554 30.43 22.53 28.89
N ALA A 555 29.86 23.57 28.26
CA ALA A 555 28.44 23.60 27.91
C ALA A 555 28.13 22.65 26.74
N ILE A 556 27.07 21.84 26.89
CA ILE A 556 26.55 20.96 25.84
C ILE A 556 25.59 21.76 24.97
N MET A 557 25.93 21.89 23.69
CA MET A 557 25.10 22.56 22.69
C MET A 557 24.11 21.56 22.09
N PHE A 558 22.86 21.98 21.90
CA PHE A 558 21.76 21.14 21.41
C PHE A 558 21.66 19.82 22.19
N PRO A 559 21.43 19.86 23.53
CA PRO A 559 21.56 18.68 24.39
C PRO A 559 20.56 17.57 24.09
N ARG A 560 19.41 17.89 23.49
CA ARG A 560 18.32 16.94 23.18
C ARG A 560 17.94 16.86 21.70
N LEU A 561 18.67 17.53 20.82
CA LEU A 561 18.31 17.56 19.40
C LEU A 561 18.42 16.15 18.83
N HIS A 562 17.29 15.60 18.37
CA HIS A 562 17.11 14.25 17.82
C HIS A 562 17.06 14.26 16.29
N GLU A 563 16.35 15.22 15.70
CA GLU A 563 16.18 15.37 14.26
C GLU A 563 16.70 16.75 13.80
N LEU A 564 17.58 16.75 12.79
CA LEU A 564 18.06 17.97 12.14
C LEU A 564 17.85 17.87 10.62
N VAL A 565 17.10 18.82 10.06
CA VAL A 565 16.77 18.86 8.63
C VAL A 565 17.23 20.16 8.00
N PHE A 566 18.04 20.05 6.95
CA PHE A 566 18.41 21.13 6.04
C PHE A 566 18.00 20.76 4.61
N SER A 567 16.99 21.42 4.03
CA SER A 567 16.54 21.14 2.66
C SER A 567 16.37 22.41 1.83
N GLY A 568 16.72 22.36 0.54
CA GLY A 568 16.53 23.48 -0.38
C GLY A 568 17.42 24.70 -0.07
N MET A 569 18.56 24.49 0.57
CA MET A 569 19.57 25.53 0.84
C MET A 569 20.52 25.66 -0.35
N VAL A 570 19.99 26.12 -1.48
CA VAL A 570 20.64 26.00 -2.81
C VAL A 570 21.94 26.79 -3.01
N LYS A 571 22.28 27.74 -2.12
CA LYS A 571 23.57 28.46 -2.11
C LYS A 571 24.50 28.04 -0.97
N TRP A 572 24.09 27.11 -0.11
CA TRP A 572 24.88 26.70 1.04
C TRP A 572 26.09 25.89 0.62
N GLU A 573 27.30 26.42 0.82
CA GLU A 573 28.57 25.85 0.39
C GLU A 573 29.43 25.32 1.55
N GLU A 574 29.36 25.96 2.72
CA GLU A 574 30.25 25.68 3.85
C GLU A 574 29.50 25.42 5.15
N TRP A 575 29.90 24.38 5.89
CA TRP A 575 29.45 24.10 7.25
C TRP A 575 30.67 23.81 8.12
N VAL A 576 30.93 24.67 9.11
CA VAL A 576 32.22 24.71 9.83
C VAL A 576 32.01 24.69 11.34
N TRP A 577 32.62 23.70 12.02
CA TRP A 577 32.84 23.71 13.47
C TRP A 577 34.02 22.80 13.86
N GLU A 578 34.55 22.94 15.08
CA GLU A 578 35.71 22.19 15.56
C GLU A 578 35.35 20.97 16.41
N LYS A 579 36.23 19.95 16.46
CA LYS A 579 36.05 18.70 17.25
C LYS A 579 35.96 18.93 18.77
N GLN A 580 36.47 20.07 19.23
CA GLN A 580 36.58 20.40 20.65
C GLN A 580 35.23 20.79 21.25
N LEU A 581 34.31 21.30 20.42
CA LEU A 581 32.95 21.68 20.81
C LEU A 581 32.11 20.43 21.10
N ASN A 582 31.31 20.48 22.16
CA ASN A 582 30.40 19.40 22.54
C ASN A 582 28.98 19.74 22.09
N ALA A 583 28.59 19.31 20.89
CA ALA A 583 27.32 19.64 20.28
C ALA A 583 26.55 18.40 19.79
N MET A 584 25.22 18.45 19.89
CA MET A 584 24.26 17.47 19.34
C MET A 584 24.53 16.01 19.77
N PRO A 585 24.69 15.72 21.07
CA PRO A 585 25.00 14.36 21.54
C PRO A 585 23.85 13.35 21.33
N ALA A 586 22.61 13.84 21.20
CA ALA A 586 21.39 13.03 21.08
C ALA A 586 20.85 12.93 19.63
N LEU A 587 21.57 13.47 18.65
CA LEU A 587 21.13 13.52 17.26
C LEU A 587 21.09 12.11 16.68
N GLU A 588 19.90 11.66 16.26
CA GLU A 588 19.68 10.31 15.70
C GLU A 588 19.51 10.34 14.18
N GLU A 589 18.91 11.42 13.65
CA GLU A 589 18.64 11.61 12.23
C GLU A 589 19.15 12.96 11.71
N LEU A 590 19.84 12.92 10.58
CA LEU A 590 20.29 14.10 9.85
C LEU A 590 19.91 13.98 8.38
N LEU A 591 19.13 14.94 7.89
CA LEU A 591 18.75 15.05 6.49
C LEU A 591 19.34 16.33 5.89
N VAL A 592 20.09 16.17 4.81
CA VAL A 592 20.63 17.26 4.01
C VAL A 592 20.21 17.07 2.55
N ASP A 593 19.44 18.01 2.03
CA ASP A 593 18.84 17.92 0.70
C ASP A 593 19.00 19.21 -0.11
N ASN A 594 19.21 19.06 -1.42
CA ASN A 594 19.25 20.13 -2.42
C ASN A 594 20.12 21.34 -2.01
N CYS A 595 21.42 21.11 -1.89
CA CYS A 595 22.41 22.11 -1.43
C CYS A 595 23.73 22.05 -2.23
N LYS A 596 24.64 22.98 -1.96
CA LYS A 596 25.99 23.05 -2.58
C LYS A 596 27.11 22.76 -1.58
N LEU A 597 26.80 22.05 -0.51
CA LEU A 597 27.71 21.83 0.61
C LEU A 597 28.97 21.08 0.16
N ARG A 598 30.16 21.60 0.49
CA ARG A 598 31.44 21.00 0.08
C ARG A 598 31.88 19.84 0.97
N SER A 599 31.59 19.93 2.27
CA SER A 599 31.96 18.96 3.29
C SER A 599 31.17 19.15 4.58
N PHE A 600 30.95 18.06 5.33
CA PHE A 600 30.42 18.13 6.70
C PHE A 600 31.50 18.53 7.70
N PRO A 601 31.13 19.21 8.81
CA PRO A 601 32.11 19.70 9.76
C PRO A 601 32.69 18.55 10.62
N PRO A 602 34.03 18.48 10.83
CA PRO A 602 34.67 17.35 11.50
C PRO A 602 34.19 17.06 12.93
N GLY A 603 33.69 18.09 13.63
CA GLY A 603 33.12 17.90 14.96
C GLY A 603 31.82 17.07 14.97
N LEU A 604 31.08 17.03 13.86
CA LEU A 604 29.73 16.44 13.79
C LEU A 604 29.88 14.94 13.68
N ALA A 605 30.70 14.54 12.71
CA ALA A 605 31.16 13.18 12.56
C ALA A 605 31.70 12.58 13.87
N PHE A 606 32.42 13.36 14.69
CA PHE A 606 33.02 12.87 15.93
C PHE A 606 32.08 12.87 17.16
N ARG A 607 31.18 13.86 17.26
CA ARG A 607 30.38 14.12 18.48
C ARG A 607 28.96 13.58 18.41
N ALA A 608 28.34 13.51 17.24
CA ALA A 608 26.99 12.99 17.04
C ALA A 608 26.98 11.45 17.14
N ARG A 609 27.27 10.92 18.33
CA ARG A 609 27.44 9.48 18.58
C ARG A 609 26.12 8.70 18.61
N ALA A 610 24.99 9.39 18.70
CA ALA A 610 23.67 8.81 18.58
C ALA A 610 23.20 8.72 17.12
N LEU A 611 23.92 9.31 16.16
CA LEU A 611 23.44 9.44 14.78
C LEU A 611 23.36 8.07 14.12
N ARG A 612 22.14 7.62 13.78
CA ARG A 612 21.86 6.32 13.19
C ARG A 612 21.60 6.41 11.70
N ARG A 613 20.87 7.44 11.27
CA ARG A 613 20.46 7.64 9.88
C ARG A 613 20.98 8.97 9.34
N LEU A 614 21.67 8.91 8.22
CA LEU A 614 22.15 10.07 7.48
C LEU A 614 21.62 10.00 6.05
N VAL A 615 20.84 11.01 5.65
CA VAL A 615 20.29 11.13 4.30
C VAL A 615 20.90 12.35 3.62
N VAL A 616 21.52 12.14 2.46
CA VAL A 616 22.14 13.20 1.65
C VAL A 616 21.59 13.12 0.23
N THR A 617 20.79 14.10 -0.16
CA THR A 617 20.14 14.15 -1.47
C THR A 617 20.56 15.40 -2.22
N ALA A 618 20.88 15.28 -3.51
CA ALA A 618 21.18 16.42 -4.39
C ALA A 618 22.26 17.38 -3.85
N ALA A 619 23.29 16.87 -3.17
CA ALA A 619 24.41 17.66 -2.66
C ALA A 619 25.45 17.90 -3.77
N GLN A 620 25.36 19.06 -4.42
CA GLN A 620 26.00 19.31 -5.72
C GLN A 620 27.54 19.39 -5.70
N ASN A 621 28.14 19.74 -4.56
CA ASN A 621 29.60 19.95 -4.43
C ASN A 621 30.24 19.10 -3.32
N LEU A 622 29.50 18.16 -2.73
CA LEU A 622 30.00 17.35 -1.63
C LEU A 622 31.09 16.41 -2.16
N ASN A 623 32.31 16.50 -1.63
CA ASN A 623 33.45 15.74 -2.13
C ASN A 623 33.70 14.44 -1.36
N SER A 624 33.44 14.43 -0.04
CA SER A 624 33.71 13.29 0.84
C SER A 624 32.79 13.25 2.05
N LEU A 625 32.43 12.03 2.47
CA LEU A 625 31.76 11.75 3.75
C LEU A 625 32.71 10.92 4.62
N ASP A 626 33.16 11.47 5.76
CA ASP A 626 34.15 10.82 6.60
C ASP A 626 33.76 10.85 8.09
N SER A 627 34.14 9.81 8.83
CA SER A 627 34.27 9.77 10.29
C SER A 627 32.97 9.67 11.09
N PHE A 628 31.84 9.38 10.45
CA PHE A 628 30.54 9.17 11.11
C PHE A 628 30.42 7.76 11.68
N ALA A 629 31.08 7.49 12.82
CA ALA A 629 31.25 6.14 13.34
C ALA A 629 29.94 5.43 13.81
N SER A 630 28.92 6.19 14.22
CA SER A 630 27.64 5.66 14.74
C SER A 630 26.59 5.38 13.66
N VAL A 631 26.77 5.90 12.44
CA VAL A 631 25.77 5.80 11.37
C VAL A 631 25.59 4.33 10.97
N VAL A 632 24.34 3.88 11.00
CA VAL A 632 23.90 2.52 10.65
C VAL A 632 23.34 2.47 9.23
N GLU A 633 22.65 3.53 8.83
CA GLU A 633 22.02 3.69 7.53
C GLU A 633 22.46 5.02 6.89
N LEU A 634 23.05 4.91 5.70
CA LEU A 634 23.45 6.05 4.88
C LEU A 634 22.76 5.94 3.54
N ASP A 635 21.97 6.95 3.20
CA ASP A 635 21.36 7.06 1.89
C ASP A 635 21.91 8.31 1.18
N VAL A 636 22.48 8.11 0.00
CA VAL A 636 23.06 9.18 -0.83
C VAL A 636 22.41 9.14 -2.22
N TYR A 637 21.74 10.23 -2.57
CA TYR A 637 21.03 10.36 -3.85
C TYR A 637 21.57 11.57 -4.62
N PHE A 638 21.73 11.45 -5.93
CA PHE A 638 22.01 12.54 -6.86
C PHE A 638 23.16 13.47 -6.44
N SER A 639 24.26 12.91 -5.93
CA SER A 639 25.42 13.69 -5.43
C SER A 639 26.63 13.52 -6.38
N PRO A 640 26.71 14.31 -7.48
CA PRO A 640 27.58 14.01 -8.62
C PRO A 640 29.07 14.25 -8.36
N THR A 641 29.45 14.96 -7.29
CA THR A 641 30.86 15.25 -6.95
C THR A 641 31.44 14.35 -5.87
N LEU A 642 30.62 13.49 -5.24
CA LEU A 642 31.07 12.68 -4.11
C LEU A 642 32.10 11.65 -4.58
N THR A 643 33.34 11.76 -4.09
CA THR A 643 34.47 10.91 -4.50
C THR A 643 34.81 9.82 -3.50
N SER A 644 34.49 10.01 -2.21
CA SER A 644 34.85 9.05 -1.16
C SER A 644 33.86 9.02 0.02
N ILE A 645 33.63 7.82 0.54
CA ILE A 645 32.96 7.57 1.82
C ILE A 645 33.93 6.78 2.70
N ALA A 646 34.23 7.28 3.90
CA ALA A 646 35.29 6.72 4.74
C ALA A 646 34.96 6.68 6.24
N ASN A 647 35.43 5.65 6.94
CA ASN A 647 35.40 5.55 8.41
C ASN A 647 33.99 5.55 9.06
N LEU A 648 33.01 4.92 8.40
CA LEU A 648 31.67 4.68 8.96
C LEU A 648 31.59 3.24 9.50
N HIS A 649 32.09 3.03 10.73
CA HIS A 649 32.34 1.68 11.24
C HIS A 649 31.10 0.83 11.53
N GLN A 650 29.97 1.46 11.88
CA GLN A 650 28.70 0.77 12.18
C GLN A 650 27.74 0.69 10.99
N LEU A 651 28.15 1.19 9.81
CA LEU A 651 27.30 1.25 8.63
C LEU A 651 26.89 -0.16 8.18
N GLN A 652 25.58 -0.44 8.17
CA GLN A 652 25.02 -1.73 7.78
C GLN A 652 24.31 -1.67 6.42
N LYS A 653 23.64 -0.55 6.13
CA LYS A 653 22.92 -0.29 4.87
C LYS A 653 23.49 0.97 4.24
N LEU A 654 23.90 0.85 2.98
CA LEU A 654 24.33 1.97 2.15
C LEU A 654 23.50 1.97 0.86
N THR A 655 22.81 3.06 0.60
CA THR A 655 22.08 3.29 -0.65
C THR A 655 22.78 4.42 -1.41
N ILE A 656 23.15 4.17 -2.67
CA ILE A 656 23.78 5.16 -3.54
C ILE A 656 23.01 5.17 -4.86
N ILE A 657 22.39 6.30 -5.18
CA ILE A 657 21.63 6.47 -6.42
C ILE A 657 22.20 7.69 -7.16
N PHE A 658 22.56 7.51 -8.44
CA PHE A 658 23.11 8.53 -9.35
C PHE A 658 24.28 9.34 -8.74
N CYS A 659 25.32 8.65 -8.24
CA CYS A 659 26.57 9.25 -7.72
C CYS A 659 27.80 8.77 -8.52
N PRO A 660 27.99 9.22 -9.77
CA PRO A 660 28.92 8.59 -10.73
C PRO A 660 30.43 8.76 -10.38
N LYS A 661 30.80 9.72 -9.53
CA LYS A 661 32.23 10.00 -9.20
C LYS A 661 32.74 9.28 -7.95
N LEU A 662 31.93 8.43 -7.31
CA LEU A 662 32.35 7.75 -6.09
C LEU A 662 33.42 6.68 -6.40
N GLU A 663 34.65 6.88 -5.92
CA GLU A 663 35.79 6.02 -6.22
C GLU A 663 36.27 5.19 -5.03
N LYS A 664 35.95 5.60 -3.80
CA LYS A 664 36.51 5.02 -2.57
C LYS A 664 35.45 4.79 -1.51
N LEU A 665 35.43 3.57 -0.97
CA LEU A 665 34.65 3.19 0.21
C LEU A 665 35.59 2.52 1.22
N ILE A 666 36.00 3.25 2.26
CA ILE A 666 37.09 2.83 3.16
C ILE A 666 36.59 2.75 4.61
N GLY A 667 37.00 1.73 5.38
CA GLY A 667 36.70 1.71 6.82
C GLY A 667 35.23 1.47 7.17
N VAL A 668 34.50 0.71 6.36
CA VAL A 668 33.08 0.31 6.55
C VAL A 668 32.90 -1.20 6.82
N PRO A 669 33.53 -1.77 7.87
CA PRO A 669 33.58 -3.22 8.09
C PRO A 669 32.23 -3.90 8.38
N ALA A 670 31.22 -3.15 8.83
CA ALA A 670 29.92 -3.69 9.22
C ALA A 670 28.90 -3.79 8.08
N ILE A 671 29.24 -3.31 6.88
CA ILE A 671 28.30 -3.19 5.76
C ILE A 671 27.78 -4.56 5.32
N ARG A 672 26.45 -4.68 5.24
CA ARG A 672 25.76 -5.92 4.85
C ARG A 672 24.93 -5.77 3.59
N ARG A 673 24.33 -4.60 3.40
CA ARG A 673 23.50 -4.28 2.24
C ARG A 673 24.06 -3.05 1.55
N LEU A 674 24.33 -3.18 0.27
CA LEU A 674 24.73 -2.10 -0.61
C LEU A 674 23.75 -2.07 -1.79
N VAL A 675 23.15 -0.91 -2.04
CA VAL A 675 22.31 -0.65 -3.20
C VAL A 675 23.00 0.41 -4.03
N LEU A 676 23.29 0.10 -5.30
CA LEU A 676 23.81 1.06 -6.27
C LEU A 676 22.82 1.18 -7.43
N GLU A 677 22.39 2.39 -7.75
CA GLU A 677 21.54 2.67 -8.91
C GLU A 677 22.18 3.77 -9.75
N ASP A 678 22.60 3.42 -10.95
CA ASP A 678 23.14 4.34 -11.96
C ASP A 678 23.10 3.63 -13.31
N TYR A 679 22.05 3.91 -14.10
CA TYR A 679 21.82 3.26 -15.39
C TYR A 679 22.88 3.62 -16.45
N ASP A 680 23.74 4.62 -16.21
CA ASP A 680 24.87 4.96 -17.07
C ASP A 680 26.19 4.26 -16.62
N MET A 681 26.16 3.48 -15.54
CA MET A 681 27.35 2.83 -14.98
C MET A 681 27.85 1.70 -15.89
N GLU A 682 29.01 1.89 -16.53
CA GLU A 682 29.64 0.93 -17.45
C GLU A 682 30.59 -0.09 -16.78
N THR A 683 31.13 0.22 -15.59
CA THR A 683 32.02 -0.69 -14.84
C THR A 683 31.69 -0.68 -13.36
N LEU A 684 31.85 -1.82 -12.66
CA LEU A 684 31.64 -1.82 -11.22
C LEU A 684 32.75 -1.01 -10.52
N PRO A 685 32.41 -0.26 -9.47
CA PRO A 685 33.40 0.49 -8.73
C PRO A 685 34.46 -0.42 -8.10
N ARG A 686 35.73 -0.01 -8.19
CA ARG A 686 36.86 -0.81 -7.70
C ARG A 686 36.79 -1.08 -6.20
N TYR A 687 36.25 -0.12 -5.44
CA TYR A 687 36.12 -0.25 -3.98
C TYR A 687 35.30 -1.47 -3.56
N LEU A 688 34.39 -2.00 -4.40
CA LEU A 688 33.61 -3.19 -4.06
C LEU A 688 34.53 -4.36 -3.71
N GLN A 689 35.68 -4.49 -4.38
CA GLN A 689 36.67 -5.53 -4.10
C GLN A 689 37.21 -5.48 -2.67
N ASP A 690 37.26 -4.28 -2.08
CA ASP A 690 37.82 -4.04 -0.74
C ASP A 690 36.77 -4.25 0.38
N VAL A 691 35.49 -4.42 0.04
CA VAL A 691 34.36 -4.50 0.98
C VAL A 691 34.00 -5.96 1.30
N GLY A 692 34.79 -6.60 2.16
CA GLY A 692 34.79 -8.07 2.30
C GLY A 692 33.56 -8.77 2.92
N ASN A 693 32.56 -8.08 3.49
CA ASN A 693 31.47 -8.71 4.27
C ASN A 693 30.03 -8.46 3.75
N LEU A 694 29.89 -8.06 2.49
CA LEU A 694 28.59 -7.80 1.87
C LEU A 694 27.73 -9.06 1.76
N SER A 695 26.52 -8.98 2.32
CA SER A 695 25.51 -10.05 2.22
C SER A 695 24.60 -9.87 1.02
N LEU A 696 24.28 -8.63 0.67
CA LEU A 696 23.45 -8.29 -0.49
C LEU A 696 24.06 -7.08 -1.20
N LEU A 697 24.30 -7.22 -2.50
CA LEU A 697 24.60 -6.14 -3.43
C LEU A 697 23.47 -6.07 -4.44
N GLN A 698 22.72 -4.97 -4.44
CA GLN A 698 21.68 -4.69 -5.42
C GLN A 698 22.21 -3.61 -6.37
N LEU A 699 22.08 -3.85 -7.68
CA LEU A 699 22.62 -3.00 -8.74
C LEU A 699 21.54 -2.73 -9.78
N ASP A 700 21.32 -1.47 -10.11
CA ASP A 700 20.60 -1.05 -11.31
C ASP A 700 21.61 -0.29 -12.18
N CYS A 701 22.04 -0.88 -13.30
CA CYS A 701 23.18 -0.41 -14.09
C CYS A 701 22.95 -0.43 -15.60
N SER A 702 23.96 -0.01 -16.38
CA SER A 702 23.89 -0.06 -17.84
C SER A 702 23.89 -1.50 -18.34
N LEU A 703 23.27 -1.74 -19.50
CA LEU A 703 23.25 -3.05 -20.13
C LEU A 703 24.66 -3.57 -20.45
N GLU A 704 25.61 -2.67 -20.75
CA GLU A 704 27.01 -3.03 -21.03
C GLU A 704 27.71 -3.58 -19.79
N LEU A 705 27.54 -2.91 -18.63
CA LEU A 705 28.07 -3.40 -17.37
C LEU A 705 27.42 -4.71 -16.98
N LEU A 706 26.10 -4.79 -17.09
CA LEU A 706 25.38 -6.01 -16.77
C LEU A 706 25.87 -7.19 -17.63
N THR A 707 26.15 -6.96 -18.92
CA THR A 707 26.77 -7.95 -19.83
C THR A 707 28.16 -8.37 -19.37
N SER A 708 28.96 -7.42 -18.88
CA SER A 708 30.29 -7.68 -18.32
C SER A 708 30.23 -8.49 -17.02
N ILE A 709 29.27 -8.21 -16.14
CA ILE A 709 28.99 -9.00 -14.93
C ILE A 709 28.56 -10.41 -15.32
N ALA A 710 27.67 -10.54 -16.31
CA ALA A 710 27.14 -11.81 -16.81
C ALA A 710 28.21 -12.80 -17.32
N MET A 711 29.40 -12.32 -17.70
CA MET A 711 30.52 -13.19 -18.08
C MET A 711 31.01 -14.08 -16.92
N GLY A 712 30.71 -13.76 -15.66
CA GLY A 712 31.06 -14.59 -14.51
C GLY A 712 32.57 -14.75 -14.30
N GLN A 713 33.05 -15.94 -13.93
CA GLN A 713 34.45 -16.21 -13.52
C GLN A 713 35.57 -15.79 -14.51
N PRO A 714 35.38 -15.79 -15.86
CA PRO A 714 36.32 -15.18 -16.81
C PRO A 714 36.13 -13.66 -17.02
N GLY A 715 35.06 -13.07 -16.49
CA GLY A 715 34.67 -11.67 -16.70
C GLY A 715 35.56 -10.67 -15.95
N PRO A 716 35.78 -9.47 -16.52
CA PRO A 716 36.64 -8.45 -15.92
C PRO A 716 36.11 -7.92 -14.58
N GLU A 717 34.80 -8.03 -14.35
CA GLU A 717 34.10 -7.55 -13.15
C GLU A 717 34.06 -8.58 -12.00
N TRP A 718 34.34 -9.86 -12.27
CA TRP A 718 34.20 -10.97 -11.32
C TRP A 718 34.90 -10.75 -9.99
N LYS A 719 36.15 -10.25 -10.04
CA LYS A 719 36.96 -10.03 -8.83
C LYS A 719 36.33 -9.01 -7.89
N LYS A 720 35.48 -8.11 -8.40
CA LYS A 720 34.86 -7.03 -7.62
C LYS A 720 33.65 -7.49 -6.82
N TYR A 721 32.95 -8.56 -7.21
CA TYR A 721 31.73 -9.01 -6.52
C TYR A 721 31.74 -10.49 -6.09
N SER A 722 32.70 -11.31 -6.52
CA SER A 722 32.79 -12.75 -6.19
C SER A 722 32.88 -13.09 -4.70
N HIS A 723 33.16 -12.12 -3.83
CA HIS A 723 33.16 -12.32 -2.39
C HIS A 723 31.78 -12.09 -1.75
N VAL A 724 30.86 -11.40 -2.44
CA VAL A 724 29.51 -11.04 -1.99
C VAL A 724 28.60 -12.26 -1.94
N LYS A 725 27.75 -12.40 -0.91
CA LYS A 725 26.87 -13.58 -0.77
C LYS A 725 25.75 -13.64 -1.79
N HIS A 726 25.05 -12.52 -2.01
CA HIS A 726 23.98 -12.37 -2.99
C HIS A 726 24.17 -11.09 -3.79
N VAL A 727 24.14 -11.19 -5.11
CA VAL A 727 24.16 -10.06 -6.04
C VAL A 727 22.91 -10.12 -6.89
N GLU A 728 22.18 -9.02 -6.93
CA GLU A 728 21.01 -8.80 -7.78
C GLU A 728 21.32 -7.60 -8.65
N ALA A 729 21.62 -7.84 -9.94
CA ALA A 729 21.93 -6.77 -10.87
C ALA A 729 20.88 -6.72 -11.98
N TYR A 730 20.47 -5.51 -12.35
CA TYR A 730 19.45 -5.26 -13.37
C TYR A 730 19.91 -4.16 -14.33
N ALA A 731 19.37 -4.18 -15.55
CA ALA A 731 19.52 -3.10 -16.52
C ALA A 731 18.21 -2.88 -17.29
N HIS A 732 18.02 -1.66 -17.77
CA HIS A 732 16.83 -1.25 -18.49
C HIS A 732 16.91 -1.59 -20.00
N ASP A 733 15.75 -1.69 -20.64
CA ASP A 733 15.59 -1.63 -22.10
C ASP A 733 14.25 -0.97 -22.43
N GLY A 734 14.30 0.12 -23.19
CA GLY A 734 13.15 1.01 -23.40
C GLY A 734 12.49 1.49 -22.11
N ASP A 735 11.17 1.26 -21.99
CA ASP A 735 10.33 1.66 -20.84
C ASP A 735 10.40 0.67 -19.64
N ASN A 736 11.07 -0.48 -19.80
CA ASN A 736 11.15 -1.49 -18.74
C ASN A 736 12.48 -1.40 -17.97
N GLN A 737 12.43 -0.90 -16.75
CA GLN A 737 13.61 -0.54 -15.95
C GLN A 737 14.48 -1.74 -15.50
N ARG A 738 13.95 -2.97 -15.49
CA ARG A 738 14.65 -4.18 -15.03
C ARG A 738 14.47 -5.39 -15.96
N GLU A 739 14.41 -5.14 -17.26
CA GLU A 739 14.27 -6.17 -18.28
C GLU A 739 15.42 -7.19 -18.25
N TRP A 740 16.65 -6.72 -18.12
CA TRP A 740 17.84 -7.56 -18.11
C TRP A 740 18.34 -7.76 -16.68
N TYR A 741 18.83 -8.95 -16.36
CA TYR A 741 19.33 -9.24 -15.02
C TYR A 741 20.52 -10.20 -14.97
N VAL A 742 21.25 -10.11 -13.85
CA VAL A 742 22.22 -11.08 -13.37
C VAL A 742 21.95 -11.34 -11.89
N LEU A 743 21.65 -12.60 -11.54
CA LEU A 743 21.50 -13.04 -10.16
C LEU A 743 22.65 -13.97 -9.81
N TYR A 744 23.45 -13.59 -8.82
CA TYR A 744 24.56 -14.39 -8.33
C TYR A 744 24.41 -14.69 -6.84
N THR A 745 24.68 -15.93 -6.44
CA THR A 745 24.80 -16.36 -5.05
C THR A 745 26.10 -17.13 -4.90
N LYS A 746 26.87 -16.86 -3.84
CA LYS A 746 28.19 -17.47 -3.64
C LYS A 746 28.11 -18.89 -3.06
N ASP A 747 27.25 -19.08 -2.05
CA ASP A 747 27.15 -20.32 -1.27
C ASP A 747 25.67 -20.67 -0.99
N PRO A 748 25.08 -21.67 -1.68
CA PRO A 748 25.68 -22.45 -2.78
C PRO A 748 25.90 -21.58 -4.02
N TYR A 749 26.96 -21.87 -4.79
CA TYR A 749 27.29 -21.11 -6.00
C TYR A 749 26.15 -21.21 -7.01
N LYS A 750 25.52 -20.08 -7.33
CA LYS A 750 24.48 -19.95 -8.34
C LYS A 750 24.70 -18.69 -9.16
N PHE A 751 24.62 -18.80 -10.48
CA PHE A 751 24.78 -17.67 -11.39
C PHE A 751 23.72 -17.75 -12.49
N GLU A 752 22.88 -16.73 -12.61
CA GLU A 752 21.74 -16.68 -13.53
C GLU A 752 21.76 -15.35 -14.29
N THR A 753 21.51 -15.37 -15.59
CA THR A 753 21.40 -14.15 -16.41
C THR A 753 20.58 -14.41 -17.66
N ASN A 754 19.83 -13.41 -18.12
CA ASN A 754 19.08 -13.46 -19.38
C ASN A 754 19.76 -12.72 -20.55
N ILE A 755 20.97 -12.16 -20.35
CA ILE A 755 21.69 -11.34 -21.36
C ILE A 755 22.18 -12.13 -22.58
N ASN A 756 22.45 -13.44 -22.42
CA ASN A 756 22.92 -14.30 -23.51
C ASN A 756 21.91 -14.47 -24.66
N GLN A 757 20.68 -13.96 -24.53
CA GLN A 757 19.69 -13.90 -25.61
C GLN A 757 19.99 -12.80 -26.66
N ARG A 758 21.02 -11.97 -26.44
CA ARG A 758 21.47 -10.90 -27.36
C ARG A 758 22.28 -11.41 -28.57
N SER A 759 23.06 -12.48 -28.40
CA SER A 759 23.82 -13.09 -29.53
C SER A 759 22.91 -13.68 -30.61
N SER A 760 21.66 -14.01 -30.26
CA SER A 760 20.61 -14.38 -31.23
C SER A 760 19.88 -13.19 -31.86
N LYS A 761 19.86 -12.01 -31.24
CA LYS A 761 19.19 -10.80 -31.77
C LYS A 761 20.08 -9.92 -32.67
N LEU A 762 21.40 -9.93 -32.49
CA LEU A 762 22.36 -9.11 -33.29
C LEU A 762 22.98 -9.82 -34.51
N ALA A 763 22.73 -11.12 -34.71
CA ALA A 763 23.21 -11.85 -35.90
C ALA A 763 22.56 -11.37 -37.23
N GLY A 764 21.61 -10.43 -37.17
CA GLY A 764 20.94 -9.85 -38.32
C GLY A 764 21.68 -8.69 -39.02
N GLU A 765 22.63 -8.02 -38.36
CA GLU A 765 23.27 -6.81 -38.89
C GLU A 765 24.78 -6.78 -38.63
N ASP A 766 25.53 -7.60 -39.37
CA ASP A 766 26.81 -7.19 -39.98
C ASP A 766 27.33 -8.30 -40.90
N LYS A 767 26.82 -8.31 -42.14
CA LYS A 767 27.57 -8.85 -43.27
C LYS A 767 28.44 -7.73 -43.81
N LEU A 768 29.69 -7.64 -43.37
CA LEU A 768 30.84 -7.48 -44.26
C LEU A 768 32.14 -7.53 -43.44
N ILE A 769 33.09 -8.35 -43.92
CA ILE A 769 34.47 -8.56 -43.45
C ILE A 769 34.65 -9.73 -42.47
N GLY A 770 35.37 -10.77 -42.93
CA GLY A 770 35.97 -11.78 -42.06
C GLY A 770 35.82 -13.25 -42.45
N LYS A 771 36.10 -13.62 -43.70
CA LYS A 771 36.54 -15.00 -43.99
C LYS A 771 37.93 -15.18 -43.38
N GLU A 772 38.06 -16.01 -42.34
CA GLU A 772 39.26 -16.81 -41.95
C GLU A 772 39.22 -17.16 -40.45
N ALA A 773 38.40 -18.15 -40.04
CA ALA A 773 38.54 -18.77 -38.70
C ALA A 773 37.87 -20.15 -38.52
N GLU A 774 37.63 -20.94 -39.59
CA GLU A 774 37.06 -22.30 -39.47
C GLU A 774 37.88 -23.36 -40.23
N GLN A 775 39.21 -23.24 -40.15
CA GLN A 775 40.11 -24.34 -40.46
C GLN A 775 41.14 -24.41 -39.35
N LEU A 776 40.83 -25.11 -38.27
CA LEU A 776 41.80 -25.80 -37.39
C LEU A 776 41.00 -26.55 -36.32
N LEU A 777 41.23 -27.86 -36.27
CA LEU A 777 40.71 -28.85 -35.31
C LEU A 777 39.36 -29.49 -35.69
N GLY A 778 39.41 -30.35 -36.71
CA GLY A 778 38.52 -31.49 -36.78
C GLY A 778 38.86 -32.52 -35.69
N ILE A 779 37.84 -33.22 -35.20
CA ILE A 779 37.71 -34.69 -35.18
C ILE A 779 36.37 -35.03 -34.54
N ASP A 780 35.76 -36.04 -35.16
CA ASP A 780 34.46 -36.65 -34.96
C ASP A 780 34.13 -37.09 -33.53
N SER A 781 32.84 -37.01 -33.18
CA SER A 781 32.14 -38.16 -32.59
C SER A 781 30.64 -38.10 -32.93
N SER A 782 30.27 -38.84 -33.97
CA SER A 782 28.91 -39.31 -34.16
C SER A 782 28.81 -40.71 -33.55
N SER A 783 28.01 -40.85 -32.49
CA SER A 783 27.16 -42.02 -32.14
C SER A 783 26.87 -42.02 -30.65
N ASP A 784 25.79 -41.33 -30.28
CA ASP A 784 24.70 -41.98 -29.55
C ASP A 784 23.42 -41.18 -29.82
N SER A 785 22.75 -41.63 -30.87
CA SER A 785 21.39 -41.21 -31.20
C SER A 785 20.44 -42.21 -30.56
N ALA A 786 19.84 -41.78 -29.46
CA ALA A 786 18.58 -42.24 -28.83
C ALA A 786 18.62 -41.69 -27.40
N VAL A 787 18.22 -40.45 -27.13
CA VAL A 787 16.86 -39.92 -27.26
C VAL A 787 16.95 -38.45 -27.66
N SER A 788 16.94 -38.17 -28.96
CA SER A 788 16.66 -36.82 -29.47
C SER A 788 15.15 -36.71 -29.66
N GLU A 789 14.42 -36.43 -28.58
CA GLU A 789 13.02 -36.04 -28.67
C GLU A 789 12.81 -34.70 -27.96
N ASP A 790 12.60 -33.68 -28.81
CA ASP A 790 11.84 -32.43 -28.59
C ASP A 790 12.23 -31.47 -27.48
N ASN A 791 13.50 -31.03 -27.41
CA ASN A 791 13.84 -29.82 -26.65
C ASN A 791 13.90 -28.53 -27.49
N SER A 792 13.85 -28.62 -28.83
CA SER A 792 13.84 -27.42 -29.68
C SER A 792 12.48 -26.70 -29.71
N GLU A 793 11.40 -27.33 -29.26
CA GLU A 793 10.04 -26.77 -29.29
C GLU A 793 9.62 -26.07 -27.99
N LEU A 794 10.42 -26.18 -26.93
CA LEU A 794 10.10 -25.63 -25.61
C LEU A 794 10.47 -24.14 -25.54
N VAL A 795 9.57 -23.31 -25.03
CA VAL A 795 9.70 -21.84 -24.94
C VAL A 795 9.17 -21.38 -23.57
N GLY A 796 9.82 -20.40 -22.94
CA GLY A 796 9.39 -19.82 -21.67
C GLY A 796 9.55 -20.73 -20.44
N ILE A 797 10.34 -21.82 -20.52
CA ILE A 797 10.49 -22.81 -19.44
C ILE A 797 11.74 -22.62 -18.57
N GLU A 798 12.72 -21.82 -18.99
CA GLU A 798 13.98 -21.64 -18.25
C GLU A 798 13.77 -21.07 -16.85
N ASN A 799 13.05 -19.94 -16.76
CA ASN A 799 12.80 -19.24 -15.49
C ASN A 799 11.99 -20.08 -14.49
N PRO A 800 10.88 -20.76 -14.91
CA PRO A 800 10.19 -21.70 -14.05
C PRO A 800 11.06 -22.85 -13.56
N CYS A 801 11.83 -23.48 -14.46
CA CYS A 801 12.74 -24.57 -14.09
C CYS A 801 13.75 -24.11 -13.04
N GLN A 802 14.36 -22.95 -13.27
CA GLN A 802 15.42 -22.43 -12.41
C GLN A 802 14.91 -22.09 -11.01
N SER A 803 13.69 -21.55 -10.92
CA SER A 803 13.00 -21.25 -9.65
C SER A 803 12.66 -22.53 -8.88
N ILE A 804 12.09 -23.54 -9.55
CA ILE A 804 11.79 -24.83 -8.94
C ILE A 804 13.07 -25.53 -8.46
N ILE A 805 14.16 -25.46 -9.25
CA ILE A 805 15.47 -25.98 -8.84
C ILE A 805 16.02 -25.22 -7.62
N LYS A 806 15.81 -23.89 -7.48
CA LYS A 806 16.15 -23.18 -6.23
C LYS A 806 15.39 -23.78 -5.05
N LEU A 807 14.08 -23.95 -5.17
CA LEU A 807 13.25 -24.50 -4.10
C LEU A 807 13.66 -25.93 -3.70
N LEU A 808 14.08 -26.73 -4.68
CA LEU A 808 14.59 -28.08 -4.45
C LEU A 808 16.05 -28.11 -3.93
N THR A 809 16.82 -27.02 -4.00
CA THR A 809 18.23 -26.99 -3.56
C THR A 809 18.48 -26.08 -2.35
N HIS A 810 17.62 -25.13 -2.04
CA HIS A 810 17.75 -24.16 -0.94
C HIS A 810 17.53 -24.79 0.45
N GLY A 811 18.35 -24.45 1.45
CA GLY A 811 18.32 -25.07 2.79
C GLY A 811 19.21 -26.32 2.92
N ASP A 812 19.08 -27.08 4.01
CA ASP A 812 19.93 -28.24 4.31
C ASP A 812 19.95 -29.27 3.16
N GLU A 813 21.14 -29.70 2.72
CA GLU A 813 21.30 -30.65 1.62
C GLU A 813 20.79 -32.04 1.98
N GLU A 814 20.85 -32.41 3.26
CA GLU A 814 20.46 -33.72 3.76
C GLU A 814 18.94 -33.85 3.92
N GLU A 815 18.18 -32.76 4.04
CA GLU A 815 16.73 -32.82 4.25
C GLU A 815 15.94 -33.19 2.98
N LEU A 816 14.81 -33.88 3.18
CA LEU A 816 13.79 -34.09 2.14
C LEU A 816 13.18 -32.75 1.75
N LYS A 817 13.27 -32.38 0.46
CA LYS A 817 12.64 -31.16 -0.08
C LYS A 817 11.54 -31.53 -1.05
N MET A 818 10.44 -30.80 -0.96
CA MET A 818 9.23 -31.04 -1.74
C MET A 818 8.81 -29.74 -2.42
N VAL A 819 8.45 -29.81 -3.71
CA VAL A 819 7.94 -28.67 -4.46
C VAL A 819 6.66 -29.07 -5.19
N SER A 820 5.63 -28.24 -5.04
CA SER A 820 4.32 -28.45 -5.65
C SER A 820 4.07 -27.41 -6.74
N ILE A 821 4.11 -27.84 -8.00
CA ILE A 821 3.86 -27.01 -9.18
C ILE A 821 2.35 -26.93 -9.43
N CYS A 822 1.79 -25.73 -9.30
CA CYS A 822 0.34 -25.49 -9.37
C CYS A 822 -0.06 -24.54 -10.52
N GLY A 823 -1.24 -24.73 -11.10
CA GLY A 823 -1.83 -23.88 -12.16
C GLY A 823 -2.92 -24.58 -12.99
N THR A 824 -3.67 -23.85 -13.83
CA THR A 824 -4.67 -24.40 -14.77
C THR A 824 -4.13 -25.50 -15.70
N GLY A 825 -5.05 -26.31 -16.25
CA GLY A 825 -4.74 -27.27 -17.31
C GLY A 825 -4.16 -26.58 -18.56
N GLY A 826 -3.15 -27.18 -19.17
CA GLY A 826 -2.54 -26.67 -20.41
C GLY A 826 -1.40 -25.64 -20.23
N LEU A 827 -1.08 -25.23 -18.99
CA LEU A 827 0.04 -24.32 -18.68
C LEU A 827 1.45 -24.93 -18.83
N GLY A 828 1.57 -26.25 -19.02
CA GLY A 828 2.88 -26.91 -19.12
C GLY A 828 3.50 -27.35 -17.80
N LYS A 829 2.71 -27.53 -16.72
CA LYS A 829 3.20 -28.03 -15.41
C LYS A 829 4.02 -29.33 -15.52
N THR A 830 3.47 -30.34 -16.19
CA THR A 830 4.14 -31.62 -16.45
C THR A 830 5.40 -31.43 -17.29
N THR A 831 5.37 -30.51 -18.27
CA THR A 831 6.52 -30.15 -19.10
C THR A 831 7.65 -29.53 -18.29
N VAL A 832 7.35 -28.59 -17.40
CA VAL A 832 8.32 -27.97 -16.49
C VAL A 832 8.84 -28.98 -15.47
N ALA A 833 7.97 -29.83 -14.92
CA ALA A 833 8.37 -30.92 -14.02
C ALA A 833 9.33 -31.90 -14.72
N HIS A 834 9.06 -32.28 -15.97
CA HIS A 834 9.97 -33.09 -16.79
C HIS A 834 11.29 -32.37 -17.08
N ALA A 835 11.26 -31.08 -17.41
CA ALA A 835 12.47 -30.31 -17.68
C ALA A 835 13.35 -30.19 -16.43
N VAL A 836 12.75 -29.96 -15.25
CA VAL A 836 13.45 -30.00 -13.96
C VAL A 836 14.00 -31.39 -13.69
N TYR A 837 13.17 -32.43 -13.81
CA TYR A 837 13.59 -33.81 -13.59
C TYR A 837 14.79 -34.19 -14.46
N ARG A 838 14.74 -33.92 -15.77
CA ARG A 838 15.86 -34.20 -16.69
C ARG A 838 17.16 -33.50 -16.27
N LYS A 839 17.06 -32.30 -15.68
CA LYS A 839 18.23 -31.54 -15.20
C LYS A 839 18.86 -32.12 -13.93
N ILE A 840 18.08 -32.66 -13.01
CA ILE A 840 18.58 -33.08 -11.68
C ILE A 840 18.57 -34.61 -11.45
N ALA A 841 17.87 -35.41 -12.27
CA ALA A 841 17.67 -36.84 -12.04
C ALA A 841 18.96 -37.66 -11.93
N ASN A 842 20.02 -37.27 -12.65
CA ASN A 842 21.32 -37.94 -12.63
C ASN A 842 21.99 -37.93 -11.24
N GLU A 843 21.57 -37.02 -10.34
CA GLU A 843 22.07 -36.98 -8.96
C GLU A 843 21.41 -38.02 -8.03
N PHE A 844 20.35 -38.69 -8.49
CA PHE A 844 19.51 -39.56 -7.68
C PHE A 844 19.55 -40.98 -8.21
N LYS A 845 19.99 -41.92 -7.36
CA LYS A 845 20.03 -43.35 -7.73
C LYS A 845 18.65 -43.92 -8.06
N TYR A 846 17.62 -43.42 -7.39
CA TYR A 846 16.24 -43.80 -7.62
C TYR A 846 15.50 -42.57 -8.11
N ASN A 847 15.25 -42.50 -9.41
CA ASN A 847 14.48 -41.43 -10.03
C ASN A 847 13.40 -42.03 -10.93
N PHE A 848 12.13 -41.61 -10.76
CA PHE A 848 11.02 -42.07 -11.59
C PHE A 848 9.81 -41.12 -11.51
N PHE A 849 8.91 -41.27 -12.48
CA PHE A 849 7.62 -40.59 -12.54
C PHE A 849 6.49 -41.50 -12.07
N VAL A 850 5.54 -40.92 -11.35
CA VAL A 850 4.32 -41.57 -10.89
C VAL A 850 3.14 -40.75 -11.37
N ASP A 851 2.41 -41.31 -12.34
CA ASP A 851 1.14 -40.72 -12.76
C ASP A 851 0.08 -40.94 -11.68
N MET A 852 -0.69 -39.89 -11.38
CA MET A 852 -1.74 -39.91 -10.35
C MET A 852 -3.14 -39.69 -10.96
N PRO A 853 -3.76 -40.66 -11.66
CA PRO A 853 -5.15 -40.56 -12.12
C PRO A 853 -6.22 -40.36 -11.01
N ARG A 854 -7.37 -39.76 -11.37
CA ARG A 854 -8.47 -39.38 -10.44
C ARG A 854 -9.05 -40.53 -9.60
N ASN A 855 -9.18 -41.74 -10.16
CA ASN A 855 -9.89 -42.87 -9.54
C ASN A 855 -8.94 -44.02 -9.17
N LEU A 856 -7.93 -43.76 -8.35
CA LEU A 856 -6.88 -44.74 -8.03
C LEU A 856 -7.05 -45.41 -6.67
N ASP A 857 -6.83 -46.73 -6.65
CA ASP A 857 -6.55 -47.48 -5.42
C ASP A 857 -5.09 -47.24 -5.01
N ILE A 858 -4.89 -46.81 -3.76
CA ILE A 858 -3.56 -46.57 -3.21
C ILE A 858 -2.64 -47.81 -3.26
N LYS A 859 -3.21 -49.02 -3.22
CA LYS A 859 -2.45 -50.26 -3.40
C LYS A 859 -1.81 -50.35 -4.78
N VAL A 860 -2.46 -49.81 -5.82
CA VAL A 860 -1.95 -49.76 -7.19
C VAL A 860 -0.80 -48.76 -7.27
N ILE A 861 -0.95 -47.56 -6.69
CA ILE A 861 0.11 -46.54 -6.67
C ILE A 861 1.37 -47.07 -5.97
N ILE A 862 1.20 -47.63 -4.77
CA ILE A 862 2.31 -48.25 -4.03
C ILE A 862 2.90 -49.43 -4.84
N GLY A 863 2.07 -50.19 -5.54
CA GLY A 863 2.51 -51.25 -6.44
C GLY A 863 3.35 -50.76 -7.60
N THR A 864 2.97 -49.65 -8.23
CA THR A 864 3.74 -48.99 -9.30
C THR A 864 5.07 -48.49 -8.76
N ILE A 865 5.08 -47.77 -7.63
CA ILE A 865 6.31 -47.34 -6.96
C ILE A 865 7.22 -48.54 -6.68
N CYS A 866 6.67 -49.63 -6.13
CA CYS A 866 7.42 -50.85 -5.86
C CYS A 866 8.02 -51.46 -7.15
N ALA A 867 7.28 -51.44 -8.25
CA ALA A 867 7.76 -51.96 -9.53
C ALA A 867 8.90 -51.12 -10.11
N GLU A 868 8.77 -49.80 -10.10
CA GLU A 868 9.78 -48.85 -10.61
C GLU A 868 11.10 -48.94 -9.84
N VAL A 869 11.04 -49.09 -8.51
CA VAL A 869 12.24 -49.16 -7.67
C VAL A 869 12.81 -50.58 -7.49
N GLY A 870 12.16 -51.60 -8.06
CA GLY A 870 12.55 -53.00 -7.89
C GLY A 870 12.33 -53.55 -6.48
N CYS A 871 11.36 -53.01 -5.72
CA CYS A 871 10.96 -53.52 -4.42
C CYS A 871 10.19 -54.86 -4.59
N PRO A 872 10.48 -55.92 -3.81
CA PRO A 872 9.83 -57.22 -3.94
C PRO A 872 8.30 -57.13 -3.81
N ARG A 873 7.59 -57.40 -4.92
CA ARG A 873 6.11 -57.33 -5.00
C ARG A 873 5.46 -58.25 -3.96
N PRO A 874 4.62 -57.73 -3.05
CA PRO A 874 3.82 -58.56 -2.17
C PRO A 874 2.68 -59.24 -2.94
N LYS A 875 2.09 -60.30 -2.37
CA LYS A 875 0.77 -60.78 -2.79
C LYS A 875 -0.26 -59.71 -2.40
N PHE A 876 -0.62 -58.84 -3.35
CA PHE A 876 -1.47 -57.65 -3.12
C PHE A 876 -2.84 -57.95 -2.50
N GLU A 877 -3.31 -59.20 -2.62
CA GLU A 877 -4.62 -59.66 -2.15
C GLU A 877 -4.68 -59.90 -0.62
N GLU A 878 -3.55 -60.06 0.08
CA GLU A 878 -3.50 -60.40 1.52
C GLU A 878 -2.92 -59.29 2.42
N CYS A 879 -2.44 -58.17 1.84
CA CYS A 879 -1.68 -57.14 2.55
C CYS A 879 -2.50 -55.84 2.73
N GLY A 880 -2.51 -55.30 3.94
CA GLY A 880 -3.15 -54.01 4.25
C GLY A 880 -2.32 -52.83 3.73
N VAL A 881 -2.96 -51.67 3.47
CA VAL A 881 -2.28 -50.46 2.96
C VAL A 881 -1.10 -50.05 3.84
N GLN A 882 -1.27 -50.09 5.17
CA GLN A 882 -0.21 -49.74 6.12
C GLN A 882 1.02 -50.65 5.99
N GLN A 883 0.83 -51.96 5.78
CA GLN A 883 1.93 -52.90 5.60
C GLN A 883 2.73 -52.62 4.31
N LEU A 884 2.07 -52.08 3.28
CA LEU A 884 2.73 -51.67 2.04
C LEU A 884 3.54 -50.38 2.24
N VAL A 885 2.99 -49.40 2.96
CA VAL A 885 3.66 -48.15 3.34
C VAL A 885 4.89 -48.44 4.20
N ASP A 886 4.77 -49.30 5.21
CA ASP A 886 5.90 -49.68 6.08
C ASP A 886 7.03 -50.37 5.30
N ARG A 887 6.70 -51.21 4.31
CA ARG A 887 7.70 -51.84 3.43
C ARG A 887 8.39 -50.82 2.52
N LEU A 888 7.65 -49.86 1.96
CA LEU A 888 8.26 -48.77 1.20
C LEU A 888 9.17 -47.92 2.10
N LYS A 889 8.78 -47.66 3.35
CA LYS A 889 9.61 -46.95 4.33
C LYS A 889 10.95 -47.66 4.55
N ILE A 890 10.90 -48.97 4.83
CA ILE A 890 12.11 -49.80 4.98
C ILE A 890 12.94 -49.79 3.69
N PHE A 891 12.28 -49.82 2.52
CA PHE A 891 13.01 -49.79 1.26
C PHE A 891 13.73 -48.46 1.05
N PHE A 892 13.09 -47.31 1.30
CA PHE A 892 13.66 -45.97 1.08
C PHE A 892 14.59 -45.49 2.20
N GLU A 893 14.64 -46.20 3.32
CA GLU A 893 15.60 -45.96 4.39
C GLU A 893 17.03 -45.98 3.86
N GLY A 894 17.82 -44.95 4.17
CA GLY A 894 19.21 -44.85 3.72
C GLY A 894 19.42 -44.49 2.24
N LYS A 895 18.36 -44.21 1.47
CA LYS A 895 18.47 -43.97 0.01
C LYS A 895 18.16 -42.54 -0.38
N ARG A 896 18.89 -42.02 -1.37
CA ARG A 896 18.60 -40.73 -2.03
C ARG A 896 17.73 -40.97 -3.27
N TYR A 897 16.56 -40.34 -3.32
CA TYR A 897 15.60 -40.51 -4.41
C TYR A 897 15.00 -39.19 -4.91
N LEU A 898 14.59 -39.16 -6.18
CA LEU A 898 13.82 -38.09 -6.81
C LEU A 898 12.53 -38.67 -7.36
N ILE A 899 11.38 -38.26 -6.83
CA ILE A 899 10.09 -38.78 -7.28
C ILE A 899 9.24 -37.63 -7.79
N VAL A 900 8.68 -37.79 -9.00
CA VAL A 900 7.71 -36.85 -9.54
C VAL A 900 6.32 -37.48 -9.50
N PHE A 901 5.41 -36.90 -8.75
CA PHE A 901 3.99 -37.27 -8.74
C PHE A 901 3.22 -36.32 -9.65
N ASP A 902 2.84 -36.79 -10.84
CA ASP A 902 2.16 -35.98 -11.84
C ASP A 902 0.63 -36.06 -11.66
N GLY A 903 0.01 -34.93 -11.34
CA GLY A 903 -1.45 -34.76 -11.31
C GLY A 903 -2.12 -35.16 -9.99
N LEU A 904 -1.58 -34.77 -8.83
CA LEU A 904 -2.17 -35.11 -7.53
C LEU A 904 -3.55 -34.44 -7.33
N TRP A 905 -4.59 -35.26 -7.02
CA TRP A 905 -6.00 -34.81 -6.90
C TRP A 905 -6.54 -34.67 -5.48
N THR A 906 -5.97 -35.35 -4.48
CA THR A 906 -6.48 -35.27 -3.10
C THR A 906 -5.34 -35.34 -2.07
N THR A 907 -5.52 -34.65 -0.94
CA THR A 907 -4.59 -34.67 0.21
C THR A 907 -4.59 -36.03 0.92
N SER A 908 -5.74 -36.70 0.98
CA SER A 908 -5.89 -38.01 1.65
C SER A 908 -4.98 -39.10 1.08
N VAL A 909 -4.76 -39.11 -0.25
CA VAL A 909 -3.82 -40.06 -0.88
C VAL A 909 -2.38 -39.71 -0.51
N TRP A 910 -2.05 -38.42 -0.49
CA TRP A 910 -0.72 -37.95 -0.11
C TRP A 910 -0.39 -38.28 1.35
N ASP A 911 -1.32 -38.06 2.27
CA ASP A 911 -1.13 -38.33 3.71
C ASP A 911 -0.88 -39.80 4.02
N GLN A 912 -1.35 -40.71 3.16
CA GLN A 912 -1.09 -42.14 3.29
C GLN A 912 0.26 -42.57 2.69
N ILE A 913 0.77 -41.86 1.67
CA ILE A 913 2.05 -42.17 1.00
C ILE A 913 3.22 -41.48 1.72
N LEU A 914 3.03 -40.24 2.18
CA LEU A 914 4.06 -39.42 2.82
C LEU A 914 4.81 -40.15 3.95
N PRO A 915 4.18 -40.94 4.84
CA PRO A 915 4.90 -41.66 5.90
C PRO A 915 5.98 -42.63 5.41
N ALA A 916 5.86 -43.15 4.18
CA ALA A 916 6.87 -44.02 3.57
C ALA A 916 8.09 -43.25 3.02
N LEU A 917 7.94 -41.96 2.77
CA LEU A 917 8.95 -41.10 2.15
C LEU A 917 9.57 -40.14 3.17
N LYS A 918 8.79 -39.72 4.17
CA LYS A 918 9.19 -38.82 5.25
C LYS A 918 10.24 -39.49 6.17
N ASP A 919 11.04 -38.66 6.85
CA ASP A 919 12.18 -39.06 7.70
C ASP A 919 13.45 -39.51 6.95
N ASN A 920 13.60 -39.11 5.68
CA ASN A 920 14.80 -39.34 4.91
C ASN A 920 15.78 -38.15 5.02
N ARG A 921 16.98 -38.38 5.57
CA ARG A 921 18.07 -37.39 5.67
C ARG A 921 19.18 -37.61 4.63
N HIS A 922 18.81 -38.04 3.44
CA HIS A 922 19.76 -38.32 2.36
C HIS A 922 19.56 -37.40 1.14
N GLY A 923 19.00 -36.22 1.36
CA GLY A 923 18.86 -35.20 0.32
C GLY A 923 17.92 -35.62 -0.80
N SER A 924 16.84 -36.33 -0.45
CA SER A 924 15.80 -36.75 -1.39
C SER A 924 14.92 -35.58 -1.83
N ARG A 925 14.32 -35.68 -3.02
CA ARG A 925 13.53 -34.61 -3.65
C ARG A 925 12.19 -35.16 -4.14
N ILE A 926 11.13 -34.41 -3.93
CA ILE A 926 9.80 -34.75 -4.45
C ILE A 926 9.25 -33.56 -5.22
N ILE A 927 8.76 -33.83 -6.43
CA ILE A 927 8.06 -32.84 -7.26
C ILE A 927 6.63 -33.33 -7.39
N ILE A 928 5.66 -32.48 -7.10
CA ILE A 928 4.25 -32.77 -7.30
C ILE A 928 3.70 -31.76 -8.31
N THR A 929 2.95 -32.22 -9.29
CA THR A 929 2.13 -31.33 -10.11
C THR A 929 0.67 -31.46 -9.68
N THR A 930 -0.02 -30.33 -9.58
CA THR A 930 -1.45 -30.33 -9.29
C THR A 930 -2.13 -29.12 -9.94
N ARG A 931 -3.45 -29.18 -10.04
CA ARG A 931 -4.30 -28.07 -10.50
C ARG A 931 -4.89 -27.29 -9.32
N ASN A 932 -4.77 -27.83 -8.10
CA ASN A 932 -5.43 -27.30 -6.91
C ASN A 932 -4.40 -26.70 -5.95
N VAL A 933 -4.54 -25.41 -5.65
CA VAL A 933 -3.61 -24.64 -4.80
C VAL A 933 -3.62 -25.19 -3.37
N SER A 934 -4.77 -25.56 -2.83
CA SER A 934 -4.89 -26.11 -1.47
C SER A 934 -4.15 -27.42 -1.31
N ILE A 935 -4.10 -28.26 -2.35
CA ILE A 935 -3.28 -29.49 -2.34
C ILE A 935 -1.79 -29.13 -2.30
N ALA A 936 -1.36 -28.17 -3.11
CA ALA A 936 0.02 -27.73 -3.16
C ALA A 936 0.48 -27.05 -1.84
N GLU A 937 -0.40 -26.31 -1.16
CA GLU A 937 -0.15 -25.74 0.17
C GLU A 937 -0.05 -26.82 1.25
N HIS A 938 -0.94 -27.83 1.20
CA HIS A 938 -0.91 -28.96 2.13
C HIS A 938 0.36 -29.81 2.00
N VAL A 939 0.83 -30.02 0.77
CA VAL A 939 2.09 -30.73 0.50
C VAL A 939 3.30 -29.88 0.90
N GLY A 940 3.26 -28.57 0.62
CA GLY A 940 4.36 -27.63 0.81
C GLY A 940 5.19 -27.38 -0.44
N GLY A 941 6.02 -26.33 -0.39
CA GLY A 941 6.86 -25.88 -1.49
C GLY A 941 6.08 -25.41 -2.72
N LEU A 942 4.97 -24.70 -2.50
CA LEU A 942 4.10 -24.19 -3.57
C LEU A 942 4.87 -23.32 -4.56
N TYR A 943 4.81 -23.69 -5.84
CA TYR A 943 5.27 -22.90 -6.98
C TYR A 943 4.11 -22.72 -7.97
N ARG A 944 3.61 -21.49 -8.11
CA ARG A 944 2.55 -21.17 -9.09
C ARG A 944 3.17 -20.91 -10.45
N LEU A 945 2.80 -21.71 -11.44
CA LEU A 945 3.33 -21.58 -12.80
C LEU A 945 2.61 -20.44 -13.54
N PRO A 946 3.32 -19.37 -13.96
CA PRO A 946 2.71 -18.26 -14.71
C PRO A 946 2.36 -18.68 -16.15
N LEU A 947 1.55 -17.84 -16.82
CA LEU A 947 1.33 -17.91 -18.27
C LEU A 947 2.59 -17.51 -19.03
N LEU A 948 2.62 -17.77 -20.34
CA LEU A 948 3.70 -17.29 -21.19
C LEU A 948 3.66 -15.76 -21.30
N SER A 949 4.83 -15.13 -21.42
CA SER A 949 4.89 -13.72 -21.83
C SER A 949 4.35 -13.55 -23.26
N CYS A 950 4.04 -12.31 -23.66
CA CYS A 950 3.69 -12.02 -25.05
C CYS A 950 4.81 -12.46 -26.00
N ASP A 951 6.07 -12.26 -25.61
CA ASP A 951 7.22 -12.63 -26.43
C ASP A 951 7.41 -14.14 -26.53
N ASP A 952 7.28 -14.86 -25.42
CA ASP A 952 7.32 -16.34 -25.41
C ASP A 952 6.15 -16.94 -26.21
N SER A 953 4.98 -16.33 -26.13
CA SER A 953 3.80 -16.74 -26.90
C SER A 953 4.03 -16.56 -28.40
N ASN A 954 4.56 -15.40 -28.81
CA ASN A 954 4.95 -15.12 -30.19
C ASN A 954 6.03 -16.11 -30.66
N MET A 955 7.08 -16.30 -29.86
CA MET A 955 8.18 -17.21 -30.16
C MET A 955 7.66 -18.64 -30.34
N LEU A 956 6.84 -19.15 -29.43
CA LEU A 956 6.26 -20.50 -29.53
C LEU A 956 5.37 -20.65 -30.76
N PHE A 957 4.56 -19.64 -31.08
CA PHE A 957 3.70 -19.64 -32.26
C PHE A 957 4.55 -19.68 -33.53
N PHE A 958 5.38 -18.66 -33.76
CA PHE A 958 6.12 -18.53 -35.02
C PHE A 958 7.14 -19.66 -35.23
N ARG A 959 7.77 -20.17 -34.15
CA ARG A 959 8.68 -21.31 -34.23
C ARG A 959 7.99 -22.58 -34.75
N ARG A 960 6.71 -22.78 -34.42
CA ARG A 960 5.91 -23.93 -34.89
C ARG A 960 5.26 -23.70 -36.25
N THR A 961 5.27 -22.47 -36.77
CA THR A 961 4.79 -22.16 -38.13
C THR A 961 5.92 -22.22 -39.16
N LEU A 962 5.57 -22.11 -40.44
CA LEU A 962 6.49 -22.10 -41.59
C LEU A 962 7.45 -20.91 -41.65
N PHE A 963 7.31 -19.95 -40.73
CA PHE A 963 8.10 -18.73 -40.69
C PHE A 963 9.32 -18.86 -39.77
N GLY A 964 9.25 -19.67 -38.70
CA GLY A 964 10.36 -19.86 -37.75
C GLY A 964 10.56 -18.68 -36.77
N SER A 965 10.33 -17.44 -37.20
CA SER A 965 10.35 -16.24 -36.35
C SER A 965 9.28 -15.21 -36.76
N LYS A 966 9.00 -14.22 -35.89
CA LYS A 966 8.05 -13.12 -36.17
C LYS A 966 8.54 -12.19 -37.29
N ASP A 967 9.86 -12.10 -37.50
CA ASP A 967 10.47 -11.23 -38.49
C ASP A 967 10.45 -11.85 -39.90
N ASP A 968 10.47 -13.17 -39.96
CA ASP A 968 10.33 -13.95 -41.20
C ASP A 968 8.88 -14.07 -41.68
N CYS A 969 7.91 -13.63 -40.86
CA CYS A 969 6.49 -13.63 -41.21
C CYS A 969 6.18 -12.47 -42.18
N PRO A 970 5.69 -12.76 -43.42
CA PRO A 970 5.29 -11.71 -44.35
C PRO A 970 4.17 -10.85 -43.76
N SER A 971 4.14 -9.57 -44.11
CA SER A 971 3.17 -8.59 -43.59
C SER A 971 1.70 -9.04 -43.73
N GLN A 972 1.38 -9.75 -44.80
CA GLN A 972 0.04 -10.29 -45.06
C GLN A 972 -0.42 -11.35 -44.03
N PHE A 973 0.52 -12.08 -43.41
CA PHE A 973 0.21 -13.11 -42.40
C PHE A 973 0.35 -12.58 -40.96
N ARG A 974 0.98 -11.41 -40.77
CA ARG A 974 1.25 -10.85 -39.44
C ARG A 974 -0.05 -10.51 -38.71
N GLU A 975 -0.99 -9.86 -39.40
CA GLU A 975 -2.30 -9.51 -38.84
C GLU A 975 -3.10 -10.77 -38.44
N LEU A 976 -3.11 -11.80 -39.29
CA LEU A 976 -3.77 -13.08 -38.97
C LEU A 976 -3.10 -13.81 -37.80
N SER A 977 -1.77 -13.79 -37.74
CA SER A 977 -1.01 -14.42 -36.65
C SER A 977 -1.26 -13.72 -35.32
N GLU A 978 -1.31 -12.39 -35.29
CA GLU A 978 -1.63 -11.60 -34.10
C GLU A 978 -3.07 -11.84 -33.65
N LYS A 979 -4.01 -11.93 -34.61
CA LYS A 979 -5.40 -12.28 -34.31
C LYS A 979 -5.51 -13.67 -33.69
N MET A 980 -4.85 -14.69 -34.24
CA MET A 980 -4.83 -16.06 -33.68
C MET A 980 -4.15 -16.12 -32.30
N LEU A 981 -3.02 -15.43 -32.14
CA LEU A 981 -2.27 -15.37 -30.87
C LEU A 981 -3.09 -14.73 -29.74
N SER A 982 -3.87 -13.68 -30.04
CA SER A 982 -4.75 -13.06 -29.05
C SER A 982 -5.79 -14.06 -28.49
N ARG A 983 -6.26 -15.01 -29.31
CA ARG A 983 -7.21 -16.06 -28.91
C ARG A 983 -6.59 -17.13 -28.03
N CYS A 984 -5.27 -17.31 -28.07
CA CYS A 984 -4.58 -18.28 -27.24
C CYS A 984 -4.53 -17.89 -25.76
N GLY A 985 -4.70 -16.59 -25.44
CA GLY A 985 -4.64 -16.09 -24.06
C GLY A 985 -3.35 -16.48 -23.34
N GLN A 986 -2.22 -16.49 -24.07
CA GLN A 986 -0.89 -16.88 -23.57
C GLN A 986 -0.77 -18.32 -23.02
N LEU A 987 -1.73 -19.20 -23.33
CA LEU A 987 -1.70 -20.61 -22.91
C LEU A 987 -0.86 -21.44 -23.91
N PRO A 988 0.23 -22.11 -23.49
CA PRO A 988 1.08 -22.90 -24.40
C PRO A 988 0.30 -23.93 -25.21
N LEU A 989 -0.61 -24.67 -24.55
CA LEU A 989 -1.44 -25.68 -25.21
C LEU A 989 -2.36 -25.09 -26.29
N ALA A 990 -2.86 -23.87 -26.10
CA ALA A 990 -3.70 -23.23 -27.11
C ALA A 990 -2.88 -22.88 -28.36
N ILE A 991 -1.67 -22.36 -28.15
CA ILE A 991 -0.72 -22.02 -29.21
C ILE A 991 -0.34 -23.28 -30.01
N THR A 992 -0.02 -24.39 -29.34
CA THR A 992 0.34 -25.63 -30.04
C THR A 992 -0.82 -26.19 -30.87
N VAL A 993 -2.04 -26.22 -30.32
CA VAL A 993 -3.22 -26.70 -31.04
C VAL A 993 -3.53 -25.82 -32.26
N ILE A 994 -3.48 -24.49 -32.13
CA ILE A 994 -3.73 -23.61 -33.27
C ILE A 994 -2.65 -23.77 -34.33
N THR A 995 -1.38 -23.79 -33.95
CA THR A 995 -0.27 -23.95 -34.91
C THR A 995 -0.29 -25.30 -35.61
N ASP A 996 -0.72 -26.38 -34.95
CA ASP A 996 -0.88 -27.71 -35.56
C ASP A 996 -2.07 -27.77 -36.55
N LEU A 997 -3.06 -26.89 -36.42
CA LEU A 997 -4.18 -26.77 -37.36
C LEU A 997 -3.83 -25.94 -38.61
N LEU A 998 -2.71 -25.20 -38.56
CA LEU A 998 -2.30 -24.35 -39.68
C LEU A 998 -1.75 -25.18 -40.84
N PRO A 999 -2.14 -24.83 -42.08
CA PRO A 999 -1.69 -25.52 -43.27
C PRO A 999 -0.18 -25.24 -43.48
N LYS A 1000 0.56 -26.27 -43.91
CA LYS A 1000 2.03 -26.22 -44.08
C LYS A 1000 2.48 -25.54 -45.38
N ASP A 1001 1.56 -24.94 -46.11
CA ASP A 1001 1.76 -24.14 -47.31
C ASP A 1001 1.42 -22.66 -47.06
N ARG A 1002 2.12 -21.75 -47.75
CA ARG A 1002 2.02 -20.28 -47.57
C ARG A 1002 0.82 -19.69 -48.31
N VAL A 1003 -0.34 -20.31 -48.18
CA VAL A 1003 -1.59 -19.87 -48.83
C VAL A 1003 -2.41 -19.08 -47.83
N LEU A 1004 -2.54 -17.77 -48.08
CA LEU A 1004 -3.24 -16.83 -47.19
C LEU A 1004 -4.71 -17.24 -46.97
N GLU A 1005 -5.36 -17.73 -48.01
CA GLU A 1005 -6.77 -18.17 -47.98
C GLU A 1005 -6.99 -19.36 -47.04
N GLU A 1006 -6.03 -20.28 -46.94
CA GLU A 1006 -6.14 -21.44 -46.03
C GLU A 1006 -5.86 -21.04 -44.58
N TRP A 1007 -4.92 -20.12 -44.34
CA TRP A 1007 -4.72 -19.50 -43.02
C TRP A 1007 -5.94 -18.71 -42.57
N GLN A 1008 -6.56 -17.96 -43.47
CA GLN A 1008 -7.81 -17.25 -43.21
C GLN A 1008 -8.93 -18.23 -42.84
N LYS A 1009 -9.07 -19.35 -43.56
CA LYS A 1009 -10.08 -20.38 -43.21
C LYS A 1009 -9.89 -20.94 -41.81
N VAL A 1010 -8.64 -21.17 -41.38
CA VAL A 1010 -8.33 -21.62 -40.02
C VAL A 1010 -8.64 -20.51 -39.01
N CYS A 1011 -8.26 -19.27 -39.29
CA CYS A 1011 -8.59 -18.10 -38.47
C CYS A 1011 -10.10 -17.98 -38.27
N ASP A 1012 -10.87 -18.02 -39.37
CA ASP A 1012 -12.33 -17.96 -39.38
C ASP A 1012 -12.96 -19.17 -38.68
N SER A 1013 -12.31 -20.34 -38.72
CA SER A 1013 -12.76 -21.54 -37.98
C SER A 1013 -12.57 -21.36 -36.48
N ILE A 1014 -11.42 -20.85 -36.05
CA ILE A 1014 -11.09 -20.55 -34.65
C ILE A 1014 -12.02 -19.45 -34.13
N GLU A 1015 -12.28 -18.41 -34.93
CA GLU A 1015 -13.23 -17.35 -34.60
C GLU A 1015 -14.66 -17.88 -34.42
N ARG A 1016 -15.04 -18.91 -35.17
CA ARG A 1016 -16.31 -19.62 -35.01
C ARG A 1016 -16.30 -20.67 -33.88
N GLY A 1017 -15.20 -20.79 -33.13
CA GLY A 1017 -15.04 -21.74 -32.02
C GLY A 1017 -14.75 -23.19 -32.45
N ASN A 1018 -14.53 -23.44 -33.74
CA ASN A 1018 -14.26 -24.75 -34.30
C ASN A 1018 -12.75 -25.04 -34.26
N GLY A 1019 -12.34 -26.18 -33.67
CA GLY A 1019 -10.94 -26.61 -33.57
C GLY A 1019 -10.32 -26.51 -32.17
N MET A 1020 -11.00 -25.83 -31.23
CA MET A 1020 -10.53 -25.67 -29.84
C MET A 1020 -11.01 -26.78 -28.88
N GLU A 1021 -11.60 -27.87 -29.39
CA GLU A 1021 -12.24 -28.93 -28.58
C GLU A 1021 -11.25 -29.63 -27.63
N ASN A 1022 -10.00 -29.80 -28.06
CA ASN A 1022 -8.96 -30.40 -27.22
C ASN A 1022 -8.56 -29.46 -26.07
N ILE A 1023 -8.48 -28.15 -26.31
CA ILE A 1023 -8.21 -27.15 -25.26
C ILE A 1023 -9.39 -27.08 -24.29
N ARG A 1024 -10.63 -27.05 -24.81
CA ARG A 1024 -11.85 -27.11 -23.99
C ARG A 1024 -11.86 -28.35 -23.11
N ARG A 1025 -11.51 -29.52 -23.64
CA ARG A 1025 -11.41 -30.76 -22.86
C ARG A 1025 -10.38 -30.64 -21.73
N VAL A 1026 -9.22 -30.04 -21.97
CA VAL A 1026 -8.15 -29.89 -20.96
C VAL A 1026 -8.52 -28.88 -19.87
N LEU A 1027 -9.08 -27.73 -20.25
CA LEU A 1027 -9.57 -26.71 -19.32
C LEU A 1027 -10.80 -27.20 -18.55
N LYS A 1028 -11.68 -27.99 -19.17
CA LYS A 1028 -12.85 -28.61 -18.53
C LYS A 1028 -12.46 -29.42 -17.30
N HIS A 1029 -11.34 -30.14 -17.37
CA HIS A 1029 -10.87 -30.85 -16.18
C HIS A 1029 -10.55 -29.91 -15.01
N SER A 1030 -9.99 -28.72 -15.25
CA SER A 1030 -9.76 -27.71 -14.21
C SER A 1030 -11.05 -27.05 -13.72
N TYR A 1031 -12.08 -26.98 -14.56
CA TYR A 1031 -13.43 -26.58 -14.14
C TYR A 1031 -14.07 -27.65 -13.24
N ASP A 1032 -14.00 -28.93 -13.65
CA ASP A 1032 -14.57 -30.06 -12.91
C ASP A 1032 -13.93 -30.22 -11.50
N ASP A 1033 -12.75 -29.65 -11.27
CA ASP A 1033 -12.03 -29.67 -9.99
C ASP A 1033 -12.52 -28.62 -8.98
N LEU A 1034 -13.19 -27.58 -9.46
CA LEU A 1034 -13.67 -26.50 -8.59
C LEU A 1034 -14.83 -27.00 -7.73
N PRO A 1035 -14.97 -26.50 -6.48
CA PRO A 1035 -16.17 -26.75 -5.69
C PRO A 1035 -17.44 -26.33 -6.45
N PRO A 1036 -18.60 -26.98 -6.21
CA PRO A 1036 -19.84 -26.71 -6.95
C PRO A 1036 -20.25 -25.23 -6.92
N ASP A 1037 -20.02 -24.53 -5.81
CA ASP A 1037 -20.35 -23.10 -5.69
C ASP A 1037 -19.41 -22.24 -6.56
N LEU A 1038 -18.11 -22.54 -6.61
CA LEU A 1038 -17.15 -21.87 -7.49
C LEU A 1038 -17.39 -22.19 -8.97
N GLN A 1039 -17.80 -23.41 -9.31
CA GLN A 1039 -18.20 -23.77 -10.67
C GLN A 1039 -19.34 -22.88 -11.17
N ARG A 1040 -20.34 -22.63 -10.30
CA ARG A 1040 -21.47 -21.76 -10.62
C ARG A 1040 -21.05 -20.28 -10.73
N CYS A 1041 -20.16 -19.82 -9.84
CA CYS A 1041 -19.55 -18.49 -9.93
C CYS A 1041 -18.75 -18.29 -11.22
N LEU A 1042 -17.97 -19.30 -11.62
CA LEU A 1042 -17.20 -19.29 -12.86
C LEU A 1042 -18.09 -19.37 -14.11
N LEU A 1043 -19.16 -20.19 -14.12
CA LEU A 1043 -20.13 -20.18 -15.23
C LEU A 1043 -20.85 -18.83 -15.35
N CYS A 1044 -21.08 -18.10 -14.26
CA CYS A 1044 -21.69 -16.77 -14.29
C CYS A 1044 -20.85 -15.77 -15.10
N LEU A 1045 -19.54 -15.98 -15.19
CA LEU A 1045 -18.65 -15.16 -16.02
C LEU A 1045 -18.89 -15.32 -17.52
N SER A 1046 -19.60 -16.38 -17.95
CA SER A 1046 -20.06 -16.56 -19.33
C SER A 1046 -21.09 -15.50 -19.75
N ILE A 1047 -21.42 -14.53 -18.89
CA ILE A 1047 -22.30 -13.43 -19.23
C ILE A 1047 -21.54 -12.33 -19.96
N PHE A 1048 -20.27 -12.08 -19.61
CA PHE A 1048 -19.48 -10.95 -20.11
C PHE A 1048 -18.88 -11.19 -21.50
N PRO A 1049 -18.85 -10.16 -22.38
CA PRO A 1049 -18.21 -10.28 -23.69
C PRO A 1049 -16.69 -10.46 -23.57
N GLU A 1050 -16.07 -10.86 -24.68
CA GLU A 1050 -14.61 -10.99 -24.76
C GLU A 1050 -13.93 -9.63 -24.51
N GLY A 1051 -12.84 -9.63 -23.73
CA GLY A 1051 -12.10 -8.42 -23.39
C GLY A 1051 -12.70 -7.58 -22.26
N TYR A 1052 -13.87 -7.95 -21.72
CA TYR A 1052 -14.55 -7.18 -20.67
C TYR A 1052 -13.73 -7.11 -19.37
N GLU A 1053 -13.67 -5.91 -18.81
CA GLU A 1053 -12.96 -5.58 -17.58
C GLU A 1053 -13.88 -5.73 -16.37
N ILE A 1054 -13.44 -6.50 -15.39
CA ILE A 1054 -14.25 -6.97 -14.26
C ILE A 1054 -13.61 -6.47 -12.97
N GLY A 1055 -14.34 -5.63 -12.24
CA GLY A 1055 -13.97 -5.26 -10.88
C GLY A 1055 -14.31 -6.39 -9.91
N ARG A 1056 -13.39 -6.71 -8.98
CA ARG A 1056 -13.57 -7.76 -7.97
C ARG A 1056 -14.89 -7.60 -7.19
N ASP A 1057 -15.10 -6.43 -6.61
CA ASP A 1057 -16.22 -6.21 -5.69
C ASP A 1057 -17.57 -6.28 -6.42
N SER A 1058 -17.63 -5.77 -7.66
CA SER A 1058 -18.81 -5.85 -8.53
C SER A 1058 -19.19 -7.30 -8.88
N LEU A 1059 -18.20 -8.17 -9.10
CA LEU A 1059 -18.45 -9.58 -9.41
C LEU A 1059 -18.94 -10.35 -8.18
N VAL A 1060 -18.36 -10.07 -7.01
CA VAL A 1060 -18.76 -10.68 -5.74
C VAL A 1060 -20.19 -10.28 -5.36
N GLN A 1061 -20.54 -9.00 -5.50
CA GLN A 1061 -21.91 -8.52 -5.28
C GLN A 1061 -22.91 -9.18 -6.23
N ARG A 1062 -22.56 -9.32 -7.51
CA ARG A 1062 -23.39 -10.06 -8.46
C ARG A 1062 -23.62 -11.51 -8.03
N TRP A 1063 -22.57 -12.21 -7.59
CA TRP A 1063 -22.70 -13.59 -7.12
C TRP A 1063 -23.60 -13.72 -5.89
N MET A 1064 -23.56 -12.75 -4.98
CA MET A 1064 -24.48 -12.70 -3.84
C MET A 1064 -25.92 -12.43 -4.28
N ALA A 1065 -26.13 -11.47 -5.19
CA ALA A 1065 -27.47 -11.11 -5.66
C ALA A 1065 -28.17 -12.24 -6.43
N GLU A 1066 -27.41 -13.04 -7.18
CA GLU A 1066 -27.89 -14.23 -7.89
C GLU A 1066 -27.96 -15.49 -7.00
N ASP A 1067 -27.75 -15.35 -5.68
CA ASP A 1067 -27.71 -16.43 -4.68
C ASP A 1067 -26.75 -17.60 -5.09
N LEU A 1068 -25.66 -17.26 -5.79
CA LEU A 1068 -24.62 -18.19 -6.23
C LEU A 1068 -23.68 -18.58 -5.08
N ILE A 1069 -23.53 -17.71 -4.09
CA ILE A 1069 -22.75 -17.95 -2.86
C ILE A 1069 -23.71 -18.09 -1.68
N ARG A 1070 -23.56 -19.16 -0.91
CA ARG A 1070 -24.39 -19.44 0.26
C ARG A 1070 -23.53 -19.78 1.46
N GLY A 1071 -23.44 -18.85 2.40
CA GLY A 1071 -22.68 -19.00 3.64
C GLY A 1071 -23.39 -19.89 4.66
N LYS A 1072 -22.62 -20.48 5.57
CA LYS A 1072 -23.14 -21.12 6.78
C LYS A 1072 -23.56 -20.03 7.79
N HIS A 1073 -24.44 -20.36 8.75
CA HIS A 1073 -24.95 -19.38 9.72
C HIS A 1073 -23.80 -18.62 10.43
N GLY A 1074 -23.81 -17.29 10.34
CA GLY A 1074 -22.82 -16.40 10.96
C GLY A 1074 -21.58 -16.10 10.11
N GLN A 1075 -21.43 -16.72 8.94
CA GLN A 1075 -20.32 -16.46 8.02
C GLN A 1075 -20.58 -15.22 7.15
N ASN A 1076 -19.59 -14.36 6.99
CA ASN A 1076 -19.67 -13.20 6.13
C ASN A 1076 -19.67 -13.63 4.64
N LEU A 1077 -20.76 -13.34 3.91
CA LEU A 1077 -20.91 -13.71 2.50
C LEU A 1077 -19.94 -12.94 1.59
N GLN A 1078 -19.57 -11.71 1.97
CA GLN A 1078 -18.62 -10.89 1.23
C GLN A 1078 -17.22 -11.50 1.30
N GLU A 1079 -16.74 -11.84 2.50
CA GLU A 1079 -15.44 -12.52 2.69
C GLU A 1079 -15.41 -13.89 1.99
N LEU A 1080 -16.53 -14.63 2.02
CA LEU A 1080 -16.65 -15.90 1.30
C LEU A 1080 -16.56 -15.70 -0.22
N GLY A 1081 -17.20 -14.66 -0.75
CA GLY A 1081 -17.15 -14.32 -2.17
C GLY A 1081 -15.78 -13.81 -2.61
N GLU A 1082 -15.09 -13.02 -1.78
CA GLU A 1082 -13.71 -12.60 -2.02
C GLU A 1082 -12.75 -13.79 -2.00
N SER A 1083 -12.94 -14.74 -1.07
CA SER A 1083 -12.19 -15.99 -1.06
C SER A 1083 -12.40 -16.79 -2.35
N TYR A 1084 -13.63 -16.90 -2.85
CA TYR A 1084 -13.93 -17.57 -4.11
C TYR A 1084 -13.31 -16.83 -5.31
N PHE A 1085 -13.35 -15.50 -5.30
CA PHE A 1085 -12.70 -14.68 -6.32
C PHE A 1085 -11.19 -14.92 -6.34
N SER A 1086 -10.53 -14.84 -5.17
CA SER A 1086 -9.11 -15.12 -5.02
C SER A 1086 -8.77 -16.54 -5.48
N GLU A 1087 -9.61 -17.54 -5.25
CA GLU A 1087 -9.39 -18.89 -5.74
C GLU A 1087 -9.45 -18.99 -7.28
N LEU A 1088 -10.37 -18.26 -7.93
CA LEU A 1088 -10.44 -18.18 -9.40
C LEU A 1088 -9.25 -17.42 -10.01
N VAL A 1089 -8.75 -16.39 -9.34
CA VAL A 1089 -7.52 -15.68 -9.73
C VAL A 1089 -6.29 -16.56 -9.52
N ASN A 1090 -6.17 -17.19 -8.34
CA ASN A 1090 -5.06 -18.08 -7.99
C ASN A 1090 -4.96 -19.30 -8.90
N SER A 1091 -6.10 -19.73 -9.45
CA SER A 1091 -6.16 -20.82 -10.42
C SER A 1091 -5.88 -20.37 -11.86
N ASN A 1092 -5.71 -19.07 -12.15
CA ASN A 1092 -5.60 -18.47 -13.50
C ASN A 1092 -6.86 -18.65 -14.37
N MET A 1093 -8.04 -18.81 -13.76
CA MET A 1093 -9.32 -18.79 -14.48
C MET A 1093 -9.80 -17.36 -14.77
N ILE A 1094 -9.28 -16.38 -14.00
CA ILE A 1094 -9.45 -14.93 -14.16
C ILE A 1094 -8.07 -14.28 -13.95
N GLN A 1095 -7.74 -13.21 -14.68
CA GLN A 1095 -6.41 -12.59 -14.67
C GLN A 1095 -6.46 -11.09 -14.31
N PRO A 1096 -5.50 -10.55 -13.55
CA PRO A 1096 -5.38 -9.10 -13.30
C PRO A 1096 -4.80 -8.33 -14.51
N ILE A 1097 -5.11 -7.03 -14.64
CA ILE A 1097 -4.74 -6.15 -15.76
C ILE A 1097 -3.93 -4.91 -15.33
N GLU A 1098 -4.31 -4.24 -14.23
CA GLU A 1098 -3.67 -2.99 -13.77
C GLU A 1098 -3.23 -3.08 -12.31
N PHE A 1099 -2.08 -2.46 -12.01
CA PHE A 1099 -1.49 -2.33 -10.67
C PHE A 1099 -1.45 -0.85 -10.27
N ASP A 1100 -1.81 -0.51 -9.04
CA ASP A 1100 -1.61 0.85 -8.52
C ASP A 1100 -0.12 1.13 -8.23
N GLY A 1101 0.23 2.39 -7.95
CA GLY A 1101 1.60 2.81 -7.59
C GLY A 1101 2.16 2.18 -6.29
N SER A 1102 1.39 1.31 -5.62
CA SER A 1102 1.78 0.47 -4.49
C SER A 1102 1.86 -1.03 -4.84
N GLY A 1103 1.49 -1.42 -6.06
CA GLY A 1103 1.51 -2.78 -6.58
C GLY A 1103 0.25 -3.63 -6.31
N ARG A 1104 -0.93 -3.03 -6.07
CA ARG A 1104 -2.20 -3.78 -5.86
C ARG A 1104 -3.07 -3.88 -7.13
N ASP A 1105 -3.63 -5.07 -7.36
CA ASP A 1105 -4.43 -5.44 -8.54
C ASP A 1105 -5.84 -4.80 -8.54
N LEU A 1106 -6.12 -3.90 -9.49
CA LEU A 1106 -7.36 -3.09 -9.54
C LEU A 1106 -8.46 -3.67 -10.47
N VAL A 1107 -8.09 -4.28 -11.61
CA VAL A 1107 -9.03 -4.69 -12.67
C VAL A 1107 -8.67 -6.08 -13.21
N TYR A 1108 -9.68 -6.91 -13.53
CA TYR A 1108 -9.50 -8.29 -13.96
C TYR A 1108 -10.19 -8.62 -15.29
N ARG A 1109 -9.76 -9.67 -15.99
CA ARG A 1109 -10.35 -10.16 -17.25
C ARG A 1109 -10.44 -11.69 -17.26
N VAL A 1110 -11.46 -12.21 -17.92
CA VAL A 1110 -11.56 -13.65 -18.20
C VAL A 1110 -10.74 -13.96 -19.46
N PRO A 1111 -9.78 -14.91 -19.41
CA PRO A 1111 -9.01 -15.30 -20.59
C PRO A 1111 -9.94 -15.86 -21.68
N VAL A 1112 -9.66 -15.55 -22.95
CA VAL A 1112 -10.53 -15.93 -24.08
C VAL A 1112 -10.81 -17.43 -24.13
N THR A 1113 -9.79 -18.26 -23.90
CA THR A 1113 -9.91 -19.73 -23.87
C THR A 1113 -10.78 -20.24 -22.73
N THR A 1114 -10.73 -19.60 -21.56
CA THR A 1114 -11.62 -19.88 -20.41
C THR A 1114 -13.04 -19.42 -20.72
N LEU A 1115 -13.20 -18.23 -21.30
CA LEU A 1115 -14.50 -17.69 -21.71
C LEU A 1115 -15.21 -18.61 -22.71
N ASP A 1116 -14.49 -19.12 -23.72
CA ASP A 1116 -15.03 -20.07 -24.70
C ASP A 1116 -15.53 -21.36 -24.06
N LEU A 1117 -14.79 -21.90 -23.08
CA LEU A 1117 -15.20 -23.10 -22.35
C LEU A 1117 -16.47 -22.84 -21.53
N ILE A 1118 -16.48 -21.78 -20.72
CA ILE A 1118 -17.63 -21.52 -19.83
C ILE A 1118 -18.87 -21.14 -20.64
N VAL A 1119 -18.74 -20.51 -21.81
CA VAL A 1119 -19.84 -20.27 -22.75
C VAL A 1119 -20.42 -21.58 -23.26
N ASP A 1120 -19.58 -22.52 -23.71
CA ASP A 1120 -20.03 -23.84 -24.18
C ASP A 1120 -20.69 -24.66 -23.07
N LEU A 1121 -20.09 -24.72 -21.87
CA LEU A 1121 -20.67 -25.41 -20.71
C LEU A 1121 -21.99 -24.79 -20.28
N SER A 1122 -22.06 -23.46 -20.22
CA SER A 1122 -23.25 -22.71 -19.85
C SER A 1122 -24.41 -22.96 -20.82
N ILE A 1123 -24.12 -23.09 -22.13
CA ILE A 1123 -25.12 -23.48 -23.14
C ILE A 1123 -25.58 -24.93 -22.94
N ARG A 1124 -24.65 -25.87 -22.71
CA ARG A 1124 -24.99 -27.30 -22.52
C ARG A 1124 -25.82 -27.55 -21.26
N GLU A 1125 -25.55 -26.79 -20.20
CA GLU A 1125 -26.23 -26.89 -18.91
C GLU A 1125 -27.45 -25.96 -18.79
N ASN A 1126 -27.74 -25.15 -19.83
CA ASN A 1126 -28.74 -24.08 -19.81
C ASN A 1126 -28.57 -23.12 -18.62
N PHE A 1127 -27.32 -22.84 -18.21
CA PHE A 1127 -27.00 -21.99 -17.07
C PHE A 1127 -27.16 -20.49 -17.39
N VAL A 1128 -26.69 -20.06 -18.57
CA VAL A 1128 -26.91 -18.74 -19.17
C VAL A 1128 -27.28 -18.93 -20.65
N THR A 1129 -28.37 -18.27 -21.06
CA THR A 1129 -28.72 -18.15 -22.48
C THR A 1129 -27.99 -16.95 -23.07
N ILE A 1130 -27.13 -17.17 -24.07
CA ILE A 1130 -26.30 -16.12 -24.69
C ILE A 1130 -26.73 -15.95 -26.15
N LEU A 1131 -26.93 -14.71 -26.59
CA LEU A 1131 -27.24 -14.36 -27.99
C LEU A 1131 -26.16 -13.40 -28.51
N PRO A 1132 -25.64 -13.60 -29.75
CA PRO A 1132 -26.18 -14.38 -30.88
C PRO A 1132 -25.67 -15.83 -31.00
N SER A 1133 -24.97 -16.38 -30.00
CA SER A 1133 -24.26 -17.66 -30.13
C SER A 1133 -25.16 -18.89 -30.38
N LEU A 1134 -26.48 -18.76 -30.24
CA LEU A 1134 -27.45 -19.82 -30.52
C LEU A 1134 -27.97 -19.72 -31.96
N GLN A 1135 -27.64 -20.69 -32.81
CA GLN A 1135 -28.38 -20.96 -34.07
C GLN A 1135 -29.81 -21.51 -33.83
N ARG A 1136 -30.36 -21.40 -32.60
CA ARG A 1136 -31.67 -21.92 -32.23
C ARG A 1136 -32.72 -20.81 -32.27
N THR A 1137 -33.76 -21.00 -33.08
CA THR A 1137 -34.90 -20.10 -33.21
C THR A 1137 -36.00 -20.31 -32.16
N ASP A 1138 -35.93 -21.40 -31.38
CA ASP A 1138 -36.93 -21.78 -30.38
C ASP A 1138 -36.32 -21.69 -28.97
N LEU A 1139 -36.55 -20.58 -28.28
CA LEU A 1139 -36.15 -20.36 -26.88
C LEU A 1139 -37.27 -20.83 -25.92
N PRO A 1140 -36.93 -21.46 -24.77
CA PRO A 1140 -37.92 -21.80 -23.75
C PRO A 1140 -38.55 -20.54 -23.13
N SER A 1141 -39.78 -20.66 -22.64
CA SER A 1141 -40.55 -19.53 -22.07
C SER A 1141 -40.00 -19.01 -20.73
N GLU A 1142 -39.16 -19.80 -20.04
CA GLU A 1142 -38.51 -19.44 -18.77
C GLU A 1142 -36.99 -19.58 -18.92
N VAL A 1143 -36.24 -18.52 -18.60
CA VAL A 1143 -34.77 -18.47 -18.72
C VAL A 1143 -34.18 -17.83 -17.46
N GLN A 1144 -33.32 -18.53 -16.72
CA GLN A 1144 -32.80 -17.99 -15.46
C GLN A 1144 -31.85 -16.78 -15.69
N ARG A 1145 -30.87 -16.90 -16.59
CA ARG A 1145 -29.90 -15.85 -16.91
C ARG A 1145 -29.83 -15.63 -18.43
N LEU A 1146 -29.96 -14.39 -18.87
CA LEU A 1146 -29.95 -14.00 -20.29
C LEU A 1146 -28.88 -12.94 -20.54
N SER A 1147 -27.97 -13.20 -21.47
CA SER A 1147 -26.94 -12.24 -21.91
C SER A 1147 -27.08 -11.94 -23.41
N LEU A 1148 -27.26 -10.67 -23.76
CA LEU A 1148 -27.30 -10.18 -25.14
C LEU A 1148 -26.01 -9.43 -25.45
N ARG A 1149 -25.20 -9.99 -26.35
CA ARG A 1149 -23.91 -9.43 -26.76
C ARG A 1149 -24.06 -8.92 -28.20
N GLY A 1150 -24.37 -7.63 -28.36
CA GLY A 1150 -24.39 -6.89 -29.64
C GLY A 1150 -24.66 -7.71 -30.92
N SER A 1151 -25.94 -7.94 -31.24
CA SER A 1151 -26.38 -8.48 -32.53
C SER A 1151 -27.55 -7.64 -33.05
N ASN A 1152 -27.38 -7.02 -34.22
CA ASN A 1152 -28.41 -6.21 -34.90
C ASN A 1152 -29.47 -7.06 -35.63
N ASN A 1153 -29.60 -8.35 -35.30
CA ASN A 1153 -30.42 -9.27 -36.07
C ASN A 1153 -31.89 -9.26 -35.61
N LYS A 1154 -32.76 -8.59 -36.38
CA LYS A 1154 -34.21 -8.44 -36.09
C LYS A 1154 -34.96 -9.76 -35.88
N HIS A 1155 -34.43 -10.89 -36.36
CA HIS A 1155 -35.02 -12.21 -36.13
C HIS A 1155 -34.76 -12.77 -34.73
N GLU A 1156 -33.60 -12.49 -34.13
CA GLU A 1156 -33.23 -12.93 -32.78
C GLU A 1156 -33.98 -12.13 -31.71
N LEU A 1157 -34.14 -10.82 -31.94
CA LEU A 1157 -34.93 -9.91 -31.11
C LEU A 1157 -36.43 -10.27 -31.07
N LYS A 1158 -36.93 -11.03 -32.05
CA LYS A 1158 -38.31 -11.56 -32.03
C LYS A 1158 -38.47 -12.80 -31.16
N ALA A 1159 -37.43 -13.63 -31.02
CA ALA A 1159 -37.49 -14.85 -30.21
C ALA A 1159 -37.56 -14.53 -28.70
N ILE A 1160 -36.97 -13.41 -28.28
CA ILE A 1160 -36.98 -12.93 -26.88
C ILE A 1160 -38.36 -12.40 -26.44
N LYS A 1161 -39.25 -12.03 -27.38
CA LYS A 1161 -40.59 -11.48 -27.07
C LYS A 1161 -41.51 -12.45 -26.32
N ASN A 1162 -41.20 -13.74 -26.36
CA ASN A 1162 -42.00 -14.81 -25.75
C ASN A 1162 -41.37 -15.36 -24.46
N ILE A 1163 -40.37 -14.66 -23.90
CA ILE A 1163 -39.73 -15.02 -22.63
C ILE A 1163 -40.30 -14.13 -21.53
N ASP A 1164 -40.99 -14.75 -20.57
CA ASP A 1164 -41.80 -14.04 -19.58
C ASP A 1164 -41.12 -14.03 -18.20
N GLN A 1165 -40.25 -15.00 -17.93
CA GLN A 1165 -39.53 -15.12 -16.65
C GLN A 1165 -38.01 -15.12 -16.87
N VAL A 1166 -37.36 -14.04 -16.43
CA VAL A 1166 -35.90 -13.90 -16.37
C VAL A 1166 -35.47 -13.40 -15.00
N SER A 1167 -34.45 -14.04 -14.41
CA SER A 1167 -33.91 -13.63 -13.09
C SER A 1167 -32.62 -12.82 -13.18
N SER A 1168 -31.84 -12.95 -14.25
CA SER A 1168 -30.65 -12.12 -14.50
C SER A 1168 -30.61 -11.73 -15.97
N LEU A 1169 -30.55 -10.44 -16.28
CA LEU A 1169 -30.51 -9.90 -17.64
C LEU A 1169 -29.26 -9.06 -17.81
N SER A 1170 -28.49 -9.29 -18.87
CA SER A 1170 -27.30 -8.49 -19.18
C SER A 1170 -27.27 -8.10 -20.65
N LEU A 1171 -27.20 -6.80 -20.91
CA LEU A 1171 -27.20 -6.20 -22.24
C LEU A 1171 -25.86 -5.49 -22.45
N PHE A 1172 -25.15 -5.89 -23.50
CA PHE A 1172 -23.87 -5.32 -23.90
C PHE A 1172 -23.95 -4.71 -25.31
N ASN A 1173 -23.23 -3.61 -25.54
CA ASN A 1173 -23.01 -2.97 -26.86
C ASN A 1173 -24.25 -2.40 -27.56
N GLY A 1174 -25.11 -1.70 -26.82
CA GLY A 1174 -26.23 -0.97 -27.42
C GLY A 1174 -27.30 -1.88 -28.03
N ALA A 1175 -27.52 -3.07 -27.46
CA ALA A 1175 -28.74 -3.82 -27.72
C ALA A 1175 -29.91 -3.14 -27.00
N GLY A 1176 -30.80 -2.47 -27.75
CA GLY A 1176 -31.99 -1.81 -27.21
C GLY A 1176 -32.97 -2.79 -26.55
N LEU A 1177 -33.70 -2.32 -25.54
CA LEU A 1177 -34.74 -3.12 -24.86
C LEU A 1177 -35.96 -3.30 -25.79
N MET A 1178 -36.30 -4.55 -26.10
CA MET A 1178 -37.38 -4.89 -27.05
C MET A 1178 -38.79 -4.89 -26.45
N GLN A 1179 -38.90 -4.90 -25.12
CA GLN A 1179 -40.16 -4.88 -24.37
C GLN A 1179 -39.98 -4.22 -23.00
N PRO A 1180 -41.05 -3.66 -22.40
CA PRO A 1180 -40.95 -2.99 -21.11
C PRO A 1180 -40.43 -3.92 -20.01
N LEU A 1181 -39.51 -3.43 -19.19
CA LEU A 1181 -38.90 -4.18 -18.09
C LEU A 1181 -39.95 -4.74 -17.11
N SER A 1182 -41.10 -4.08 -16.98
CA SER A 1182 -42.22 -4.49 -16.13
C SER A 1182 -42.80 -5.87 -16.41
N LYS A 1183 -42.48 -6.47 -17.56
CA LYS A 1183 -42.87 -7.85 -17.86
C LYS A 1183 -42.01 -8.91 -17.16
N PHE A 1184 -40.79 -8.58 -16.75
CA PHE A 1184 -39.86 -9.53 -16.15
C PHE A 1184 -39.99 -9.60 -14.62
N GLN A 1185 -41.18 -9.88 -14.07
CA GLN A 1185 -41.47 -9.80 -12.62
C GLN A 1185 -40.58 -10.67 -11.71
N GLY A 1186 -39.76 -11.57 -12.27
CA GLY A 1186 -38.77 -12.39 -11.54
C GLY A 1186 -37.35 -11.85 -11.52
N LEU A 1187 -37.08 -10.67 -12.10
CA LEU A 1187 -35.72 -10.17 -12.33
C LEU A 1187 -35.04 -9.77 -11.01
N GLN A 1188 -33.89 -10.39 -10.74
CA GLN A 1188 -33.01 -10.14 -9.60
C GLN A 1188 -31.75 -9.36 -10.01
N VAL A 1189 -31.26 -9.54 -11.24
CA VAL A 1189 -30.07 -8.85 -11.72
C VAL A 1189 -30.32 -8.21 -13.08
N LEU A 1190 -29.94 -6.95 -13.24
CA LEU A 1190 -29.99 -6.22 -14.50
C LEU A 1190 -28.63 -5.55 -14.76
N HIS A 1191 -28.00 -5.81 -15.89
CA HIS A 1191 -26.72 -5.21 -16.26
C HIS A 1191 -26.85 -4.60 -17.65
N LEU A 1192 -26.66 -3.30 -17.79
CA LEU A 1192 -26.83 -2.54 -19.01
C LEU A 1192 -25.55 -1.74 -19.30
N GLN A 1193 -24.60 -2.31 -20.05
CA GLN A 1193 -23.31 -1.66 -20.31
C GLN A 1193 -23.08 -1.45 -21.81
N LYS A 1194 -22.56 -0.29 -22.21
CA LYS A 1194 -21.96 -0.07 -23.52
C LYS A 1194 -20.48 -0.42 -23.40
N CYS A 1195 -19.97 -1.43 -24.13
CA CYS A 1195 -18.53 -1.50 -24.31
C CYS A 1195 -18.18 -0.49 -25.39
N ASP A 1196 -17.34 0.48 -25.05
CA ASP A 1196 -16.62 1.21 -26.08
C ASP A 1196 -15.77 0.17 -26.81
N SER A 1197 -16.04 0.03 -28.12
CA SER A 1197 -15.28 -0.89 -28.96
C SER A 1197 -13.80 -0.61 -28.78
N VAL A 1198 -13.05 -1.66 -28.50
CA VAL A 1198 -11.59 -1.80 -28.64
C VAL A 1198 -11.04 -0.68 -29.54
N LYS A 1199 -10.17 0.17 -28.99
CA LYS A 1199 -9.30 1.02 -29.81
C LYS A 1199 -8.53 0.07 -30.73
N ASN A 1200 -8.97 -0.03 -31.98
CA ASN A 1200 -8.10 -0.52 -33.03
C ASN A 1200 -6.99 0.51 -33.15
N GLU A 1201 -5.84 0.23 -32.55
CA GLU A 1201 -4.58 0.85 -32.94
C GLU A 1201 -4.31 0.45 -34.39
N GLY A 1202 -4.76 1.30 -35.31
CA GLY A 1202 -4.66 1.03 -36.73
C GLY A 1202 -5.62 1.89 -37.53
N ASP A 1203 -5.53 3.22 -37.38
CA ASP A 1203 -5.84 4.16 -38.47
C ASP A 1203 -5.57 5.61 -38.03
N SER A 1204 -4.31 6.04 -38.12
CA SER A 1204 -3.99 7.46 -38.30
C SER A 1204 -2.63 7.65 -38.96
N VAL A 1205 -2.54 7.40 -40.26
CA VAL A 1205 -1.52 8.01 -41.13
C VAL A 1205 -2.15 8.41 -42.46
N LYS A 1206 -2.10 9.73 -42.75
CA LYS A 1206 -2.16 10.43 -44.06
C LYS A 1206 -3.52 10.67 -44.73
N ASN A 1207 -4.01 11.92 -44.74
CA ASN A 1207 -3.66 12.98 -45.73
C ASN A 1207 -4.79 14.03 -45.85
N GLU A 1208 -4.41 15.31 -45.92
CA GLU A 1208 -5.26 16.38 -46.41
C GLU A 1208 -5.45 16.32 -47.95
N ARG A 1209 -6.58 16.90 -48.39
CA ARG A 1209 -6.96 17.37 -49.74
C ARG A 1209 -7.54 16.31 -50.69
N ASP A 1210 -8.86 16.32 -50.83
CA ASP A 1210 -9.50 16.79 -52.08
C ASP A 1210 -11.02 16.95 -51.91
N SER A 1211 -11.51 18.07 -52.43
CA SER A 1211 -12.91 18.46 -52.46
C SER A 1211 -13.63 17.90 -53.69
N VAL A 1212 -14.59 16.97 -53.53
CA VAL A 1212 -15.73 16.82 -54.45
C VAL A 1212 -16.97 16.32 -53.68
N LYS A 1213 -18.07 17.04 -53.86
CA LYS A 1213 -19.42 16.73 -53.37
C LYS A 1213 -19.84 15.30 -53.77
N ASN A 1214 -20.28 14.52 -52.81
CA ASN A 1214 -21.29 13.49 -53.03
C ASN A 1214 -22.26 13.51 -51.85
N GLU A 1215 -23.54 13.71 -52.17
CA GLU A 1215 -24.68 13.62 -51.28
C GLU A 1215 -24.75 12.20 -50.71
N GLY A 1216 -24.13 12.01 -49.54
CA GLY A 1216 -24.22 10.78 -48.77
C GLY A 1216 -25.40 10.87 -47.81
N VAL A 1217 -26.42 10.04 -48.04
CA VAL A 1217 -27.45 9.72 -47.07
C VAL A 1217 -26.75 9.28 -45.78
N SER A 1218 -26.78 10.13 -44.75
CA SER A 1218 -26.43 9.72 -43.41
C SER A 1218 -27.49 8.74 -42.94
N VAL A 1219 -27.24 7.44 -43.04
CA VAL A 1219 -27.90 6.50 -42.14
C VAL A 1219 -27.28 6.73 -40.77
N LYS A 1220 -27.90 7.65 -40.02
CA LYS A 1220 -27.73 7.76 -38.58
C LYS A 1220 -28.11 6.42 -37.98
N ASN A 1221 -27.12 5.60 -37.61
CA ASN A 1221 -27.32 4.54 -36.63
C ASN A 1221 -27.34 5.16 -35.21
N GLU A 1222 -28.18 6.16 -34.99
CA GLU A 1222 -28.53 6.72 -33.66
C GLU A 1222 -29.74 5.96 -33.04
N GLY A 1223 -30.10 4.81 -33.61
CA GLY A 1223 -31.36 4.12 -33.35
C GLY A 1223 -31.43 3.31 -32.06
N ASP A 1224 -30.37 2.58 -31.69
CA ASP A 1224 -30.55 1.38 -30.86
C ASP A 1224 -29.87 1.40 -29.47
N SER A 1225 -29.32 2.53 -29.02
CA SER A 1225 -28.80 2.63 -27.63
C SER A 1225 -29.93 2.67 -26.60
N VAL A 1226 -29.74 1.99 -25.46
CA VAL A 1226 -30.68 2.00 -24.32
C VAL A 1226 -30.80 3.42 -23.77
N LYS A 1227 -32.02 3.96 -23.77
CA LYS A 1227 -32.38 5.33 -23.35
C LYS A 1227 -33.15 5.30 -22.04
N ASN A 1228 -33.29 6.45 -21.36
CA ASN A 1228 -34.07 6.55 -20.12
C ASN A 1228 -35.50 6.01 -20.25
N GLU A 1229 -36.12 6.11 -21.43
CA GLU A 1229 -37.47 5.59 -21.70
C GLU A 1229 -37.57 4.07 -21.63
N ASP A 1230 -36.48 3.37 -21.92
CA ASP A 1230 -36.43 1.90 -21.90
C ASP A 1230 -36.37 1.35 -20.47
N LEU A 1231 -35.94 2.19 -19.52
CA LEU A 1231 -35.89 1.87 -18.09
C LEU A 1231 -37.29 2.00 -17.43
N ASN A 1232 -38.31 2.43 -18.16
CA ASN A 1232 -39.67 2.55 -17.64
C ASN A 1232 -40.23 1.17 -17.22
N GLY A 1233 -40.81 1.09 -16.02
CA GLY A 1233 -41.37 -0.14 -15.47
C GLY A 1233 -40.42 -0.93 -14.58
N LEU A 1234 -39.17 -0.47 -14.39
CA LEU A 1234 -38.22 -1.03 -13.42
C LEU A 1234 -38.81 -1.09 -12.00
N GLU A 1235 -39.64 -0.11 -11.62
CA GLU A 1235 -40.30 -0.03 -10.32
C GLU A 1235 -41.29 -1.16 -10.00
N SER A 1236 -41.66 -1.95 -11.01
CA SER A 1236 -42.52 -3.12 -10.84
C SER A 1236 -41.74 -4.42 -10.60
N LEU A 1237 -40.40 -4.37 -10.61
CA LEU A 1237 -39.49 -5.51 -10.44
C LEU A 1237 -39.06 -5.69 -8.98
N ASP A 1238 -40.01 -5.97 -8.08
CA ASP A 1238 -39.82 -6.08 -6.62
C ASP A 1238 -38.69 -6.99 -6.14
N LYS A 1239 -38.25 -7.93 -6.98
CA LYS A 1239 -37.17 -8.88 -6.70
C LYS A 1239 -35.78 -8.44 -7.14
N LEU A 1240 -35.63 -7.28 -7.79
CA LEU A 1240 -34.34 -6.82 -8.28
C LEU A 1240 -33.39 -6.52 -7.10
N ARG A 1241 -32.20 -7.09 -7.16
CA ARG A 1241 -31.14 -7.07 -6.15
C ARG A 1241 -29.80 -6.51 -6.64
N TYR A 1242 -29.52 -6.51 -7.95
CA TYR A 1242 -28.28 -5.97 -8.52
C TYR A 1242 -28.55 -5.25 -9.85
N LEU A 1243 -28.12 -4.00 -10.01
CA LEU A 1243 -28.37 -3.18 -11.20
C LEU A 1243 -27.13 -2.41 -11.67
N VAL A 1244 -26.48 -2.84 -12.74
CA VAL A 1244 -25.35 -2.09 -13.31
C VAL A 1244 -25.80 -1.28 -14.53
N LEU A 1245 -25.47 0.01 -14.58
CA LEU A 1245 -25.81 0.94 -15.67
C LEU A 1245 -24.54 1.64 -16.21
N GLY A 1246 -24.10 1.25 -17.41
CA GLY A 1246 -22.92 1.79 -18.09
C GLY A 1246 -23.19 2.23 -19.53
N SER A 1247 -24.33 2.90 -19.80
CA SER A 1247 -24.63 3.50 -21.11
C SER A 1247 -24.58 5.02 -21.02
N SER A 1248 -23.78 5.66 -21.89
CA SER A 1248 -23.66 7.12 -21.97
C SER A 1248 -24.96 7.86 -22.39
N HIS A 1249 -26.00 7.12 -22.79
CA HIS A 1249 -27.32 7.67 -23.13
C HIS A 1249 -28.35 7.54 -22.00
N ILE A 1250 -27.99 6.87 -20.90
CA ILE A 1250 -28.78 6.85 -19.67
C ILE A 1250 -28.29 8.02 -18.83
N THR A 1251 -28.93 9.18 -19.02
CA THR A 1251 -28.60 10.40 -18.27
C THR A 1251 -29.37 10.50 -16.95
N GLU A 1252 -30.45 9.71 -16.80
CA GLU A 1252 -31.32 9.73 -15.63
C GLU A 1252 -31.82 8.32 -15.32
N ILE A 1253 -31.52 7.85 -14.11
CA ILE A 1253 -32.09 6.62 -13.56
C ILE A 1253 -33.56 6.90 -13.19
N PRO A 1254 -34.55 6.06 -13.59
CA PRO A 1254 -35.94 6.30 -13.25
C PRO A 1254 -36.15 6.46 -11.74
N LYS A 1255 -36.74 7.60 -11.34
CA LYS A 1255 -36.98 8.00 -9.94
C LYS A 1255 -37.72 6.95 -9.09
N MET A 1256 -38.37 5.97 -9.72
CA MET A 1256 -39.16 4.93 -9.05
C MET A 1256 -38.38 3.66 -8.69
N ILE A 1257 -37.10 3.53 -9.08
CA ILE A 1257 -36.24 2.40 -8.67
C ILE A 1257 -36.09 2.28 -7.15
N GLY A 1258 -36.16 3.39 -6.40
CA GLY A 1258 -36.09 3.38 -4.92
C GLY A 1258 -37.20 2.60 -4.21
N LYS A 1259 -38.21 2.09 -4.92
CA LYS A 1259 -39.21 1.15 -4.36
C LYS A 1259 -38.64 -0.26 -4.14
N LEU A 1260 -37.50 -0.58 -4.74
CA LEU A 1260 -36.85 -1.89 -4.74
C LEU A 1260 -35.87 -2.00 -3.56
N ARG A 1261 -36.38 -2.42 -2.39
CA ARG A 1261 -35.68 -2.36 -1.09
C ARG A 1261 -34.45 -3.26 -0.94
N HIS A 1262 -34.21 -4.17 -1.88
CA HIS A 1262 -33.12 -5.13 -1.83
C HIS A 1262 -32.12 -4.91 -2.98
N LEU A 1263 -32.26 -3.81 -3.72
CA LEU A 1263 -31.49 -3.49 -4.92
C LEU A 1263 -30.16 -2.81 -4.57
N GLN A 1264 -29.07 -3.49 -4.85
CA GLN A 1264 -27.74 -2.92 -5.02
C GLN A 1264 -27.62 -2.42 -6.47
N ILE A 1265 -27.09 -1.22 -6.70
CA ILE A 1265 -26.90 -0.62 -8.03
C ILE A 1265 -25.39 -0.46 -8.22
#